data_AF-A0A415IX17-F1
#
_entry.id   AF-A0A415IX17-F1
#
_cell.length_a   1.000
_cell.length_b   1.000
_cell.length_c   1.000
_cell.angle_alpha   90.00
_cell.angle_beta   90.00
_cell.angle_gamma   90.00
#
_symmetry.space_group_name_H-M   'P 1'
#
loop_
_entity.id
_entity.type
_entity.pdbx_description
1 polymer ?
#
loop_
_entity_poly.entity_id
_entity_poly.type
_entity_poly.pdbx_seq_one_letter_code
_entity_poly.pdbx_strand_id
1 'polypeptide(L)'
;MSFTSQIINILAGYDVIKKERQLNQSLSEKDKVISKLQGEHVRLAYKYENCNTQLKQKESECAVYVEKNSTLEAELEQIHKQFLDLENRFQYFQAKLSQKEDENRELDNKLQDAVSEKERLQAQNVEYEDKNNHLLSSNKQLNKEVSCLNNQVKALAESISLKENEVSDLSQKNNSLSESYCVLQKNLQTASDEIQEIKLINKTLELDCKKYIENNNQLQTRNKELQEQLDEVNLKSEEYINQNCSEEEIKNLEKQIQKNEEEISSLNRTLTIKEDDIKRIKEENKHLIQAIEDERNKIISLSTKVSKYNNLNNILYEENKQLKNRVSILETKLQNENISEKKYSNQAESFINDSLEGMPQNQENNIQNSIDSTHTNDKPIKTLSPKTSKSVISKEQEALQLSDGNIVDFPEIVNNASDTTIRSIRYVYNEKGEIIDVDLFFQKSSAEEISHVSRMLSEADIKNGKYWTCGICRSRVKIAHRRYRNDKESLFFIHAQKNVNCPWTISADKSKDYYTEGIDIEELTEDEIETELNSDSKVIYRNLKLKIVSLLNSEKSKAMGVAEVCIDKIIRSNSPYMKWRRPDISFNFKDRKVVIELQNNNVDLDTIVDKDIFYRLNNIQVIWVFGNGEESRYDYMKLFNYKNTLFANHRNVFVLDKQAMEESTLRDELLLKCNWLDENNMWKFTIENSSTNGILILLNELTFDDEFCKPYYFDANEPYFKKYPEARTEYMDTLISREGLKKSIEEKWVNNSLYQDALTEMRKSGSYAEISKYGDLWGFRFNTKSLINPIFTCEPKLQDNKFYKVTFNHKLGIVDKFGMKIVDWDNDFDYDNIYYDDINNCIIYIKDYKAGVADKLGNEIIPAIYNSIEPWSNGIFKVQKENRFGLVDLNNNIIADIKYNEIGKLETGRAKVTITHPVQSWRQLENYIDNKGKLVSKYSNLNDDYFLVQEFGLFGVSDKQTNIKVPCIYDEIKLWVDDLVRVKSNDKWGVIKVSDNSIRIPIKYESIGNYIHGIANVTYVGIKSCINIKGEEVVEKRIQLQNTLVKTLKAGKWGIEDKNGNEIVTHIYDEIGSFRRRLIGIINNRIVKLDTYYDYPIPMMGKLENEENNKYIIAVAGLKCYMSVNQLHSFGYSKNDLFDKNNMCDKLGFMNMNFHTGSYAIRYLDEKNLTRMLSFGDRNSNFALNEVVEGYIARIKRKINKSGEKRIVNVTVKFPNHHMTLVSVYDFTNSNKDIHNYKLNDSIKLKKIGFNDSLDRTVWEIL
;
A
#
# COMPACT_ATOMS: atom_id res chain seq x y z
N MET A 1 99.91 187.57 65.17
CA MET A 1 99.83 187.36 63.70
C MET A 1 99.46 185.90 63.48
N SER A 2 98.18 185.54 63.33
CA SER A 2 97.37 185.56 62.10
C SER A 2 97.90 184.61 61.01
N PHE A 3 97.17 183.53 60.75
CA PHE A 3 97.32 182.58 59.62
C PHE A 3 98.56 181.68 59.51
N THR A 4 99.41 181.57 60.54
CA THR A 4 100.59 180.66 60.51
C THR A 4 100.75 179.74 61.74
N SER A 5 99.66 179.25 62.32
CA SER A 5 99.70 178.06 63.21
C SER A 5 98.32 177.40 63.44
N GLN A 6 97.50 177.31 62.41
CA GLN A 6 96.18 176.66 62.49
C GLN A 6 96.21 175.15 62.87
N ILE A 7 97.36 174.52 63.07
CA ILE A 7 97.49 173.06 63.33
C ILE A 7 97.89 172.74 64.79
N ILE A 8 98.15 173.76 65.60
CA ILE A 8 98.41 173.65 67.05
C ILE A 8 97.15 173.23 67.86
N ASN A 9 95.93 173.27 67.31
CA ASN A 9 94.69 173.07 68.10
C ASN A 9 94.14 171.64 68.20
N ILE A 10 94.78 170.62 67.61
CA ILE A 10 94.23 169.24 67.63
C ILE A 10 95.17 168.22 68.31
N LEU A 11 96.41 168.61 68.65
CA LEU A 11 97.41 167.71 69.25
C LEU A 11 97.48 167.69 70.80
N ALA A 12 96.56 168.32 71.53
CA ALA A 12 96.66 168.39 72.99
C ALA A 12 95.50 167.66 73.70
N GLY A 13 95.66 166.35 73.97
CA GLY A 13 94.90 165.72 75.09
C GLY A 13 94.31 164.32 74.89
N TYR A 14 95.00 163.33 74.34
CA TYR A 14 94.50 161.94 74.32
C TYR A 14 95.56 160.91 74.77
N ASP A 15 95.27 160.14 75.83
CA ASP A 15 96.07 159.00 76.29
C ASP A 15 95.24 157.71 76.30
N VAL A 16 95.59 156.80 75.39
CA VAL A 16 94.83 155.61 74.96
C VAL A 16 94.97 154.43 75.94
N ILE A 17 95.96 154.44 76.83
CA ILE A 17 96.36 153.27 77.63
C ILE A 17 95.31 152.88 78.69
N LYS A 18 94.47 153.83 79.14
CA LYS A 18 93.51 153.57 80.23
C LYS A 18 92.30 152.73 79.81
N LYS A 19 91.87 152.80 78.54
CA LYS A 19 90.67 152.06 78.08
C LYS A 19 90.92 150.58 77.82
N GLU A 20 92.14 150.21 77.43
CA GLU A 20 92.49 148.82 77.13
C GLU A 20 92.36 147.91 78.36
N ARG A 21 92.76 148.40 79.54
CA ARG A 21 92.72 147.61 80.78
C ARG A 21 91.30 147.26 81.24
N GLN A 22 90.30 148.11 80.99
CA GLN A 22 88.92 147.82 81.40
C GLN A 22 88.29 146.71 80.55
N LEU A 23 88.67 146.57 79.28
CA LEU A 23 88.09 145.58 78.38
C LEU A 23 88.53 144.15 78.74
N ASN A 24 89.81 143.97 79.06
CA ASN A 24 90.35 142.64 79.36
C ASN A 24 89.75 142.01 80.63
N GLN A 25 89.27 142.82 81.58
CA GLN A 25 88.67 142.30 82.80
C GLN A 25 87.27 141.69 82.56
N SER A 26 86.49 142.26 81.63
CA SER A 26 85.14 141.76 81.32
C SER A 26 85.16 140.45 80.50
N LEU A 27 86.20 140.23 79.70
CA LEU A 27 86.38 139.00 78.94
C LEU A 27 86.55 137.76 79.84
N SER A 28 87.30 137.86 80.94
CA SER A 28 87.56 136.72 81.83
C SER A 28 86.30 136.20 82.55
N GLU A 29 85.32 137.06 82.84
CA GLU A 29 84.07 136.63 83.48
C GLU A 29 83.19 135.82 82.54
N LYS A 30 83.22 136.11 81.23
CA LYS A 30 82.45 135.37 80.22
C LYS A 30 82.96 133.94 80.04
N ASP A 31 84.27 133.73 80.14
CA ASP A 31 84.87 132.38 80.03
C ASP A 31 84.38 131.42 81.13
N LYS A 32 84.09 131.92 82.33
CA LYS A 32 83.58 131.08 83.43
C LYS A 32 82.17 130.56 83.16
N VAL A 33 81.32 131.33 82.48
CA VAL A 33 79.94 130.93 82.18
C VAL A 33 79.91 129.85 81.09
N ILE A 34 80.76 129.98 80.08
CA ILE A 34 80.86 129.03 78.96
C ILE A 34 81.22 127.63 79.47
N SER A 35 82.20 127.52 80.36
CA SER A 35 82.61 126.22 80.94
C SER A 35 81.48 125.51 81.70
N LYS A 36 80.57 126.26 82.34
CA LYS A 36 79.45 125.66 83.07
C LYS A 36 78.41 125.06 82.12
N LEU A 37 78.08 125.76 81.04
CA LEU A 37 77.13 125.29 80.01
C LEU A 37 77.66 124.06 79.25
N GLN A 38 78.98 124.01 79.00
CA GLN A 38 79.61 122.84 78.39
C GLN A 38 79.43 121.57 79.24
N GLY A 39 79.49 121.68 80.57
CA GLY A 39 79.25 120.55 81.48
C GLY A 39 77.82 119.99 81.42
N GLU A 40 76.81 120.84 81.26
CA GLU A 40 75.41 120.40 81.16
C GLU A 40 75.10 119.72 79.81
N HIS A 41 75.69 120.22 78.72
CA HIS A 41 75.54 119.62 77.38
C HIS A 41 76.00 118.15 77.35
N VAL A 42 77.15 117.85 77.96
CA VAL A 42 77.68 116.48 78.04
C VAL A 42 76.71 115.56 78.81
N ARG A 43 76.08 116.07 79.86
CA ARG A 43 75.15 115.29 80.70
C ARG A 43 73.86 114.92 79.96
N LEU A 44 73.35 115.82 79.12
CA LEU A 44 72.19 115.59 78.26
C LEU A 44 72.50 114.62 77.12
N ALA A 45 73.66 114.75 76.49
CA ALA A 45 74.11 113.84 75.44
C ALA A 45 74.14 112.38 75.94
N TYR A 46 74.66 112.15 77.15
CA TYR A 46 74.69 110.81 77.76
C TYR A 46 73.30 110.22 78.00
N LYS A 47 72.32 111.03 78.44
CA LYS A 47 70.93 110.57 78.62
C LYS A 47 70.27 110.19 77.29
N TYR A 48 70.49 111.01 76.25
CA TYR A 48 69.94 110.75 74.92
C TYR A 48 70.46 109.43 74.36
N GLU A 49 71.76 109.19 74.48
CA GLU A 49 72.39 107.97 74.00
C GLU A 49 71.82 106.74 74.70
N ASN A 50 71.65 106.78 76.04
CA ASN A 50 71.06 105.68 76.80
C ASN A 50 69.61 105.36 76.40
N CYS A 51 68.75 106.37 76.19
CA CYS A 51 67.38 106.15 75.69
C CYS A 51 67.37 105.52 74.28
N ASN A 52 68.27 105.96 73.40
CA ASN A 52 68.36 105.44 72.04
C ASN A 52 68.76 103.96 72.02
N THR A 53 69.63 103.53 72.95
CA THR A 53 70.00 102.12 73.11
C THR A 53 68.81 101.25 73.54
N GLN A 54 67.98 101.75 74.47
CA GLN A 54 66.77 101.04 74.91
C GLN A 54 65.72 100.91 73.80
N LEU A 55 65.57 101.96 72.98
CA LEU A 55 64.67 101.93 71.82
C LEU A 55 65.09 100.83 70.83
N LYS A 56 66.38 100.78 70.46
CA LYS A 56 66.91 99.76 69.56
C LYS A 56 66.73 98.34 70.08
N GLN A 57 66.86 98.13 71.40
CA GLN A 57 66.57 96.83 72.01
C GLN A 57 65.10 96.44 71.83
N LYS A 58 64.15 97.37 72.07
CA LYS A 58 62.72 97.09 71.89
C LYS A 58 62.33 96.88 70.42
N GLU A 59 62.94 97.62 69.50
CA GLU A 59 62.77 97.40 68.06
C GLU A 59 63.24 96.00 67.65
N SER A 60 64.36 95.52 68.21
CA SER A 60 64.86 94.16 67.95
C SER A 60 63.93 93.06 68.51
N GLU A 61 63.34 93.27 69.70
CA GLU A 61 62.35 92.33 70.25
C GLU A 61 61.08 92.27 69.38
N CYS A 62 60.58 93.42 68.91
CA CYS A 62 59.44 93.46 68.00
C CYS A 62 59.70 92.72 66.69
N ALA A 63 60.91 92.85 66.12
CA ALA A 63 61.28 92.16 64.88
C ALA A 63 61.19 90.62 65.04
N VAL A 64 61.62 90.08 66.19
CA VAL A 64 61.52 88.64 66.49
C VAL A 64 60.06 88.18 66.58
N TYR A 65 59.18 88.98 67.16
CA TYR A 65 57.75 88.64 67.23
C TYR A 65 57.06 88.69 65.87
N VAL A 66 57.43 89.64 65.01
CA VAL A 66 56.91 89.71 63.63
C VAL A 66 57.34 88.49 62.83
N GLU A 67 58.59 88.06 62.96
CA GLU A 67 59.08 86.85 62.30
C GLU A 67 58.32 85.60 62.78
N LYS A 68 58.13 85.46 64.10
CA LYS A 68 57.31 84.38 64.69
C LYS A 68 55.86 84.37 64.19
N ASN A 69 55.22 85.53 64.10
CA ASN A 69 53.87 85.60 63.57
C ASN A 69 53.82 85.20 62.09
N SER A 70 54.81 85.60 61.28
CA SER A 70 54.86 85.18 59.88
C SER A 70 55.02 83.66 59.74
N THR A 71 55.81 83.02 60.61
CA THR A 71 55.94 81.56 60.62
C THR A 71 54.64 80.88 61.06
N LEU A 72 53.94 81.40 62.07
CA LEU A 72 52.65 80.85 62.50
C LEU A 72 51.56 81.03 61.45
N GLU A 73 51.54 82.14 60.72
CA GLU A 73 50.63 82.37 59.59
C GLU A 73 50.90 81.37 58.46
N ALA A 74 52.17 81.11 58.14
CA ALA A 74 52.54 80.09 57.15
C ALA A 74 52.14 78.68 57.59
N GLU A 75 52.31 78.33 58.87
CA GLU A 75 51.85 77.06 59.44
C GLU A 75 50.32 76.93 59.39
N LEU A 76 49.57 77.99 59.72
CA LEU A 76 48.11 78.01 59.60
C LEU A 76 47.65 77.83 58.15
N GLU A 77 48.32 78.46 57.19
CA GLU A 77 47.99 78.31 55.77
C GLU A 77 48.26 76.86 55.29
N GLN A 78 49.32 76.23 55.79
CA GLN A 78 49.63 74.83 55.50
C GLN A 78 48.59 73.88 56.10
N ILE A 79 48.17 74.10 57.36
CA ILE A 79 47.11 73.32 58.00
C ILE A 79 45.78 73.52 57.26
N HIS A 80 45.46 74.73 56.81
CA HIS A 80 44.24 74.99 56.05
C HIS A 80 44.23 74.24 54.70
N LYS A 81 45.37 74.19 54.00
CA LYS A 81 45.52 73.37 52.78
C LYS A 81 45.33 71.88 53.06
N GLN A 82 45.86 71.37 54.18
CA GLN A 82 45.64 69.98 54.59
C GLN A 82 44.18 69.69 54.92
N PHE A 83 43.49 70.62 55.58
CA PHE A 83 42.07 70.50 55.89
C PHE A 83 41.23 70.45 54.61
N LEU A 84 41.53 71.32 53.64
CA LEU A 84 40.84 71.34 52.35
C LEU A 84 41.05 70.05 51.54
N ASP A 85 42.26 69.47 51.57
CA ASP A 85 42.53 68.15 50.96
C ASP A 85 41.72 67.02 51.65
N LEU A 86 41.66 67.03 52.98
CA LEU A 86 40.87 66.08 53.75
C LEU A 86 39.37 66.21 53.48
N GLU A 87 38.86 67.43 53.35
CA GLU A 87 37.46 67.71 53.04
C GLU A 87 37.09 67.21 51.63
N ASN A 88 37.95 67.44 50.64
CA ASN A 88 37.80 66.90 49.29
C ASN A 88 37.84 65.36 49.28
N ARG A 89 38.75 64.75 50.05
CA ARG A 89 38.81 63.28 50.19
C ARG A 89 37.56 62.73 50.88
N PHE A 90 37.03 63.42 51.88
CA PHE A 90 35.81 63.02 52.56
C PHE A 90 34.60 63.07 51.62
N GLN A 91 34.46 64.14 50.84
CA GLN A 91 33.41 64.24 49.80
C GLN A 91 33.56 63.15 48.74
N TYR A 92 34.79 62.85 48.30
CA TYR A 92 35.05 61.74 47.39
C TYR A 92 34.63 60.39 47.98
N PHE A 93 34.94 60.13 49.25
CA PHE A 93 34.51 58.90 49.91
C PHE A 93 33.00 58.82 50.11
N GLN A 94 32.32 59.93 50.43
CA GLN A 94 30.86 59.98 50.51
C GLN A 94 30.21 59.65 49.15
N ALA A 95 30.71 60.22 48.06
CA ALA A 95 30.22 59.91 46.72
C ALA A 95 30.41 58.42 46.38
N LYS A 96 31.56 57.85 46.74
CA LYS A 96 31.85 56.42 46.52
C LYS A 96 30.97 55.51 47.38
N LEU A 97 30.63 55.93 48.59
CA LEU A 97 29.71 55.21 49.48
C LEU A 97 28.28 55.22 48.91
N SER A 98 27.80 56.38 48.43
CA SER A 98 26.51 56.49 47.74
C SER A 98 26.46 55.60 46.50
N GLN A 99 27.53 55.56 45.69
CA GLN A 99 27.60 54.67 44.54
C GLN A 99 27.52 53.19 44.95
N LYS A 100 28.17 52.81 46.06
CA LYS A 100 28.10 51.43 46.58
C LYS A 100 26.73 51.09 47.16
N GLU A 101 26.03 52.05 47.75
CA GLU A 101 24.64 51.87 48.20
C GLU A 101 23.69 51.64 47.01
N ASP A 102 23.90 52.34 45.89
CA ASP A 102 23.13 52.12 44.67
C ASP A 102 23.43 50.76 44.03
N GLU A 103 24.70 50.35 43.97
CA GLU A 103 25.09 49.00 43.52
C GLU A 103 24.47 47.91 44.39
N ASN A 104 24.43 48.11 45.73
CA ASN A 104 23.78 47.17 46.64
C ASN A 104 22.26 47.10 46.43
N ARG A 105 21.60 48.25 46.21
CA ARG A 105 20.17 48.26 45.86
C ARG A 105 19.87 47.52 44.56
N GLU A 106 20.74 47.66 43.55
CA GLU A 106 20.61 46.90 42.31
C GLU A 106 20.81 45.40 42.53
N LEU A 107 21.76 45.03 43.40
CA LEU A 107 22.00 43.64 43.77
C LEU A 107 20.80 43.03 44.54
N ASP A 108 20.20 43.78 45.46
CA ASP A 108 19.01 43.37 46.21
C ASP A 108 17.81 43.15 45.29
N ASN A 109 17.61 44.02 44.29
CA ASN A 109 16.57 43.82 43.27
C ASN A 109 16.82 42.54 42.45
N LYS A 110 18.06 42.30 42.02
CA LYS A 110 18.43 41.06 41.31
C LYS A 110 18.23 39.82 42.19
N LEU A 111 18.50 39.92 43.48
CA LEU A 111 18.27 38.84 44.44
C LEU A 111 16.77 38.57 44.60
N GLN A 112 15.95 39.61 44.66
CA GLN A 112 14.49 39.48 44.74
C GLN A 112 13.90 38.82 43.49
N ASP A 113 14.40 39.18 42.30
CA ASP A 113 14.02 38.53 41.04
C ASP A 113 14.43 37.06 41.02
N ALA A 114 15.64 36.73 41.48
CA ALA A 114 16.12 35.36 41.57
C ALA A 114 15.31 34.52 42.58
N VAL A 115 14.88 35.11 43.70
CA VAL A 115 13.99 34.46 44.68
C VAL A 115 12.62 34.18 44.06
N SER A 116 12.06 35.15 43.33
CA SER A 116 10.78 34.99 42.64
C SER A 116 10.84 33.89 41.57
N GLU A 117 11.93 33.82 40.80
CA GLU A 117 12.11 32.76 39.81
C GLU A 117 12.32 31.39 40.46
N LYS A 118 13.02 31.33 41.60
CA LYS A 118 13.14 30.09 42.40
C LYS A 118 11.78 29.58 42.87
N GLU A 119 10.92 30.46 43.39
CA GLU A 119 9.57 30.09 43.84
C GLU A 119 8.71 29.58 42.67
N ARG A 120 8.83 30.22 41.50
CA ARG A 120 8.16 29.78 40.27
C ARG A 120 8.66 28.40 39.80
N LEU A 121 9.97 28.16 39.82
CA LEU A 121 10.56 26.86 39.47
C LEU A 121 10.16 25.77 40.47
N GLN A 122 10.04 26.11 41.76
CA GLN A 122 9.51 25.18 42.76
C GLN A 122 8.05 24.80 42.49
N ALA A 123 7.20 25.75 42.08
CA ALA A 123 5.83 25.46 41.67
C ALA A 123 5.77 24.55 40.42
N GLN A 124 6.67 24.77 39.44
CA GLN A 124 6.77 23.90 38.27
C GLN A 124 7.23 22.48 38.63
N ASN A 125 8.14 22.33 39.58
CA ASN A 125 8.59 21.00 40.04
C ASN A 125 7.45 20.19 40.66
N VAL A 126 6.55 20.83 41.43
CA VAL A 126 5.36 20.14 41.96
C VAL A 126 4.44 19.67 40.83
N GLU A 127 4.25 20.48 39.79
CA GLU A 127 3.47 20.08 38.60
C GLU A 127 4.12 18.92 37.84
N TYR A 128 5.47 18.89 37.76
CA TYR A 128 6.19 17.77 37.16
C TYR A 128 6.11 16.50 38.01
N GLU A 129 6.13 16.61 39.34
CA GLU A 129 5.91 15.48 40.25
C GLU A 129 4.52 14.86 40.05
N ASP A 130 3.47 15.68 39.92
CA ASP A 130 2.12 15.21 39.64
C ASP A 130 2.02 14.51 38.28
N LYS A 131 2.65 15.07 37.24
CA LYS A 131 2.75 14.43 35.92
C LYS A 131 3.50 13.10 35.99
N ASN A 132 4.57 13.03 36.76
CA ASN A 132 5.35 11.80 36.93
C ASN A 132 4.55 10.72 37.68
N ASN A 133 3.77 11.12 38.69
CA ASN A 133 2.86 10.22 39.41
C ASN A 133 1.75 9.67 38.49
N HIS A 134 1.23 10.50 37.58
CA HIS A 134 0.27 10.07 36.56
C HIS A 134 0.90 9.13 35.51
N LEU A 135 2.17 9.36 35.14
CA LEU A 135 2.91 8.45 34.26
C LEU A 135 3.18 7.11 34.96
N LEU A 136 3.51 7.12 36.25
CA LEU A 136 3.69 5.92 37.06
C LEU A 136 2.41 5.08 37.17
N SER A 137 1.24 5.72 37.34
CA SER A 137 -0.04 5.00 37.35
C SER A 137 -0.38 4.42 35.97
N SER A 138 -0.11 5.17 34.90
CA SER A 138 -0.29 4.72 33.51
C SER A 138 0.63 3.54 33.17
N ASN A 139 1.90 3.59 33.59
CA ASN A 139 2.84 2.47 33.43
C ASN A 139 2.41 1.23 34.21
N LYS A 140 1.86 1.38 35.42
CA LYS A 140 1.29 0.25 36.16
C LYS A 140 0.12 -0.38 35.42
N GLN A 141 -0.69 0.41 34.71
CA GLN A 141 -1.80 -0.09 33.91
C GLN A 141 -1.31 -0.78 32.64
N LEU A 142 -0.38 -0.18 31.91
CA LEU A 142 0.29 -0.78 30.75
C LEU A 142 0.95 -2.12 31.12
N ASN A 143 1.62 -2.21 32.27
CA ASN A 143 2.24 -3.46 32.72
C ASN A 143 1.21 -4.57 33.00
N LYS A 144 0.00 -4.22 33.47
CA LYS A 144 -1.10 -5.20 33.60
C LYS A 144 -1.62 -5.65 32.23
N GLU A 145 -1.72 -4.73 31.28
CA GLU A 145 -2.13 -5.05 29.90
C GLU A 145 -1.10 -5.94 29.19
N VAL A 146 0.20 -5.65 29.35
CA VAL A 146 1.30 -6.49 28.85
C VAL A 146 1.27 -7.88 29.47
N SER A 147 1.03 -8.00 30.78
CA SER A 147 0.87 -9.29 31.45
C SER A 147 -0.31 -10.10 30.88
N CYS A 148 -1.45 -9.45 30.62
CA CYS A 148 -2.60 -10.08 29.98
C CYS A 148 -2.28 -10.55 28.55
N LEU A 149 -1.61 -9.71 27.75
CA LEU A 149 -1.18 -10.04 26.40
C LEU A 149 -0.17 -11.19 26.39
N ASN A 150 0.77 -11.24 27.32
CA ASN A 150 1.73 -12.34 27.45
C ASN A 150 1.03 -13.68 27.74
N ASN A 151 -0.02 -13.68 28.58
CA ASN A 151 -0.83 -14.87 28.81
C ASN A 151 -1.61 -15.30 27.55
N GLN A 152 -2.10 -14.35 26.77
CA GLN A 152 -2.76 -14.63 25.48
C GLN A 152 -1.77 -15.18 24.45
N VAL A 153 -0.57 -14.62 24.36
CA VAL A 153 0.50 -15.10 23.48
C VAL A 153 0.89 -16.53 23.85
N LYS A 154 0.97 -16.85 25.15
CA LYS A 154 1.27 -18.21 25.62
C LYS A 154 0.17 -19.21 25.21
N ALA A 155 -1.10 -18.83 25.36
CA ALA A 155 -2.22 -19.66 24.91
C ALA A 155 -2.24 -19.85 23.38
N LEU A 156 -1.90 -18.80 22.63
CA LEU A 156 -1.78 -18.88 21.17
C LEU A 156 -0.60 -19.76 20.73
N ALA A 157 0.53 -19.71 21.43
CA ALA A 157 1.69 -20.56 21.15
C ALA A 157 1.37 -22.06 21.34
N GLU A 158 0.62 -22.40 22.39
CA GLU A 158 0.12 -23.76 22.61
C GLU A 158 -0.84 -24.19 21.49
N SER A 159 -1.71 -23.29 21.03
CA SER A 159 -2.62 -23.57 19.90
C SER A 159 -1.89 -23.72 18.56
N ILE A 160 -0.81 -22.96 18.33
CA ILE A 160 0.01 -23.06 17.13
C ILE A 160 0.72 -24.41 17.10
N SER A 161 1.31 -24.84 18.23
CA SER A 161 1.97 -26.15 18.32
C SER A 161 1.02 -27.31 18.00
N LEU A 162 -0.24 -27.23 18.44
CA LEU A 162 -1.28 -28.20 18.08
C LEU A 162 -1.58 -28.20 16.57
N LYS A 163 -1.62 -27.01 15.95
CA LYS A 163 -1.86 -26.87 14.50
C LYS A 163 -0.68 -27.31 13.65
N GLU A 164 0.55 -27.10 14.11
CA GLU A 164 1.77 -27.59 13.44
C GLU A 164 1.80 -29.13 13.38
N ASN A 165 1.39 -29.80 14.46
CA ASN A 165 1.25 -31.26 14.46
C ASN A 165 0.18 -31.72 13.45
N GLU A 166 -0.95 -31.01 13.36
CA GLU A 166 -2.02 -31.31 12.41
C GLU A 166 -1.58 -31.12 10.94
N VAL A 167 -0.75 -30.11 10.67
CA VAL A 167 -0.14 -29.87 9.34
C VAL A 167 0.88 -30.95 8.99
N SER A 168 1.68 -31.41 9.97
CA SER A 168 2.62 -32.52 9.78
C SER A 168 1.91 -33.81 9.35
N ASP A 169 0.80 -34.14 10.01
CA ASP A 169 -0.03 -35.31 9.67
C ASP A 169 -0.66 -35.19 8.27
N LEU A 170 -1.11 -34.00 7.89
CA LEU A 170 -1.65 -33.73 6.55
C LEU A 170 -0.56 -33.82 5.47
N SER A 171 0.66 -33.38 5.77
CA SER A 171 1.82 -33.48 4.87
C SER A 171 2.18 -34.94 4.58
N GLN A 172 2.20 -35.80 5.61
CA GLN A 172 2.43 -37.24 5.42
C GLN A 172 1.34 -37.89 4.56
N LYS A 173 0.06 -37.52 4.76
CA LYS A 173 -1.04 -38.01 3.91
C LYS A 173 -0.92 -37.52 2.46
N ASN A 174 -0.47 -36.29 2.26
CA ASN A 174 -0.26 -35.74 0.92
C ASN A 174 0.87 -36.46 0.17
N ASN A 175 1.96 -36.81 0.86
CA ASN A 175 3.05 -37.58 0.27
C ASN A 175 2.58 -38.99 -0.17
N SER A 176 1.78 -39.68 0.66
CA SER A 176 1.18 -40.97 0.30
C SER A 176 0.22 -40.87 -0.90
N LEU A 177 -0.55 -39.77 -0.99
CA LEU A 177 -1.41 -39.51 -2.14
C LEU A 177 -0.61 -39.24 -3.42
N SER A 178 0.51 -38.50 -3.30
CA SER A 178 1.41 -38.19 -4.42
C SER A 178 2.07 -39.44 -4.98
N GLU A 179 2.50 -40.36 -4.12
CA GLU A 179 3.01 -41.68 -4.54
C GLU A 179 1.94 -42.47 -5.29
N SER A 180 0.71 -42.48 -4.78
CA SER A 180 -0.43 -43.15 -5.41
C SER A 180 -0.77 -42.54 -6.78
N TYR A 181 -0.67 -41.21 -6.92
CA TYR A 181 -0.86 -40.51 -8.18
C TYR A 181 0.20 -40.89 -9.22
N CYS A 182 1.47 -41.00 -8.79
CA CYS A 182 2.57 -41.39 -9.66
C CYS A 182 2.41 -42.83 -10.20
N VAL A 183 1.89 -43.74 -9.36
CA VAL A 183 1.53 -45.12 -9.78
C VAL A 183 0.38 -45.12 -10.78
N LEU A 184 -0.68 -44.35 -10.52
CA LEU A 184 -1.81 -44.21 -11.45
C LEU A 184 -1.38 -43.62 -12.80
N GLN A 185 -0.45 -42.67 -12.80
CA GLN A 185 0.09 -42.07 -14.01
C GLN A 185 0.90 -43.07 -14.85
N LYS A 186 1.68 -43.95 -14.20
CA LYS A 186 2.34 -45.09 -14.88
C LYS A 186 1.32 -46.04 -15.50
N ASN A 187 0.27 -46.40 -14.77
CA ASN A 187 -0.76 -47.31 -15.28
C ASN A 187 -1.52 -46.69 -16.47
N LEU A 188 -1.76 -45.37 -16.45
CA LEU A 188 -2.37 -44.65 -17.57
C LEU A 188 -1.48 -44.67 -18.81
N GLN A 189 -0.16 -44.54 -18.62
CA GLN A 189 0.80 -44.64 -19.72
C GLN A 189 0.80 -46.03 -20.35
N THR A 190 0.82 -47.09 -19.52
CA THR A 190 0.73 -48.47 -20.01
C THR A 190 -0.55 -48.71 -20.81
N ALA A 191 -1.70 -48.25 -20.31
CA ALA A 191 -2.97 -48.38 -21.01
C ALA A 191 -3.00 -47.58 -22.33
N SER A 192 -2.34 -46.41 -22.37
CA SER A 192 -2.19 -45.63 -23.60
C SER A 192 -1.35 -46.36 -24.65
N ASP A 193 -0.30 -47.05 -24.23
CA ASP A 193 0.58 -47.82 -25.12
C ASP A 193 -0.16 -49.05 -25.68
N GLU A 194 -0.95 -49.76 -24.85
CA GLU A 194 -1.83 -50.86 -25.28
C GLU A 194 -2.89 -50.39 -26.31
N ILE A 195 -3.46 -49.20 -26.11
CA ILE A 195 -4.41 -48.60 -27.07
C ILE A 195 -3.73 -48.30 -28.41
N GLN A 196 -2.46 -47.88 -28.42
CA GLN A 196 -1.72 -47.67 -29.67
C GLN A 196 -1.47 -48.98 -30.40
N GLU A 197 -1.16 -50.05 -29.67
CA GLU A 197 -0.96 -51.38 -30.25
C GLU A 197 -2.25 -51.93 -30.87
N ILE A 198 -3.38 -51.79 -30.17
CA ILE A 198 -4.71 -52.16 -30.70
C ILE A 198 -5.07 -51.33 -31.93
N LYS A 199 -4.73 -50.04 -31.98
CA LYS A 199 -4.93 -49.20 -33.18
C LYS A 199 -4.11 -49.70 -34.37
N LEU A 200 -2.88 -50.15 -34.14
CA LEU A 200 -2.03 -50.72 -35.20
C LEU A 200 -2.62 -52.02 -35.74
N ILE A 201 -3.14 -52.87 -34.85
CA ILE A 201 -3.82 -54.13 -35.20
C ILE A 201 -5.08 -53.83 -36.02
N ASN A 202 -5.93 -52.88 -35.59
CA ASN A 202 -7.13 -52.49 -36.32
C ASN A 202 -6.81 -51.96 -37.72
N LYS A 203 -5.74 -51.17 -37.87
CA LYS A 203 -5.30 -50.67 -39.18
C LYS A 203 -4.84 -51.79 -40.12
N THR A 204 -4.24 -52.84 -39.56
CA THR A 204 -3.82 -54.04 -40.31
C THR A 204 -5.05 -54.85 -40.74
N LEU A 205 -6.01 -55.04 -39.84
CA LEU A 205 -7.28 -55.70 -40.16
C LEU A 205 -8.11 -54.93 -41.20
N GLU A 206 -8.11 -53.60 -41.17
CA GLU A 206 -8.76 -52.78 -42.21
C GLU A 206 -8.11 -52.93 -43.58
N LEU A 207 -6.78 -53.05 -43.64
CA LEU A 207 -6.04 -53.33 -44.88
C LEU A 207 -6.37 -54.72 -45.43
N ASP A 208 -6.46 -55.72 -44.55
CA ASP A 208 -6.84 -57.08 -44.94
C ASP A 208 -8.30 -57.13 -45.42
N CYS A 209 -9.23 -56.47 -44.72
CA CYS A 209 -10.61 -56.32 -45.16
C CYS A 209 -10.70 -55.64 -46.54
N LYS A 210 -9.89 -54.61 -46.80
CA LYS A 210 -9.81 -53.98 -48.13
C LYS A 210 -9.33 -54.97 -49.20
N LYS A 211 -8.29 -55.76 -48.93
CA LYS A 211 -7.83 -56.82 -49.85
C LYS A 211 -8.91 -57.87 -50.11
N TYR A 212 -9.64 -58.30 -49.09
CA TYR A 212 -10.73 -59.27 -49.25
C TYR A 212 -11.89 -58.68 -50.07
N ILE A 213 -12.23 -57.40 -49.86
CA ILE A 213 -13.23 -56.70 -50.68
C ILE A 213 -12.76 -56.59 -52.14
N GLU A 214 -11.48 -56.28 -52.38
CA GLU A 214 -10.92 -56.18 -53.72
C GLU A 214 -10.92 -57.53 -54.44
N ASN A 215 -10.55 -58.62 -53.75
CA ASN A 215 -10.70 -59.98 -54.27
C ASN A 215 -12.16 -60.35 -54.54
N ASN A 216 -13.09 -59.95 -53.67
CA ASN A 216 -14.51 -60.24 -53.86
C ASN A 216 -15.09 -59.47 -55.06
N ASN A 217 -14.63 -58.23 -55.29
CA ASN A 217 -14.98 -57.45 -56.48
C ASN A 217 -14.39 -58.07 -57.76
N GLN A 218 -13.17 -58.61 -57.71
CA GLN A 218 -12.58 -59.36 -58.83
C GLN A 218 -13.38 -60.64 -59.11
N LEU A 219 -13.80 -61.38 -58.07
CA LEU A 219 -14.66 -62.55 -58.19
C LEU A 219 -16.05 -62.19 -58.74
N GLN A 220 -16.63 -61.06 -58.33
CA GLN A 220 -17.88 -60.56 -58.91
C GLN A 220 -17.72 -60.19 -60.39
N THR A 221 -16.60 -59.60 -60.77
CA THR A 221 -16.28 -59.28 -62.18
C THR A 221 -16.13 -60.57 -62.98
N ARG A 222 -15.44 -61.58 -62.42
CA ARG A 222 -15.30 -62.91 -63.02
C ARG A 222 -16.64 -63.65 -63.14
N ASN A 223 -17.51 -63.55 -62.13
CA ASN A 223 -18.86 -64.09 -62.17
C ASN A 223 -19.73 -63.37 -63.22
N LYS A 224 -19.51 -62.07 -63.43
CA LYS A 224 -20.20 -61.32 -64.49
C LYS A 224 -19.71 -61.73 -65.88
N GLU A 225 -18.40 -61.93 -66.07
CA GLU A 225 -17.83 -62.51 -67.30
C GLU A 225 -18.35 -63.94 -67.55
N LEU A 226 -18.44 -64.77 -66.51
CA LEU A 226 -19.01 -66.12 -66.59
C LEU A 226 -20.52 -66.10 -66.87
N GLN A 227 -21.24 -65.12 -66.33
CA GLN A 227 -22.67 -64.92 -66.61
C GLN A 227 -22.88 -64.44 -68.05
N GLU A 228 -22.03 -63.55 -68.56
CA GLU A 228 -22.04 -63.14 -69.97
C GLU A 228 -21.69 -64.32 -70.90
N GLN A 229 -20.75 -65.19 -70.51
CA GLN A 229 -20.46 -66.45 -71.22
C GLN A 229 -21.61 -67.45 -71.13
N LEU A 230 -22.31 -67.54 -69.99
CA LEU A 230 -23.49 -68.38 -69.81
C LEU A 230 -24.67 -67.87 -70.64
N ASP A 231 -24.84 -66.56 -70.74
CA ASP A 231 -25.86 -65.92 -71.58
C ASP A 231 -25.52 -66.10 -73.07
N GLU A 232 -24.22 -66.10 -73.44
CA GLU A 232 -23.75 -66.44 -74.80
C GLU A 232 -23.94 -67.93 -75.15
N VAL A 233 -23.86 -68.82 -74.15
CA VAL A 233 -24.17 -70.26 -74.27
C VAL A 233 -25.68 -70.50 -74.31
N ASN A 234 -26.47 -69.72 -73.56
CA ASN A 234 -27.94 -69.79 -73.55
C ASN A 234 -28.56 -69.22 -74.84
N LEU A 235 -27.96 -68.19 -75.44
CA LEU A 235 -28.30 -67.71 -76.79
C LEU A 235 -27.93 -68.71 -77.90
N LYS A 236 -26.93 -69.57 -77.67
CA LYS A 236 -26.57 -70.70 -78.57
C LYS A 236 -27.38 -71.98 -78.29
N SER A 237 -28.02 -72.09 -77.11
CA SER A 237 -28.82 -73.27 -76.71
C SER A 237 -30.31 -73.16 -77.08
N GLU A 238 -30.83 -71.98 -77.39
CA GLU A 238 -32.19 -71.82 -77.96
C GLU A 238 -32.28 -72.16 -79.47
N GLU A 239 -31.16 -72.35 -80.19
CA GLU A 239 -31.18 -72.70 -81.62
C GLU A 239 -30.62 -74.08 -82.00
N TYR A 240 -30.04 -74.88 -81.09
CA TYR A 240 -29.54 -76.23 -81.42
C TYR A 240 -30.01 -77.33 -80.45
N ILE A 241 -31.33 -77.53 -80.50
CA ILE A 241 -32.01 -78.82 -80.71
C ILE A 241 -32.06 -79.78 -79.51
N ASN A 242 -33.22 -80.44 -79.38
CA ASN A 242 -33.40 -81.83 -78.94
C ASN A 242 -32.19 -82.73 -79.27
N GLN A 243 -31.06 -82.64 -78.58
CA GLN A 243 -29.87 -83.41 -78.90
C GLN A 243 -28.88 -83.41 -77.72
N ASN A 244 -29.01 -84.50 -76.95
CA ASN A 244 -28.08 -85.14 -76.02
C ASN A 244 -27.22 -84.27 -75.08
N CYS A 245 -27.50 -84.38 -73.77
CA CYS A 245 -26.47 -84.25 -72.73
C CYS A 245 -26.79 -85.11 -71.49
N SER A 246 -25.76 -85.65 -70.85
CA SER A 246 -25.78 -86.76 -69.87
C SER A 246 -25.84 -86.32 -68.41
N GLU A 247 -26.60 -87.05 -67.59
CA GLU A 247 -26.99 -86.81 -66.18
C GLU A 247 -25.86 -86.68 -65.12
N GLU A 248 -24.58 -86.69 -65.52
CA GLU A 248 -23.45 -86.77 -64.57
C GLU A 248 -22.91 -85.40 -64.14
N GLU A 249 -23.11 -84.35 -64.95
CA GLU A 249 -22.68 -82.98 -64.62
C GLU A 249 -23.64 -82.25 -63.66
N ILE A 250 -24.95 -82.54 -63.77
CA ILE A 250 -25.99 -81.96 -62.90
C ILE A 250 -25.75 -82.38 -61.43
N LYS A 251 -25.41 -83.65 -61.21
CA LYS A 251 -25.15 -84.20 -59.87
C LYS A 251 -23.95 -83.59 -59.17
N ASN A 252 -22.96 -83.12 -59.93
CA ASN A 252 -21.75 -82.51 -59.39
C ASN A 252 -22.00 -81.04 -59.02
N LEU A 253 -22.78 -80.32 -59.82
CA LEU A 253 -23.21 -78.94 -59.53
C LEU A 253 -24.14 -78.86 -58.32
N GLU A 254 -25.07 -79.82 -58.16
CA GLU A 254 -25.93 -79.91 -56.96
C GLU A 254 -25.11 -80.10 -55.67
N LYS A 255 -24.07 -80.94 -55.72
CA LYS A 255 -23.13 -81.12 -54.59
C LYS A 255 -22.35 -79.85 -54.27
N GLN A 256 -21.99 -79.08 -55.28
CA GLN A 256 -21.25 -77.83 -55.10
C GLN A 256 -22.13 -76.74 -54.49
N ILE A 257 -23.39 -76.64 -54.92
CA ILE A 257 -24.38 -75.71 -54.38
C ILE A 257 -24.64 -76.02 -52.90
N GLN A 258 -24.83 -77.30 -52.55
CA GLN A 258 -25.07 -77.69 -51.17
C GLN A 258 -23.89 -77.35 -50.25
N LYS A 259 -22.65 -77.48 -50.73
CA LYS A 259 -21.45 -77.10 -49.97
C LYS A 259 -21.35 -75.57 -49.78
N ASN A 260 -21.73 -74.79 -50.78
CA ASN A 260 -21.75 -73.33 -50.70
C ASN A 260 -22.87 -72.83 -49.77
N GLU A 261 -24.02 -73.50 -49.73
CA GLU A 261 -25.10 -73.18 -48.79
C GLU A 261 -24.69 -73.43 -47.34
N GLU A 262 -23.94 -74.51 -47.07
CA GLU A 262 -23.37 -74.77 -45.73
C GLU A 262 -22.33 -73.72 -45.32
N GLU A 263 -21.47 -73.27 -46.25
CA GLU A 263 -20.50 -72.18 -45.99
C GLU A 263 -21.18 -70.83 -45.74
N ILE A 264 -22.23 -70.49 -46.48
CA ILE A 264 -23.03 -69.27 -46.24
C ILE A 264 -23.72 -69.35 -44.88
N SER A 265 -24.24 -70.52 -44.49
CA SER A 265 -24.86 -70.73 -43.18
C SER A 265 -23.84 -70.59 -42.03
N SER A 266 -22.60 -71.03 -42.25
CA SER A 266 -21.47 -70.81 -41.33
C SER A 266 -21.13 -69.33 -41.20
N LEU A 267 -20.96 -68.63 -42.33
CA LEU A 267 -20.59 -67.22 -42.37
C LEU A 267 -21.66 -66.33 -41.72
N ASN A 268 -22.94 -66.64 -41.93
CA ASN A 268 -24.04 -65.92 -41.29
C ASN A 268 -24.03 -66.09 -39.77
N ARG A 269 -23.71 -67.29 -39.25
CA ARG A 269 -23.51 -67.49 -37.80
C ARG A 269 -22.33 -66.66 -37.27
N THR A 270 -21.23 -66.58 -38.02
CA THR A 270 -20.09 -65.75 -37.63
C THR A 270 -20.44 -64.27 -37.63
N LEU A 271 -21.24 -63.80 -38.59
CA LEU A 271 -21.73 -62.43 -38.66
C LEU A 271 -22.61 -62.09 -37.46
N THR A 272 -23.52 -62.99 -37.05
CA THR A 272 -24.37 -62.76 -35.87
C THR A 272 -23.54 -62.66 -34.59
N ILE A 273 -22.51 -63.50 -34.43
CA ILE A 273 -21.59 -63.42 -33.29
C ILE A 273 -20.83 -62.09 -33.30
N LYS A 274 -20.39 -61.60 -34.47
CA LYS A 274 -19.69 -60.31 -34.59
C LYS A 274 -20.61 -59.11 -34.34
N GLU A 275 -21.88 -59.18 -34.71
CA GLU A 275 -22.87 -58.13 -34.39
C GLU A 275 -23.15 -58.05 -32.89
N ASP A 276 -23.22 -59.19 -32.20
CA ASP A 276 -23.35 -59.23 -30.74
C ASP A 276 -22.07 -58.75 -30.04
N ASP A 277 -20.88 -59.05 -30.56
CA ASP A 277 -19.62 -58.49 -30.06
C ASP A 277 -19.57 -56.95 -30.24
N ILE A 278 -20.05 -56.42 -31.36
CA ILE A 278 -20.14 -54.97 -31.59
C ILE A 278 -21.11 -54.30 -30.62
N LYS A 279 -22.24 -54.94 -30.29
CA LYS A 279 -23.15 -54.45 -29.24
C LYS A 279 -22.47 -54.43 -27.88
N ARG A 280 -21.77 -55.51 -27.52
CA ARG A 280 -21.01 -55.63 -26.27
C ARG A 280 -19.95 -54.53 -26.15
N ILE A 281 -19.18 -54.30 -27.21
CA ILE A 281 -18.15 -53.24 -27.27
C ILE A 281 -18.76 -51.84 -27.20
N LYS A 282 -19.95 -51.62 -27.78
CA LYS A 282 -20.67 -50.33 -27.64
C LYS A 282 -21.17 -50.08 -26.22
N GLU A 283 -21.61 -51.12 -25.52
CA GLU A 283 -22.02 -51.04 -24.13
C GLU A 283 -20.82 -50.85 -23.19
N GLU A 284 -19.70 -51.52 -23.44
CA GLU A 284 -18.44 -51.30 -22.74
C GLU A 284 -17.90 -49.88 -22.96
N ASN A 285 -17.97 -49.34 -24.18
CA ASN A 285 -17.62 -47.94 -24.46
C ASN A 285 -18.52 -46.96 -23.71
N LYS A 286 -19.81 -47.25 -23.59
CA LYS A 286 -20.74 -46.42 -22.82
C LYS A 286 -20.38 -46.41 -21.33
N HIS A 287 -20.00 -47.58 -20.79
CA HIS A 287 -19.52 -47.68 -19.41
C HIS A 287 -18.18 -46.98 -19.18
N LEU A 288 -17.25 -47.06 -20.14
CA LEU A 288 -15.96 -46.35 -20.08
C LEU A 288 -16.12 -44.82 -20.18
N ILE A 289 -17.03 -44.33 -21.03
CA ILE A 289 -17.35 -42.90 -21.11
C ILE A 289 -17.92 -42.41 -19.77
N GLN A 290 -18.86 -43.16 -19.18
CA GLN A 290 -19.42 -42.85 -17.87
C GLN A 290 -18.34 -42.86 -16.77
N ALA A 291 -17.43 -43.83 -16.78
CA ALA A 291 -16.32 -43.91 -15.83
C ALA A 291 -15.33 -42.75 -15.97
N ILE A 292 -15.05 -42.29 -17.19
CA ILE A 292 -14.21 -41.11 -17.46
C ILE A 292 -14.92 -39.83 -16.98
N GLU A 293 -16.24 -39.74 -17.12
CA GLU A 293 -17.03 -38.60 -16.68
C GLU A 293 -17.11 -38.54 -15.14
N ASP A 294 -17.21 -39.70 -14.49
CA ASP A 294 -17.14 -39.83 -13.03
C ASP A 294 -15.73 -39.50 -12.49
N GLU A 295 -14.66 -39.92 -13.16
CA GLU A 295 -13.28 -39.52 -12.81
C GLU A 295 -13.03 -38.03 -13.06
N ARG A 296 -13.59 -37.44 -14.13
CA ARG A 296 -13.56 -35.98 -14.34
C ARG A 296 -14.26 -35.22 -13.22
N ASN A 297 -15.40 -35.71 -12.74
CA ASN A 297 -16.11 -35.12 -11.61
C ASN A 297 -15.32 -35.25 -10.30
N LYS A 298 -14.60 -36.36 -10.10
CA LYS A 298 -13.64 -36.51 -8.99
C LYS A 298 -12.45 -35.56 -9.11
N ILE A 299 -11.91 -35.35 -10.31
CA ILE A 299 -10.82 -34.40 -10.57
C ILE A 299 -11.28 -32.96 -10.33
N ILE A 300 -12.51 -32.59 -10.71
CA ILE A 300 -13.08 -31.25 -10.42
C ILE A 300 -13.30 -31.06 -8.91
N SER A 301 -13.75 -32.10 -8.21
CA SER A 301 -13.88 -32.14 -6.74
C SER A 301 -12.53 -32.06 -6.02
N LEU A 302 -11.49 -32.72 -6.53
CA LEU A 302 -10.14 -32.67 -5.99
C LEU A 302 -9.44 -31.36 -6.35
N SER A 303 -9.67 -30.79 -7.54
CA SER A 303 -9.20 -29.48 -7.97
C SER A 303 -9.76 -28.36 -7.09
N THR A 304 -11.05 -28.43 -6.73
CA THR A 304 -11.66 -27.49 -5.77
C THR A 304 -11.15 -27.68 -4.34
N LYS A 305 -10.78 -28.92 -3.94
CA LYS A 305 -10.08 -29.16 -2.67
C LYS A 305 -8.63 -28.65 -2.69
N VAL A 306 -7.87 -28.86 -3.76
CA VAL A 306 -6.49 -28.36 -3.94
C VAL A 306 -6.48 -26.84 -4.02
N SER A 307 -7.46 -26.21 -4.66
CA SER A 307 -7.68 -24.75 -4.62
C SER A 307 -7.95 -24.25 -3.20
N LYS A 308 -8.78 -24.97 -2.42
CA LYS A 308 -9.00 -24.66 -1.00
C LYS A 308 -7.76 -24.88 -0.14
N TYR A 309 -6.99 -25.95 -0.35
CA TYR A 309 -5.76 -26.22 0.39
C TYR A 309 -4.63 -25.27 -0.01
N ASN A 310 -4.53 -24.84 -1.27
CA ASN A 310 -3.57 -23.82 -1.69
C ASN A 310 -3.94 -22.44 -1.13
N ASN A 311 -5.23 -22.08 -1.07
CA ASN A 311 -5.67 -20.91 -0.33
C ASN A 311 -5.37 -21.03 1.16
N LEU A 312 -5.60 -22.19 1.78
CA LEU A 312 -5.29 -22.42 3.19
C LEU A 312 -3.77 -22.42 3.46
N ASN A 313 -2.96 -22.94 2.54
CA ASN A 313 -1.49 -22.96 2.64
C ASN A 313 -0.90 -21.57 2.39
N ASN A 314 -1.49 -20.75 1.50
CA ASN A 314 -1.12 -19.35 1.33
C ASN A 314 -1.55 -18.50 2.52
N ILE A 315 -2.73 -18.76 3.11
CA ILE A 315 -3.17 -18.14 4.37
C ILE A 315 -2.24 -18.55 5.52
N LEU A 316 -1.88 -19.83 5.66
CA LEU A 316 -0.97 -20.33 6.69
C LEU A 316 0.49 -19.86 6.47
N TYR A 317 0.91 -19.65 5.23
CA TYR A 317 2.22 -19.10 4.88
C TYR A 317 2.30 -17.61 5.22
N GLU A 318 1.26 -16.83 4.91
CA GLU A 318 1.15 -15.42 5.32
C GLU A 318 0.91 -15.26 6.83
N GLU A 319 0.14 -16.12 7.48
CA GLU A 319 0.00 -16.15 8.94
C GLU A 319 1.33 -16.55 9.62
N ASN A 320 2.10 -17.50 9.08
CA ASN A 320 3.45 -17.81 9.57
C ASN A 320 4.45 -16.68 9.32
N LYS A 321 4.34 -15.96 8.21
CA LYS A 321 5.18 -14.79 7.90
C LYS A 321 4.83 -13.60 8.80
N GLN A 322 3.54 -13.39 9.08
CA GLN A 322 3.07 -12.39 10.05
C GLN A 322 3.41 -12.78 11.49
N LEU A 323 3.37 -14.07 11.84
CA LEU A 323 3.81 -14.59 13.14
C LEU A 323 5.32 -14.51 13.30
N LYS A 324 6.12 -14.83 12.27
CA LYS A 324 7.58 -14.62 12.27
C LYS A 324 7.97 -13.15 12.35
N ASN A 325 7.24 -12.26 11.66
CA ASN A 325 7.43 -10.82 11.81
C ASN A 325 6.99 -10.34 13.19
N ARG A 326 5.91 -10.87 13.78
CA ARG A 326 5.50 -10.53 15.16
C ARG A 326 6.48 -11.10 16.20
N VAL A 327 7.03 -12.29 15.99
CA VAL A 327 8.08 -12.87 16.84
C VAL A 327 9.36 -12.07 16.69
N SER A 328 9.77 -11.67 15.48
CA SER A 328 10.93 -10.79 15.26
C SER A 328 10.73 -9.39 15.86
N ILE A 329 9.51 -8.83 15.80
CA ILE A 329 9.12 -7.56 16.43
C ILE A 329 9.06 -7.72 17.97
N LEU A 330 8.62 -8.87 18.49
CA LEU A 330 8.60 -9.16 19.92
C LEU A 330 9.99 -9.51 20.46
N GLU A 331 10.87 -10.13 19.67
CA GLU A 331 12.28 -10.40 19.97
C GLU A 331 13.11 -9.11 19.93
N THR A 332 12.85 -8.20 18.98
CA THR A 332 13.43 -6.85 19.00
C THR A 332 12.86 -5.99 20.14
N LYS A 333 11.59 -6.18 20.54
CA LYS A 333 11.06 -5.56 21.77
C LYS A 333 11.66 -6.16 23.05
N LEU A 334 11.87 -7.48 23.12
CA LEU A 334 12.55 -8.16 24.23
C LEU A 334 14.05 -7.86 24.29
N GLN A 335 14.72 -7.64 23.17
CA GLN A 335 16.11 -7.15 23.12
C GLN A 335 16.21 -5.67 23.48
N ASN A 336 15.21 -4.85 23.14
CA ASN A 336 15.17 -3.44 23.53
C ASN A 336 14.72 -3.24 24.99
N GLU A 337 13.90 -4.13 25.55
CA GLU A 337 13.53 -4.12 26.98
C GLU A 337 14.64 -4.74 27.86
N ASN A 338 15.39 -5.75 27.40
CA ASN A 338 16.58 -6.28 28.09
C ASN A 338 17.82 -5.37 28.01
N ILE A 339 17.76 -4.24 27.30
CA ILE A 339 18.77 -3.17 27.34
C ILE A 339 18.35 -2.02 28.29
N SER A 340 17.16 -2.09 28.88
CA SER A 340 16.71 -1.14 29.92
C SER A 340 16.88 -1.64 31.37
N GLU A 341 17.21 -2.92 31.60
CA GLU A 341 17.55 -3.46 32.94
C GLU A 341 19.05 -3.59 33.22
N LYS A 342 19.92 -3.03 32.36
CA LYS A 342 21.39 -2.96 32.60
C LYS A 342 21.96 -1.54 32.58
N LYS A 343 21.15 -0.54 32.90
CA LYS A 343 21.59 0.86 33.14
C LYS A 343 20.94 1.52 34.35
N TYR A 344 20.73 0.77 35.44
CA TYR A 344 20.53 1.35 36.78
C TYR A 344 21.16 0.47 37.86
N SER A 345 22.47 0.28 37.79
CA SER A 345 23.32 0.11 38.97
C SER A 345 24.75 0.34 38.55
N ASN A 346 25.28 1.52 38.84
CA ASN A 346 26.66 1.77 39.28
C ASN A 346 27.04 3.22 38.99
N GLN A 347 26.66 4.10 39.91
CA GLN A 347 27.58 5.12 40.41
C GLN A 347 27.18 5.48 41.84
N ALA A 348 28.17 5.36 42.74
CA ALA A 348 28.20 5.69 44.16
C ALA A 348 27.89 4.53 45.14
N GLU A 349 28.92 3.73 45.43
CA GLU A 349 29.58 3.86 46.74
C GLU A 349 31.06 3.46 46.66
N SER A 350 31.88 4.38 47.14
CA SER A 350 33.32 4.32 47.29
C SER A 350 33.72 3.64 48.60
N PHE A 351 34.98 3.19 48.61
CA PHE A 351 35.91 2.98 49.74
C PHE A 351 36.11 1.55 50.28
N ILE A 352 37.41 1.22 50.34
CA ILE A 352 38.11 0.27 51.21
C ILE A 352 38.08 -1.21 50.74
N ASN A 353 39.19 -1.70 50.16
CA ASN A 353 40.23 -2.36 50.98
C ASN A 353 41.47 -2.78 50.20
N ASP A 354 42.58 -2.69 50.94
CA ASP A 354 43.92 -3.13 50.65
C ASP A 354 44.07 -4.66 50.54
N SER A 355 45.23 -5.04 49.97
CA SER A 355 46.07 -6.18 50.37
C SER A 355 45.81 -7.60 49.81
N LEU A 356 46.82 -8.01 49.04
CA LEU A 356 47.67 -9.21 49.18
C LEU A 356 47.19 -10.58 48.66
N GLU A 357 48.02 -11.07 47.73
CA GLU A 357 48.67 -12.40 47.67
C GLU A 357 47.87 -13.68 47.38
N GLY A 358 48.42 -14.46 46.44
CA GLY A 358 48.35 -15.93 46.48
C GLY A 358 48.07 -16.64 45.15
N MET A 359 49.12 -16.94 44.37
CA MET A 359 49.21 -18.23 43.65
C MET A 359 49.46 -19.36 44.71
N PRO A 360 49.41 -20.70 44.44
CA PRO A 360 49.42 -21.42 43.15
C PRO A 360 48.62 -22.78 43.10
N GLN A 361 48.70 -23.48 41.93
CA GLN A 361 48.78 -24.95 41.71
C GLN A 361 47.63 -25.88 42.21
N ASN A 362 47.29 -27.05 41.67
CA ASN A 362 47.82 -28.04 40.69
C ASN A 362 46.61 -28.90 40.21
N GLN A 363 46.54 -29.31 38.94
CA GLN A 363 46.77 -30.68 38.41
C GLN A 363 45.96 -31.79 39.12
N GLU A 364 45.29 -32.72 38.44
CA GLU A 364 45.94 -33.80 37.68
C GLU A 364 44.91 -34.73 36.95
N ASN A 365 45.43 -35.44 35.94
CA ASN A 365 45.08 -36.80 35.48
C ASN A 365 44.07 -37.09 34.34
N ASN A 366 44.67 -37.05 33.13
CA ASN A 366 44.74 -38.04 32.03
C ASN A 366 44.15 -39.46 32.16
N ILE A 367 44.03 -40.07 30.95
CA ILE A 367 44.23 -41.48 30.50
C ILE A 367 42.93 -42.08 29.89
N GLN A 368 42.84 -42.63 28.66
CA GLN A 368 43.77 -42.84 27.53
C GLN A 368 43.02 -43.56 26.38
N ASN A 369 43.68 -43.63 25.21
CA ASN A 369 43.66 -44.68 24.17
C ASN A 369 42.64 -44.54 23.02
N SER A 370 42.99 -44.71 21.73
CA SER A 370 44.26 -45.10 21.09
C SER A 370 44.11 -45.21 19.55
N ILE A 371 45.20 -44.86 18.80
CA ILE A 371 45.82 -45.63 17.68
C ILE A 371 45.01 -45.72 16.35
N ASP A 372 45.53 -45.50 15.12
CA ASP A 372 46.89 -45.45 14.58
C ASP A 372 46.95 -44.85 13.16
N SER A 373 48.09 -44.21 12.84
CA SER A 373 48.90 -44.34 11.59
C SER A 373 48.31 -43.84 10.23
N THR A 374 49.03 -43.30 9.24
CA THR A 374 50.46 -43.27 8.90
C THR A 374 50.72 -42.21 7.79
N HIS A 375 51.91 -41.58 7.85
CA HIS A 375 52.81 -41.16 6.75
C HIS A 375 52.39 -40.03 5.76
N THR A 376 53.22 -39.07 5.33
CA THR A 376 54.67 -38.80 5.47
C THR A 376 55.01 -37.39 4.96
N ASN A 377 55.94 -36.73 5.67
CA ASN A 377 57.10 -35.92 5.23
C ASN A 377 56.91 -34.79 4.18
N ASP A 378 57.39 -33.56 4.35
CA ASP A 378 58.76 -33.18 4.75
C ASP A 378 58.82 -31.76 5.38
N LYS A 379 59.69 -31.62 6.39
CA LYS A 379 60.34 -30.35 6.82
C LYS A 379 61.53 -30.06 5.85
N PRO A 380 62.42 -29.02 5.95
CA PRO A 380 62.60 -28.07 7.06
C PRO A 380 63.18 -26.65 6.78
N ILE A 381 63.25 -25.84 7.85
CA ILE A 381 64.37 -24.95 8.29
C ILE A 381 64.62 -23.53 7.68
N LYS A 382 64.62 -22.58 8.64
CA LYS A 382 65.36 -21.31 8.85
C LYS A 382 66.51 -20.94 7.92
N THR A 383 66.68 -19.62 7.66
CA THR A 383 67.83 -18.76 8.06
C THR A 383 67.62 -17.31 7.55
N LEU A 384 67.68 -16.29 8.42
CA LEU A 384 68.73 -15.25 8.59
C LEU A 384 68.97 -14.27 7.42
N SER A 385 69.20 -13.01 7.83
CA SER A 385 69.15 -11.70 7.15
C SER A 385 70.26 -11.40 6.11
N PRO A 386 70.21 -10.25 5.40
CA PRO A 386 71.08 -9.13 5.83
C PRO A 386 70.57 -7.69 5.56
N LYS A 387 71.20 -6.75 6.28
CA LYS A 387 71.18 -5.28 6.12
C LYS A 387 71.93 -4.84 4.85
N THR A 388 71.56 -3.69 4.28
CA THR A 388 72.46 -2.82 3.50
C THR A 388 72.24 -1.33 3.79
N SER A 389 73.34 -0.60 3.68
CA SER A 389 73.68 0.74 4.17
C SER A 389 73.26 1.91 3.27
N LYS A 390 72.98 3.08 3.85
CA LYS A 390 72.88 4.39 3.17
C LYS A 390 74.26 5.04 3.01
N SER A 391 74.57 5.59 1.83
CA SER A 391 75.66 6.54 1.59
C SER A 391 75.11 7.98 1.46
N VAL A 392 75.86 8.94 2.01
CA VAL A 392 75.57 10.38 1.98
C VAL A 392 76.31 11.01 0.79
N ILE A 393 75.62 11.81 -0.02
CA ILE A 393 76.20 12.68 -1.07
C ILE A 393 75.95 14.15 -0.68
N SER A 394 76.94 15.02 -0.90
CA SER A 394 76.96 16.43 -0.47
C SER A 394 76.28 17.39 -1.44
N LYS A 395 75.76 18.50 -0.89
CA LYS A 395 74.97 19.57 -1.54
C LYS A 395 75.67 20.34 -2.68
N GLU A 396 76.91 20.04 -3.01
CA GLU A 396 77.64 20.69 -4.12
C GLU A 396 77.52 19.94 -5.44
N GLN A 397 77.04 18.69 -5.44
CA GLN A 397 76.78 17.93 -6.69
C GLN A 397 75.36 18.13 -7.27
N GLU A 398 74.39 18.56 -6.46
CA GLU A 398 73.02 18.88 -6.95
C GLU A 398 72.95 20.20 -7.75
N ALA A 399 73.88 21.13 -7.53
CA ALA A 399 73.86 22.44 -8.19
C ALA A 399 74.52 22.46 -9.59
N LEU A 400 75.22 21.39 -9.99
CA LEU A 400 75.99 21.31 -11.25
C LEU A 400 75.33 20.45 -12.34
N GLN A 401 74.17 19.84 -12.10
CA GLN A 401 73.39 19.11 -13.11
C GLN A 401 72.17 19.87 -13.63
N LEU A 402 72.15 21.20 -13.46
CA LEU A 402 71.01 22.06 -13.80
C LEU A 402 71.37 23.00 -14.96
N SER A 403 71.30 22.53 -16.21
CA SER A 403 71.27 23.46 -17.36
C SER A 403 70.64 22.96 -18.66
N ASP A 404 70.34 21.67 -18.85
CA ASP A 404 69.74 21.18 -20.10
C ASP A 404 68.44 20.43 -19.81
N GLY A 405 67.38 20.68 -20.57
CA GLY A 405 65.99 20.21 -20.39
C GLY A 405 65.76 18.69 -20.37
N ASN A 406 66.41 17.99 -19.45
CA ASN A 406 66.26 16.56 -19.20
C ASN A 406 64.98 16.27 -18.39
N ILE A 407 64.34 15.13 -18.69
CA ILE A 407 63.23 14.58 -17.93
C ILE A 407 63.71 14.27 -16.50
N VAL A 408 62.95 14.69 -15.49
CA VAL A 408 63.24 14.47 -14.06
C VAL A 408 62.18 13.55 -13.46
N ASP A 409 62.55 12.61 -12.59
CA ASP A 409 61.55 11.73 -11.96
C ASP A 409 60.68 12.46 -10.92
N PHE A 410 59.47 11.94 -10.73
CA PHE A 410 58.60 12.36 -9.63
C PHE A 410 59.26 12.05 -8.27
N PRO A 411 59.16 12.95 -7.27
CA PRO A 411 59.75 12.70 -5.97
C PRO A 411 59.03 11.59 -5.20
N GLU A 412 59.75 10.91 -4.33
CA GLU A 412 59.19 9.90 -3.43
C GLU A 412 58.09 10.50 -2.53
N ILE A 413 56.94 9.81 -2.44
CA ILE A 413 55.80 10.25 -1.63
C ILE A 413 55.95 9.70 -0.21
N VAL A 414 56.69 10.43 0.62
CA VAL A 414 56.95 10.08 2.02
C VAL A 414 56.42 11.11 3.01
N ASN A 415 56.28 10.67 4.26
CA ASN A 415 56.01 11.53 5.40
C ASN A 415 57.35 11.90 6.09
N ASN A 416 57.69 13.18 6.12
CA ASN A 416 58.95 13.66 6.71
C ASN A 416 58.83 13.78 8.23
N ALA A 417 59.10 12.69 8.94
CA ALA A 417 58.93 12.56 10.39
C ALA A 417 59.89 13.39 11.28
N SER A 418 60.88 14.11 10.72
CA SER A 418 62.02 14.65 11.47
C SER A 418 61.92 16.11 11.92
N ASP A 419 60.93 16.90 11.47
CA ASP A 419 60.81 18.33 11.79
C ASP A 419 59.65 18.59 12.78
N THR A 420 59.90 18.34 14.07
CA THR A 420 58.95 18.59 15.16
C THR A 420 59.10 20.00 15.71
N THR A 421 58.36 20.97 15.17
CA THR A 421 58.17 22.26 15.88
C THR A 421 57.12 22.15 16.96
N ILE A 422 57.14 23.08 17.93
CA ILE A 422 56.17 23.21 19.03
C ILE A 422 54.74 23.09 18.47
N ARG A 423 54.07 22.00 18.84
CA ARG A 423 52.72 21.66 18.37
C ARG A 423 51.68 22.26 19.31
N SER A 424 50.58 22.72 18.74
CA SER A 424 49.44 23.24 19.50
C SER A 424 48.78 22.18 20.35
N ILE A 425 48.42 21.03 19.75
CA ILE A 425 47.68 19.95 20.40
C ILE A 425 48.59 18.73 20.51
N ARG A 426 48.76 18.22 21.73
CA ARG A 426 49.64 17.06 22.02
C ARG A 426 48.93 15.72 22.00
N TYR A 427 47.68 15.70 22.46
CA TYR A 427 46.84 14.49 22.52
C TYR A 427 45.52 14.74 21.81
N VAL A 428 45.08 13.77 21.01
CA VAL A 428 43.77 13.77 20.36
C VAL A 428 43.04 12.47 20.69
N TYR A 429 41.73 12.53 20.85
CA TYR A 429 40.89 11.34 20.93
C TYR A 429 40.40 11.01 19.52
N ASN A 430 40.60 9.78 19.07
CA ASN A 430 40.01 9.31 17.82
C ASN A 430 38.51 9.01 17.99
N GLU A 431 37.86 8.58 16.90
CA GLU A 431 36.44 8.21 16.91
C GLU A 431 36.07 7.04 17.83
N LYS A 432 37.04 6.20 18.23
CA LYS A 432 36.86 5.07 19.16
C LYS A 432 37.05 5.50 20.62
N GLY A 433 37.39 6.76 20.87
CA GLY A 433 37.70 7.28 22.20
C GLY A 433 39.11 6.92 22.69
N GLU A 434 39.98 6.44 21.81
CA GLU A 434 41.37 6.12 22.12
C GLU A 434 42.23 7.38 22.08
N ILE A 435 43.19 7.49 23.01
CA ILE A 435 44.12 8.62 23.06
C ILE A 435 45.26 8.36 22.08
N ILE A 436 45.40 9.26 21.10
CA ILE A 436 46.49 9.29 20.15
C ILE A 436 47.46 10.40 20.56
N ASP A 437 48.74 10.03 20.74
CA ASP A 437 49.84 10.98 20.85
C ASP A 437 50.18 11.51 19.45
N VAL A 438 50.11 12.84 19.32
CA VAL A 438 50.25 13.53 18.03
C VAL A 438 51.67 13.36 17.45
N ASP A 439 52.71 13.33 18.29
CA ASP A 439 54.10 13.09 17.89
C ASP A 439 54.28 11.68 17.37
N LEU A 440 53.73 10.71 18.09
CA LEU A 440 53.78 9.32 17.68
C LEU A 440 53.02 9.05 16.36
N PHE A 441 51.85 9.68 16.19
CA PHE A 441 51.04 9.55 14.98
C PHE A 441 51.80 10.02 13.74
N PHE A 442 52.25 11.28 13.72
CA PHE A 442 52.98 11.81 12.55
C PHE A 442 54.36 11.17 12.35
N GLN A 443 54.93 10.47 13.34
CA GLN A 443 56.18 9.72 13.16
C GLN A 443 55.99 8.32 12.60
N LYS A 444 54.90 7.65 12.96
CA LYS A 444 54.64 6.25 12.57
C LYS A 444 53.75 6.11 11.35
N SER A 445 52.87 7.07 11.11
CA SER A 445 51.89 6.98 10.03
C SER A 445 52.50 7.27 8.66
N SER A 446 52.02 6.51 7.68
CA SER A 446 52.31 6.73 6.27
C SER A 446 51.71 8.04 5.75
N ALA A 447 52.19 8.52 4.60
CA ALA A 447 51.63 9.71 3.95
C ALA A 447 50.15 9.52 3.57
N GLU A 448 49.76 8.27 3.29
CA GLU A 448 48.38 7.88 2.97
C GLU A 448 47.48 7.92 4.21
N GLU A 449 47.87 7.28 5.32
CA GLU A 449 47.10 7.32 6.57
C GLU A 449 46.82 8.76 7.00
N ILE A 450 47.84 9.62 6.92
CA ILE A 450 47.71 11.05 7.23
C ILE A 450 46.71 11.72 6.28
N SER A 451 46.76 11.39 4.99
CA SER A 451 45.83 11.92 3.98
C SER A 451 44.39 11.49 4.23
N HIS A 452 44.15 10.24 4.63
CA HIS A 452 42.81 9.74 4.95
C HIS A 452 42.26 10.42 6.20
N VAL A 453 43.07 10.53 7.25
CA VAL A 453 42.68 11.23 8.48
C VAL A 453 42.41 12.71 8.21
N SER A 454 43.27 13.39 7.44
CA SER A 454 43.04 14.81 7.13
C SER A 454 41.76 15.04 6.34
N ARG A 455 41.48 14.18 5.34
CA ARG A 455 40.25 14.29 4.55
C ARG A 455 39.02 13.99 5.39
N MET A 456 39.03 12.92 6.19
CA MET A 456 37.95 12.60 7.14
C MET A 456 37.66 13.77 8.09
N LEU A 457 38.70 14.42 8.61
CA LEU A 457 38.55 15.56 9.52
C LEU A 457 38.03 16.82 8.82
N SER A 458 38.38 17.10 7.57
CA SER A 458 37.76 18.20 6.80
C SER A 458 36.28 17.90 6.50
N GLU A 459 35.96 16.65 6.14
CA GLU A 459 34.59 16.26 5.79
C GLU A 459 33.65 16.15 7.00
N ALA A 460 34.19 16.07 8.22
CA ALA A 460 33.40 15.90 9.44
C ALA A 460 32.37 17.02 9.69
N ASP A 461 32.58 18.24 9.19
CA ASP A 461 31.57 19.33 9.26
C ASP A 461 30.30 18.99 8.47
N ILE A 462 30.47 18.24 7.39
CA ILE A 462 29.42 17.93 6.43
C ILE A 462 28.74 16.61 6.80
N LYS A 463 29.53 15.65 7.28
CA LYS A 463 29.10 14.26 7.51
C LYS A 463 28.36 14.05 8.84
N ASN A 464 28.33 15.03 9.75
CA ASN A 464 27.88 14.81 11.15
C ASN A 464 28.53 13.55 11.77
N GLY A 465 29.72 13.19 11.28
CA GLY A 465 30.30 11.87 11.40
C GLY A 465 31.43 11.81 12.42
N LYS A 466 32.08 10.65 12.51
CA LYS A 466 33.25 10.40 13.33
C LYS A 466 34.31 11.49 13.11
N TYR A 467 34.72 12.18 14.18
CA TYR A 467 35.80 13.16 14.14
C TYR A 467 36.70 13.02 15.36
N TRP A 468 37.96 13.41 15.19
CA TRP A 468 38.91 13.43 16.29
C TRP A 468 38.70 14.71 17.11
N THR A 469 38.93 14.62 18.41
CA THR A 469 38.74 15.72 19.35
C THR A 469 40.00 16.00 20.16
N CYS A 470 40.16 17.24 20.60
CA CYS A 470 41.25 17.67 21.44
C CYS A 470 41.25 16.91 22.78
N GLY A 471 42.41 16.42 23.20
CA GLY A 471 42.61 15.69 24.46
C GLY A 471 42.17 16.45 25.72
N ILE A 472 42.12 17.79 25.66
CA ILE A 472 41.72 18.64 26.79
C ILE A 472 40.27 19.11 26.64
N CYS A 473 40.00 19.99 25.67
CA CYS A 473 38.71 20.68 25.59
C CYS A 473 37.65 19.89 24.83
N ARG A 474 37.99 18.71 24.29
CA ARG A 474 37.11 17.86 23.46
C ARG A 474 36.52 18.55 22.22
N SER A 475 37.02 19.74 21.87
CA SER A 475 36.64 20.43 20.64
C SER A 475 37.25 19.72 19.43
N ARG A 476 36.57 19.78 18.30
CA ARG A 476 37.03 19.11 17.07
C ARG A 476 38.36 19.68 16.60
N VAL A 477 39.20 18.79 16.06
CA VAL A 477 40.51 19.13 15.51
C VAL A 477 40.57 18.96 14.00
N LYS A 478 41.53 19.63 13.37
CA LYS A 478 41.93 19.42 11.97
C LYS A 478 43.46 19.37 11.86
N ILE A 479 43.97 18.78 10.77
CA ILE A 479 45.41 18.76 10.47
C ILE A 479 45.77 20.02 9.70
N ALA A 480 46.75 20.76 10.19
CA ALA A 480 47.34 21.91 9.53
C ALA A 480 48.81 21.64 9.21
N HIS A 481 49.38 22.45 8.31
CA HIS A 481 50.77 22.37 7.89
C HIS A 481 51.48 23.72 8.00
N ARG A 482 52.79 23.71 8.19
CA ARG A 482 53.66 24.89 8.16
C ARG A 482 54.88 24.62 7.28
N ARG A 483 55.22 25.57 6.41
CA ARG A 483 56.37 25.50 5.49
C ARG A 483 57.65 26.06 6.11
N TYR A 484 58.80 25.46 5.78
CA TYR A 484 60.15 25.90 6.14
C TYR A 484 61.03 26.09 4.90
N ARG A 485 62.22 26.70 5.08
CA ARG A 485 63.21 26.82 3.99
C ARG A 485 63.61 25.42 3.48
N ASN A 486 63.65 25.26 2.15
CA ASN A 486 63.89 24.01 1.38
C ASN A 486 62.65 23.11 1.14
N ASP A 487 61.46 23.68 0.95
CA ASP A 487 60.23 22.95 0.58
C ASP A 487 59.84 21.80 1.52
N LYS A 488 60.26 21.89 2.79
CA LYS A 488 59.86 20.97 3.86
C LYS A 488 58.62 21.51 4.58
N GLU A 489 57.71 20.61 4.91
CA GLU A 489 56.47 20.91 5.65
C GLU A 489 56.41 20.11 6.96
N SER A 490 55.99 20.77 8.04
CA SER A 490 55.65 20.14 9.33
C SER A 490 54.14 20.11 9.50
N LEU A 491 53.61 18.96 9.93
CA LEU A 491 52.19 18.71 10.16
C LEU A 491 51.87 18.73 11.66
N PHE A 492 50.71 19.29 12.01
CA PHE A 492 50.25 19.38 13.40
C PHE A 492 48.72 19.49 13.50
N PHE A 493 48.15 19.14 14.65
CA PHE A 493 46.72 19.33 14.91
C PHE A 493 46.42 20.72 15.47
N ILE A 494 45.34 21.32 14.99
CA ILE A 494 44.74 22.56 15.51
C ILE A 494 43.25 22.36 15.80
N HIS A 495 42.65 23.24 16.59
CA HIS A 495 41.20 23.29 16.72
C HIS A 495 40.58 23.72 15.39
N ALA A 496 39.52 23.02 14.96
CA ALA A 496 38.80 23.37 13.74
C ALA A 496 38.02 24.70 13.90
N GLN A 497 37.52 24.96 15.12
CA GLN A 497 36.75 26.15 15.45
C GLN A 497 37.66 27.29 15.93
N LYS A 498 37.32 28.53 15.54
CA LYS A 498 37.95 29.74 16.09
C LYS A 498 37.50 29.95 17.55
N ASN A 499 38.35 30.56 18.37
CA ASN A 499 38.04 30.96 19.75
C ASN A 499 37.69 29.81 20.73
N VAL A 500 38.25 28.62 20.54
CA VAL A 500 38.10 27.53 21.52
C VAL A 500 38.87 27.88 22.80
N ASN A 501 38.18 27.86 23.94
CA ASN A 501 38.79 28.06 25.25
C ASN A 501 39.58 26.80 25.66
N CYS A 502 40.86 26.74 25.27
CA CYS A 502 41.74 25.61 25.54
C CYS A 502 43.19 26.09 25.77
N PRO A 503 43.95 25.49 26.71
CA PRO A 503 45.37 25.79 26.91
C PRO A 503 46.25 25.55 25.67
N TRP A 504 45.77 24.74 24.73
CA TRP A 504 46.43 24.38 23.46
C TRP A 504 45.97 25.23 22.27
N THR A 505 45.14 26.24 22.51
CA THR A 505 44.77 27.21 21.49
C THR A 505 45.95 28.14 21.24
N ILE A 506 46.47 28.13 20.01
CA ILE A 506 47.47 29.12 19.58
C ILE A 506 46.76 30.48 19.56
N SER A 507 47.22 31.43 20.39
CA SER A 507 46.95 32.85 20.21
C SER A 507 47.70 33.32 18.96
N ALA A 508 47.17 32.96 17.79
CA ALA A 508 47.66 33.47 16.53
C ALA A 508 47.27 34.95 16.43
N ASP A 509 48.31 35.76 16.25
CA ASP A 509 48.24 37.17 15.96
C ASP A 509 47.27 37.47 14.81
N LYS A 510 46.69 38.67 14.82
CA LYS A 510 45.71 39.18 13.84
C LYS A 510 46.31 39.27 12.43
N SER A 511 46.54 38.14 11.78
CA SER A 511 46.84 38.06 10.35
C SER A 511 45.66 37.44 9.62
N LYS A 512 45.30 38.12 8.53
CA LYS A 512 44.08 37.96 7.74
C LYS A 512 43.97 36.56 7.11
N ASP A 513 43.33 35.62 7.79
CA ASP A 513 42.71 34.47 7.12
C ASP A 513 41.33 34.91 6.63
N TYR A 514 41.29 35.42 5.39
CA TYR A 514 40.06 35.52 4.63
C TYR A 514 39.47 34.13 4.50
N TYR A 515 38.42 33.84 5.26
CA TYR A 515 37.38 32.99 4.70
C TYR A 515 36.78 33.80 3.56
N THR A 516 37.15 33.48 2.32
CA THR A 516 36.32 33.82 1.16
C THR A 516 35.05 32.98 1.25
N GLU A 517 34.12 33.38 2.13
CA GLU A 517 32.74 33.50 1.66
C GLU A 517 32.85 34.44 0.46
N GLY A 518 32.39 33.97 -0.71
CA GLY A 518 32.62 34.67 -1.97
C GLY A 518 32.40 36.17 -1.79
N ILE A 519 33.47 36.94 -2.02
CA ILE A 519 33.37 38.38 -2.24
C ILE A 519 32.31 38.53 -3.33
N ASP A 520 31.19 39.18 -3.00
CA ASP A 520 30.33 39.75 -4.04
C ASP A 520 31.21 40.71 -4.82
N ILE A 521 31.45 40.40 -6.09
CA ILE A 521 32.30 41.18 -7.01
C ILE A 521 31.73 42.61 -7.23
N GLU A 522 30.61 42.95 -6.60
CA GLU A 522 30.03 44.30 -6.66
C GLU A 522 30.71 45.32 -5.71
N GLU A 523 31.71 44.93 -4.90
CA GLU A 523 32.44 45.84 -3.99
C GLU A 523 33.98 45.84 -4.16
N LEU A 524 34.50 45.62 -5.38
CA LEU A 524 35.91 45.92 -5.69
C LEU A 524 35.99 47.07 -6.68
N THR A 525 36.82 48.06 -6.39
CA THR A 525 37.05 49.19 -7.29
C THR A 525 37.90 48.74 -8.49
N GLU A 526 37.68 49.34 -9.67
CA GLU A 526 38.43 49.01 -10.90
C GLU A 526 39.96 49.09 -10.69
N ASP A 527 40.42 50.00 -9.84
CA ASP A 527 41.83 50.18 -9.49
C ASP A 527 42.40 49.02 -8.64
N GLU A 528 41.60 48.39 -7.77
CA GLU A 528 42.01 47.21 -6.98
C GLU A 528 42.09 45.95 -7.85
N ILE A 529 41.22 45.85 -8.85
CA ILE A 529 41.21 44.77 -9.86
C ILE A 529 42.45 44.88 -10.76
N GLU A 530 42.79 46.09 -11.20
CA GLU A 530 43.94 46.32 -12.08
C GLU A 530 45.28 46.09 -11.35
N THR A 531 45.35 46.43 -10.06
CA THR A 531 46.54 46.20 -9.21
C THR A 531 46.73 44.72 -8.86
N GLU A 532 45.66 43.95 -8.66
CA GLU A 532 45.71 42.51 -8.39
C GLU A 532 46.03 41.64 -9.62
N LEU A 533 45.66 42.09 -10.82
CA LEU A 533 45.83 41.34 -12.08
C LEU A 533 47.27 41.38 -12.64
N ASN A 534 48.12 42.28 -12.16
CA ASN A 534 49.47 42.52 -12.67
C ASN A 534 50.59 41.68 -11.99
N SER A 535 50.26 40.62 -11.25
CA SER A 535 51.28 39.70 -10.70
C SER A 535 51.64 38.59 -11.69
N ASP A 536 52.94 38.38 -11.97
CA ASP A 536 53.45 37.41 -12.97
C ASP A 536 52.85 36.00 -12.82
N SER A 537 52.61 35.55 -11.59
CA SER A 537 52.03 34.22 -11.31
C SER A 537 50.54 34.08 -11.70
N LYS A 538 49.72 35.13 -11.54
CA LYS A 538 48.30 35.10 -11.94
C LYS A 538 48.16 35.16 -13.47
N VAL A 539 49.09 35.84 -14.16
CA VAL A 539 49.16 35.90 -15.63
C VAL A 539 49.48 34.53 -16.23
N ILE A 540 50.47 33.82 -15.68
CA ILE A 540 50.81 32.45 -16.10
C ILE A 540 49.61 31.51 -15.95
N TYR A 541 48.93 31.56 -14.80
CA TYR A 541 47.74 30.73 -14.55
C TYR A 541 46.57 31.03 -15.50
N ARG A 542 46.33 32.31 -15.80
CA ARG A 542 45.31 32.73 -16.79
C ARG A 542 45.66 32.25 -18.20
N ASN A 543 46.92 32.40 -18.61
CA ASN A 543 47.38 31.95 -19.93
C ASN A 543 47.26 30.44 -20.08
N LEU A 544 47.56 29.69 -19.02
CA LEU A 544 47.39 28.24 -18.99
C LEU A 544 45.92 27.84 -19.22
N LYS A 545 44.97 28.46 -18.51
CA LYS A 545 43.53 28.20 -18.72
C LYS A 545 43.10 28.43 -20.16
N LEU A 546 43.50 29.58 -20.74
CA LEU A 546 43.19 29.93 -22.12
C LEU A 546 43.75 28.89 -23.10
N LYS A 547 44.97 28.41 -22.86
CA LYS A 547 45.61 27.40 -23.71
C LYS A 547 44.90 26.04 -23.62
N ILE A 548 44.54 25.59 -22.43
CA ILE A 548 43.74 24.36 -22.26
C ILE A 548 42.40 24.48 -22.99
N VAL A 549 41.71 25.62 -22.86
CA VAL A 549 40.42 25.85 -23.55
C VAL A 549 40.58 25.91 -25.06
N SER A 550 41.69 26.44 -25.58
CA SER A 550 41.96 26.39 -27.02
C SER A 550 42.10 24.93 -27.51
N LEU A 551 42.82 24.10 -26.76
CA LEU A 551 43.02 22.69 -27.09
C LEU A 551 41.70 21.89 -26.99
N LEU A 552 40.87 22.13 -25.98
CA LEU A 552 39.55 21.51 -25.83
C LEU A 552 38.56 21.91 -26.91
N ASN A 553 38.74 23.08 -27.54
CA ASN A 553 37.91 23.55 -28.65
C ASN A 553 38.45 23.15 -30.04
N SER A 554 39.56 22.41 -30.11
CA SER A 554 40.06 21.84 -31.36
C SER A 554 39.02 20.92 -32.02
N GLU A 555 39.08 20.79 -33.35
CA GLU A 555 38.19 19.90 -34.09
C GLU A 555 38.35 18.44 -33.66
N LYS A 556 39.55 18.04 -33.24
CA LYS A 556 39.83 16.69 -32.68
C LYS A 556 39.11 16.49 -31.36
N SER A 557 39.21 17.45 -30.43
CA SER A 557 38.53 17.35 -29.13
C SER A 557 37.00 17.32 -29.28
N LYS A 558 36.44 18.10 -30.21
CA LYS A 558 35.01 18.03 -30.56
C LYS A 558 34.62 16.65 -31.11
N ALA A 559 35.43 16.07 -32.00
CA ALA A 559 35.21 14.72 -32.53
C ALA A 559 35.28 13.62 -31.44
N MET A 560 36.04 13.84 -30.36
CA MET A 560 36.04 12.96 -29.19
C MET A 560 34.79 13.10 -28.29
N GLY A 561 33.94 14.09 -28.55
CA GLY A 561 32.73 14.37 -27.80
C GLY A 561 32.83 15.52 -26.79
N VAL A 562 33.82 16.41 -26.91
CA VAL A 562 33.90 17.64 -26.10
C VAL A 562 32.94 18.70 -26.64
N ALA A 563 32.11 19.29 -25.77
CA ALA A 563 31.18 20.37 -26.09
C ALA A 563 31.05 21.36 -24.93
N GLU A 564 30.50 22.55 -25.19
CA GLU A 564 30.17 23.57 -24.16
C GLU A 564 31.34 23.99 -23.26
N VAL A 565 32.55 24.14 -23.83
CA VAL A 565 33.74 24.56 -23.07
C VAL A 565 33.59 25.98 -22.54
N CYS A 566 33.69 26.14 -21.21
CA CYS A 566 33.52 27.40 -20.51
C CYS A 566 34.67 27.63 -19.50
N ILE A 567 35.17 28.87 -19.41
CA ILE A 567 36.18 29.30 -18.42
C ILE A 567 35.48 30.01 -17.27
N ASP A 568 35.88 29.69 -16.04
CA ASP A 568 35.44 30.37 -14.82
C ASP A 568 33.90 30.55 -14.73
N LYS A 569 33.13 29.59 -15.25
CA LYS A 569 31.66 29.66 -15.29
C LYS A 569 31.07 29.12 -14.00
N ILE A 570 30.17 29.90 -13.39
CA ILE A 570 29.48 29.50 -12.18
C ILE A 570 28.54 28.32 -12.48
N ILE A 571 28.75 27.21 -11.78
CA ILE A 571 27.86 26.05 -11.75
C ILE A 571 26.99 26.17 -10.49
N ARG A 572 25.67 26.15 -10.65
CA ARG A 572 24.70 26.20 -9.55
C ARG A 572 24.24 24.78 -9.21
N SER A 573 24.02 24.53 -7.93
CA SER A 573 23.47 23.27 -7.45
C SER A 573 21.94 23.30 -7.45
N ASN A 574 21.33 22.15 -7.73
CA ASN A 574 19.90 21.93 -7.53
C ASN A 574 19.55 21.72 -6.04
N SER A 575 20.58 21.52 -5.20
CA SER A 575 20.45 21.38 -3.76
C SER A 575 20.52 22.75 -3.05
N PRO A 576 19.69 23.01 -2.01
CA PRO A 576 19.66 24.31 -1.33
C PRO A 576 20.91 24.64 -0.50
N TYR A 577 21.85 23.70 -0.33
CA TYR A 577 22.84 23.73 0.76
C TYR A 577 24.27 24.01 0.31
N MET A 578 24.61 23.75 -0.96
CA MET A 578 25.87 24.15 -1.58
C MET A 578 25.55 24.89 -2.88
N LYS A 579 25.29 26.21 -2.77
CA LYS A 579 24.60 27.00 -3.81
C LYS A 579 25.29 26.97 -5.17
N TRP A 580 26.62 27.14 -5.21
CA TRP A 580 27.38 27.19 -6.46
C TRP A 580 28.89 26.96 -6.24
N ARG A 581 29.61 26.60 -7.32
CA ARG A 581 31.08 26.64 -7.43
C ARG A 581 31.48 27.19 -8.79
N ARG A 582 32.69 27.74 -8.87
CA ARG A 582 33.29 28.32 -10.07
C ARG A 582 34.54 27.51 -10.43
N PRO A 583 34.44 26.42 -11.22
CA PRO A 583 35.60 25.68 -11.70
C PRO A 583 36.46 26.54 -12.63
N ASP A 584 37.74 26.20 -12.74
CA ASP A 584 38.65 26.86 -13.68
C ASP A 584 38.19 26.66 -15.13
N ILE A 585 37.84 25.42 -15.49
CA ILE A 585 37.34 25.05 -16.81
C ILE A 585 36.22 24.02 -16.62
N SER A 586 35.11 24.18 -17.35
CA SER A 586 34.01 23.22 -17.40
C SER A 586 33.62 22.91 -18.84
N PHE A 587 33.24 21.67 -19.12
CA PHE A 587 32.81 21.22 -20.45
C PHE A 587 31.96 19.95 -20.33
N ASN A 588 31.21 19.63 -21.38
CA ASN A 588 30.56 18.33 -21.54
C ASN A 588 31.51 17.41 -22.31
N PHE A 589 31.69 16.19 -21.83
CA PHE A 589 32.41 15.14 -22.53
C PHE A 589 31.48 13.95 -22.70
N LYS A 590 31.04 13.71 -23.94
CA LYS A 590 29.99 12.74 -24.27
C LYS A 590 28.71 13.05 -23.46
N ASP A 591 28.30 12.15 -22.58
CA ASP A 591 27.13 12.24 -21.71
C ASP A 591 27.44 12.76 -20.29
N ARG A 592 28.70 13.10 -20.00
CA ARG A 592 29.16 13.52 -18.68
C ARG A 592 29.53 15.01 -18.64
N LYS A 593 29.27 15.66 -17.49
CA LYS A 593 29.83 16.98 -17.18
C LYS A 593 31.20 16.82 -16.54
N VAL A 594 32.20 17.51 -17.07
CA VAL A 594 33.59 17.43 -16.60
C VAL A 594 34.09 18.82 -16.24
N VAL A 595 34.85 18.92 -15.15
CA VAL A 595 35.59 20.11 -14.76
C VAL A 595 37.07 19.80 -14.63
N ILE A 596 37.91 20.75 -15.04
CA ILE A 596 39.34 20.73 -14.77
C ILE A 596 39.60 21.78 -13.68
N GLU A 597 40.29 21.35 -12.63
CA GLU A 597 40.74 22.19 -11.53
C GLU A 597 42.28 22.18 -11.50
N LEU A 598 42.87 23.35 -11.71
CA LEU A 598 44.31 23.55 -11.72
C LEU A 598 44.81 23.74 -10.30
N GLN A 599 45.64 22.80 -9.82
CA GLN A 599 46.18 22.84 -8.46
C GLN A 599 47.21 23.97 -8.30
N ASN A 600 47.11 24.69 -7.19
CA ASN A 600 48.02 25.78 -6.83
C ASN A 600 48.51 25.57 -5.39
N ASN A 601 49.77 25.95 -5.13
CA ASN A 601 50.46 25.83 -3.85
C ASN A 601 49.77 26.55 -2.67
N ASN A 602 48.80 27.42 -2.91
CA ASN A 602 48.16 28.26 -1.90
C ASN A 602 46.72 27.85 -1.53
N VAL A 603 46.15 26.83 -2.17
CA VAL A 603 44.77 26.38 -1.87
C VAL A 603 44.78 25.51 -0.62
N ASP A 604 43.91 25.80 0.34
CA ASP A 604 43.78 24.99 1.55
C ASP A 604 43.03 23.67 1.30
N LEU A 605 43.22 22.69 2.19
CA LEU A 605 42.59 21.37 2.05
C LEU A 605 41.06 21.47 2.13
N ASP A 606 40.54 22.36 2.98
CA ASP A 606 39.10 22.55 3.17
C ASP A 606 38.44 22.99 1.84
N THR A 607 39.04 23.91 1.09
CA THR A 607 38.54 24.31 -0.25
C THR A 607 38.57 23.16 -1.27
N ILE A 608 39.61 22.33 -1.25
CA ILE A 608 39.74 21.16 -2.14
C ILE A 608 38.62 20.16 -1.86
N VAL A 609 38.39 19.83 -0.58
CA VAL A 609 37.33 18.92 -0.14
C VAL A 609 35.95 19.49 -0.46
N ASP A 610 35.72 20.78 -0.21
CA ASP A 610 34.47 21.47 -0.51
C ASP A 610 34.11 21.46 -2.00
N LYS A 611 35.10 21.70 -2.87
CA LYS A 611 34.91 21.61 -4.33
C LYS A 611 34.57 20.18 -4.74
N ASP A 612 35.29 19.21 -4.19
CA ASP A 612 35.07 17.81 -4.52
C ASP A 612 33.67 17.32 -4.15
N ILE A 613 33.21 17.62 -2.93
CA ILE A 613 31.85 17.29 -2.48
C ILE A 613 30.81 17.96 -3.38
N PHE A 614 31.00 19.23 -3.72
CA PHE A 614 30.08 19.93 -4.61
C PHE A 614 29.97 19.26 -5.99
N TYR A 615 31.10 18.92 -6.62
CA TYR A 615 31.09 18.30 -7.94
C TYR A 615 30.44 16.92 -7.90
N ARG A 616 30.75 16.12 -6.87
CA ARG A 616 30.14 14.81 -6.65
C ARG A 616 28.63 14.87 -6.45
N LEU A 617 28.13 15.80 -5.63
CA LEU A 617 26.69 15.98 -5.40
C LEU A 617 25.91 16.33 -6.67
N ASN A 618 26.56 17.02 -7.61
CA ASN A 618 25.98 17.46 -8.87
C ASN A 618 26.29 16.51 -10.05
N ASN A 619 26.87 15.33 -9.77
CA ASN A 619 27.27 14.35 -10.79
C ASN A 619 28.23 14.94 -11.84
N ILE A 620 29.23 15.69 -11.39
CA ILE A 620 30.24 16.36 -12.21
C ILE A 620 31.60 15.72 -11.93
N GLN A 621 32.25 15.24 -12.99
CA GLN A 621 33.56 14.59 -12.94
C GLN A 621 34.66 15.64 -12.78
N VAL A 622 35.54 15.49 -11.78
CA VAL A 622 36.63 16.46 -11.50
C VAL A 622 38.01 15.89 -11.84
N ILE A 623 38.70 16.52 -12.78
CA ILE A 623 40.10 16.22 -13.12
C ILE A 623 40.99 17.26 -12.47
N TRP A 624 41.78 16.84 -11.48
CA TRP A 624 42.77 17.69 -10.83
C TRP A 624 44.07 17.66 -11.64
N VAL A 625 44.44 18.80 -12.22
CA VAL A 625 45.62 18.94 -13.05
C VAL A 625 46.71 19.69 -12.28
N PHE A 626 47.90 19.11 -12.24
CA PHE A 626 49.08 19.65 -11.58
C PHE A 626 50.04 20.29 -12.60
N GLY A 627 50.88 21.21 -12.14
CA GLY A 627 51.87 21.90 -12.98
C GLY A 627 51.29 23.13 -13.70
N ASN A 628 52.18 23.93 -14.27
CA ASN A 628 51.84 25.22 -14.89
C ASN A 628 52.08 25.27 -16.42
N GLY A 629 52.39 24.14 -17.05
CA GLY A 629 52.68 24.03 -18.48
C GLY A 629 54.13 24.38 -18.88
N GLU A 630 54.93 24.95 -17.99
CA GLU A 630 56.34 25.34 -18.27
C GLU A 630 57.34 24.62 -17.36
N GLU A 631 56.88 24.11 -16.21
CA GLU A 631 57.71 23.37 -15.25
C GLU A 631 58.19 22.01 -15.78
N SER A 632 59.38 21.62 -15.34
CA SER A 632 60.01 20.31 -15.62
C SER A 632 60.45 19.58 -14.34
N ARG A 633 60.06 20.10 -13.16
CA ARG A 633 60.33 19.50 -11.84
C ARG A 633 59.03 19.32 -11.07
N TYR A 634 59.01 18.35 -10.16
CA TYR A 634 57.80 17.93 -9.45
C TYR A 634 57.92 18.08 -7.92
N ASP A 635 58.83 18.92 -7.41
CA ASP A 635 59.08 19.06 -5.96
C ASP A 635 57.83 19.42 -5.16
N TYR A 636 56.88 20.13 -5.77
CA TYR A 636 55.58 20.46 -5.17
C TYR A 636 54.77 19.22 -4.75
N MET A 637 55.02 18.04 -5.33
CA MET A 637 54.32 16.80 -4.96
C MET A 637 54.67 16.30 -3.56
N LYS A 638 55.75 16.81 -2.94
CA LYS A 638 56.08 16.53 -1.53
C LYS A 638 55.13 17.21 -0.56
N LEU A 639 54.39 18.23 -1.01
CA LEU A 639 53.55 19.08 -0.19
C LEU A 639 52.22 18.39 0.19
N PHE A 640 51.67 18.78 1.34
CA PHE A 640 50.54 18.14 2.00
C PHE A 640 49.27 18.06 1.13
N ASN A 641 48.88 19.16 0.48
CA ASN A 641 47.63 19.21 -0.30
C ASN A 641 47.72 18.43 -1.62
N TYR A 642 48.91 18.36 -2.22
CA TYR A 642 49.18 17.55 -3.41
C TYR A 642 49.05 16.06 -3.09
N LYS A 643 49.62 15.62 -1.97
CA LYS A 643 49.47 14.24 -1.47
C LYS A 643 48.00 13.90 -1.20
N ASN A 644 47.24 14.82 -0.59
CA ASN A 644 45.80 14.63 -0.37
C ASN A 644 45.02 14.44 -1.66
N THR A 645 45.34 15.21 -2.70
CA THR A 645 44.68 15.11 -4.00
C THR A 645 45.08 13.82 -4.73
N LEU A 646 46.35 13.41 -4.65
CA LEU A 646 46.86 12.16 -5.22
C LEU A 646 46.12 10.93 -4.67
N PHE A 647 46.08 10.78 -3.34
CA PHE A 647 45.41 9.62 -2.72
C PHE A 647 43.89 9.62 -2.93
N ALA A 648 43.26 10.80 -3.05
CA ALA A 648 41.84 10.92 -3.35
C ALA A 648 41.47 10.55 -4.79
N ASN A 649 42.43 10.55 -5.73
CA ASN A 649 42.20 10.28 -7.16
C ASN A 649 42.77 8.90 -7.57
N HIS A 650 42.41 7.85 -6.84
CA HIS A 650 42.89 6.48 -7.09
C HIS A 650 44.41 6.35 -7.20
N ARG A 651 45.17 7.21 -6.52
CA ARG A 651 46.65 7.28 -6.60
C ARG A 651 47.19 7.65 -7.99
N ASN A 652 46.37 8.25 -8.84
CA ASN A 652 46.77 8.78 -10.14
C ASN A 652 47.12 10.26 -10.00
N VAL A 653 48.14 10.69 -10.74
CA VAL A 653 48.47 12.10 -10.94
C VAL A 653 48.25 12.47 -12.40
N PHE A 654 47.64 13.63 -12.67
CA PHE A 654 47.52 14.20 -14.00
C PHE A 654 48.27 15.53 -14.06
N VAL A 655 49.32 15.59 -14.85
CA VAL A 655 50.24 16.72 -14.88
C VAL A 655 50.28 17.34 -16.27
N LEU A 656 50.24 18.66 -16.30
CA LEU A 656 50.47 19.45 -17.49
C LEU A 656 51.82 20.15 -17.34
N ASP A 657 52.88 19.39 -17.60
CA ASP A 657 54.26 19.88 -17.61
C ASP A 657 54.68 20.35 -19.00
N LYS A 658 55.93 20.82 -19.12
CA LYS A 658 56.48 21.30 -20.40
C LYS A 658 56.31 20.29 -21.55
N GLN A 659 56.59 19.01 -21.31
CA GLN A 659 56.47 17.96 -22.33
C GLN A 659 55.02 17.75 -22.76
N ALA A 660 54.09 17.61 -21.80
CA ALA A 660 52.68 17.43 -22.08
C ALA A 660 52.09 18.64 -22.84
N MET A 661 52.51 19.86 -22.48
CA MET A 661 52.08 21.09 -23.13
C MET A 661 52.60 21.21 -24.58
N GLU A 662 53.88 20.89 -24.82
CA GLU A 662 54.48 20.90 -26.16
C GLU A 662 53.83 19.85 -27.08
N GLU A 663 53.66 18.63 -26.60
CA GLU A 663 52.98 17.55 -27.35
C GLU A 663 51.50 17.87 -27.61
N SER A 664 50.80 18.45 -26.62
CA SER A 664 49.41 18.89 -26.81
C SER A 664 49.30 19.96 -27.90
N THR A 665 50.21 20.93 -27.89
CA THR A 665 50.25 21.99 -28.90
C THR A 665 50.57 21.43 -30.28
N LEU A 666 51.50 20.46 -30.38
CA LEU A 666 51.88 19.82 -31.64
C LEU A 666 50.75 18.96 -32.23
N ARG A 667 49.98 18.31 -31.39
CA ARG A 667 48.86 17.43 -31.81
C ARG A 667 47.54 18.18 -31.99
N ASP A 668 47.44 19.42 -31.53
CA ASP A 668 46.21 20.21 -31.47
C ASP A 668 45.10 19.47 -30.69
N GLU A 669 45.48 18.92 -29.54
CA GLU A 669 44.63 18.08 -28.69
C GLU A 669 45.16 18.13 -27.26
N LEU A 670 44.30 18.10 -26.23
CA LEU A 670 44.77 18.15 -24.84
C LEU A 670 45.30 16.77 -24.40
N LEU A 671 46.61 16.67 -24.17
CA LEU A 671 47.26 15.52 -23.52
C LEU A 671 47.68 15.88 -22.10
N LEU A 672 47.45 14.96 -21.17
CA LEU A 672 47.91 15.06 -19.79
C LEU A 672 48.98 13.99 -19.56
N LYS A 673 50.06 14.34 -18.86
CA LYS A 673 51.00 13.33 -18.36
C LYS A 673 50.39 12.63 -17.15
N CYS A 674 50.31 11.32 -17.20
CA CYS A 674 49.79 10.48 -16.14
C CYS A 674 50.86 9.55 -15.56
N ASN A 675 50.85 9.41 -14.24
CA ASN A 675 51.60 8.39 -13.49
C ASN A 675 50.76 7.98 -12.28
N TRP A 676 51.10 6.87 -11.63
CA TRP A 676 50.42 6.39 -10.43
C TRP A 676 51.36 5.64 -9.50
N LEU A 677 50.94 5.49 -8.25
CA LEU A 677 51.67 4.68 -7.26
C LEU A 677 51.33 3.19 -7.42
N ASP A 678 52.34 2.33 -7.37
CA ASP A 678 52.17 0.87 -7.36
C ASP A 678 51.77 0.34 -5.97
N GLU A 679 51.70 -0.98 -5.83
CA GLU A 679 51.40 -1.64 -4.56
C GLU A 679 52.44 -1.41 -3.46
N ASN A 680 53.58 -0.76 -3.75
CA ASN A 680 54.63 -0.42 -2.77
C ASN A 680 54.72 1.09 -2.48
N ASN A 681 53.75 1.89 -2.96
CA ASN A 681 53.83 3.35 -2.94
C ASN A 681 54.99 3.93 -3.76
N MET A 682 55.47 3.21 -4.78
CA MET A 682 56.50 3.67 -5.70
C MET A 682 55.86 4.11 -7.03
N TRP A 683 56.44 5.13 -7.67
CA TRP A 683 55.97 5.58 -8.98
C TRP A 683 56.09 4.46 -10.02
N LYS A 684 55.02 4.21 -10.76
CA LYS A 684 54.99 3.17 -11.78
C LYS A 684 56.02 3.43 -12.88
N PHE A 685 56.09 4.67 -13.36
CA PHE A 685 57.08 5.11 -14.34
C PHE A 685 58.17 5.93 -13.65
N THR A 686 59.40 5.45 -13.75
CA THR A 686 60.63 6.18 -13.45
C THR A 686 61.56 6.12 -14.65
N ILE A 687 62.49 7.06 -14.75
CA ILE A 687 63.49 7.11 -15.84
C ILE A 687 64.28 5.79 -15.87
N GLU A 688 64.61 5.24 -14.70
CA GLU A 688 65.34 3.97 -14.57
C GLU A 688 64.55 2.77 -15.12
N ASN A 689 63.23 2.72 -14.89
CA ASN A 689 62.44 1.54 -15.21
C ASN A 689 61.74 1.60 -16.58
N SER A 690 61.55 2.79 -17.15
CA SER A 690 60.69 2.98 -18.32
C SER A 690 61.19 4.03 -19.31
N SER A 691 62.38 4.61 -19.10
CA SER A 691 62.97 5.70 -19.90
C SER A 691 62.13 6.99 -19.97
N THR A 692 61.01 7.04 -19.27
CA THR A 692 60.10 8.18 -19.13
C THR A 692 59.69 8.29 -17.68
N ASN A 693 59.16 9.43 -17.27
CA ASN A 693 58.66 9.63 -15.90
C ASN A 693 57.12 9.50 -15.82
N GLY A 694 56.47 9.08 -16.91
CA GLY A 694 55.01 9.01 -17.03
C GLY A 694 54.58 8.84 -18.48
N ILE A 695 53.29 8.55 -18.68
CA ILE A 695 52.68 8.36 -20.01
C ILE A 695 51.84 9.58 -20.38
N LEU A 696 51.76 9.93 -21.67
CA LEU A 696 50.85 10.98 -22.14
C LEU A 696 49.53 10.35 -22.53
N ILE A 697 48.44 10.84 -21.94
CA ILE A 697 47.10 10.28 -22.11
C ILE A 697 46.11 11.33 -22.63
N LEU A 698 45.09 10.84 -23.32
CA LEU A 698 43.93 11.59 -23.81
C LEU A 698 42.73 11.47 -22.86
N LEU A 699 41.76 12.38 -23.00
CA LEU A 699 40.52 12.34 -22.21
C LEU A 699 39.68 11.07 -22.42
N ASN A 700 39.76 10.44 -23.60
CA ASN A 700 39.03 9.20 -23.90
C ASN A 700 39.67 7.94 -23.28
N GLU A 701 40.90 8.03 -22.80
CA GLU A 701 41.62 6.94 -22.12
C GLU A 701 41.36 6.93 -20.62
N LEU A 702 40.69 7.95 -20.08
CA LEU A 702 40.27 7.99 -18.69
C LEU A 702 39.06 7.09 -18.44
N THR A 703 39.12 6.35 -17.35
CA THR A 703 37.96 5.67 -16.76
C THR A 703 37.27 6.65 -15.80
N PHE A 704 35.97 6.81 -15.93
CA PHE A 704 35.17 7.73 -15.12
C PHE A 704 34.46 6.96 -14.00
N ASP A 705 34.74 7.34 -12.76
CA ASP A 705 34.04 6.85 -11.58
C ASP A 705 32.74 7.64 -11.40
N ASP A 706 31.59 7.03 -11.67
CA ASP A 706 30.27 7.67 -11.54
C ASP A 706 29.76 7.75 -10.08
N GLU A 707 30.37 7.02 -9.13
CA GLU A 707 30.03 7.02 -7.70
C GLU A 707 30.75 8.17 -6.96
N PHE A 708 32.04 8.34 -7.21
CA PHE A 708 32.88 9.35 -6.55
C PHE A 708 33.24 10.54 -7.44
N CYS A 709 32.92 10.49 -8.74
CA CYS A 709 33.20 11.54 -9.71
C CYS A 709 34.72 11.85 -9.86
N LYS A 710 35.54 10.79 -9.75
CA LYS A 710 37.00 10.83 -9.80
C LYS A 710 37.54 10.05 -10.99
N PRO A 711 37.82 10.70 -12.13
CA PRO A 711 38.43 10.02 -13.26
C PRO A 711 39.83 9.50 -12.92
N TYR A 712 40.16 8.30 -13.39
CA TYR A 712 41.47 7.67 -13.24
C TYR A 712 41.90 7.00 -14.54
N TYR A 713 43.21 6.83 -14.75
CA TYR A 713 43.72 6.04 -15.87
C TYR A 713 43.92 4.57 -15.47
N PHE A 714 44.49 4.33 -14.28
CA PHE A 714 44.69 3.00 -13.72
C PHE A 714 44.20 2.95 -12.27
N ASP A 715 43.34 2.01 -11.90
CA ASP A 715 42.87 1.90 -10.52
C ASP A 715 43.96 1.30 -9.60
N ALA A 716 44.90 2.15 -9.18
CA ALA A 716 46.03 1.76 -8.35
C ALA A 716 45.65 1.44 -6.90
N ASN A 717 44.43 1.78 -6.49
CA ASN A 717 43.93 1.42 -5.16
C ASN A 717 43.78 -0.10 -5.01
N GLU A 718 43.25 -0.80 -6.03
CA GLU A 718 42.98 -2.24 -5.93
C GLU A 718 44.25 -3.11 -5.75
N PRO A 719 45.32 -2.95 -6.55
CA PRO A 719 46.58 -3.65 -6.31
C PRO A 719 47.17 -3.38 -4.92
N TYR A 720 47.10 -2.15 -4.45
CA TYR A 720 47.58 -1.76 -3.12
C TYR A 720 46.76 -2.43 -2.00
N PHE A 721 45.43 -2.38 -2.08
CA PHE A 721 44.54 -2.99 -1.09
C PHE A 721 44.61 -4.52 -1.06
N LYS A 722 44.96 -5.16 -2.18
CA LYS A 722 45.24 -6.61 -2.19
C LYS A 722 46.48 -6.96 -1.36
N LYS A 723 47.46 -6.07 -1.31
CA LYS A 723 48.69 -6.25 -0.53
C LYS A 723 48.53 -5.82 0.93
N TYR A 724 47.75 -4.77 1.18
CA TYR A 724 47.48 -4.21 2.51
C TYR A 724 45.96 -4.18 2.80
N PRO A 725 45.35 -5.33 3.19
CA PRO A 725 43.90 -5.42 3.44
C PRO A 725 43.39 -4.48 4.55
N GLU A 726 44.23 -4.19 5.54
CA GLU A 726 43.95 -3.24 6.62
C GLU A 726 43.65 -1.82 6.09
N ALA A 727 44.44 -1.35 5.11
CA ALA A 727 44.25 -0.05 4.48
C ALA A 727 42.93 0.03 3.70
N ARG A 728 42.44 -1.10 3.16
CA ARG A 728 41.12 -1.16 2.50
C ARG A 728 40.00 -0.86 3.49
N THR A 729 40.10 -1.38 4.71
CA THR A 729 39.07 -1.19 5.74
C THR A 729 39.05 0.27 6.18
N GLU A 730 40.22 0.85 6.45
CA GLU A 730 40.35 2.28 6.81
C GLU A 730 39.86 3.20 5.69
N TYR A 731 40.21 2.91 4.43
CA TYR A 731 39.73 3.67 3.28
C TYR A 731 38.20 3.61 3.16
N MET A 732 37.63 2.41 3.18
CA MET A 732 36.17 2.22 3.04
C MET A 732 35.39 2.89 4.18
N ASP A 733 35.91 2.89 5.41
CA ASP A 733 35.30 3.58 6.56
C ASP A 733 35.26 5.10 6.39
N THR A 734 36.15 5.69 5.58
CA THR A 734 36.13 7.13 5.28
C THR A 734 35.17 7.50 4.14
N LEU A 735 34.80 6.55 3.28
CA LEU A 735 33.93 6.81 2.14
C LEU A 735 32.47 6.96 2.58
N ILE A 736 31.79 7.94 1.99
CA ILE A 736 30.33 8.07 2.09
C ILE A 736 29.79 8.09 0.67
N SER A 737 28.68 7.43 0.38
CA SER A 737 28.05 7.46 -0.94
C SER A 737 27.53 8.86 -1.28
N ARG A 738 27.25 9.12 -2.56
CA ARG A 738 26.65 10.40 -2.98
C ARG A 738 25.30 10.65 -2.29
N GLU A 739 24.49 9.60 -2.12
CA GLU A 739 23.22 9.66 -1.39
C GLU A 739 23.41 9.91 0.11
N GLY A 740 24.39 9.26 0.73
CA GLY A 740 24.76 9.51 2.12
C GLY A 740 25.14 10.97 2.36
N LEU A 741 25.93 11.56 1.46
CA LEU A 741 26.28 12.99 1.50
C LEU A 741 25.04 13.89 1.36
N LYS A 742 24.14 13.60 0.40
CA LYS A 742 22.88 14.36 0.25
C LYS A 742 22.08 14.37 1.56
N LYS A 743 21.91 13.20 2.19
CA LYS A 743 21.16 13.04 3.44
C LYS A 743 21.78 13.82 4.60
N SER A 744 23.09 13.70 4.83
CA SER A 744 23.77 14.43 5.92
C SER A 744 23.66 15.94 5.76
N ILE A 745 23.73 16.45 4.53
CA ILE A 745 23.61 17.88 4.24
C ILE A 745 22.15 18.35 4.41
N GLU A 746 21.16 17.56 3.96
CA GLU A 746 19.74 17.81 4.20
C GLU A 746 19.42 17.91 5.70
N GLU A 747 19.87 16.94 6.50
CA GLU A 747 19.68 16.91 7.95
C GLU A 747 20.29 18.16 8.61
N LYS A 748 21.51 18.55 8.21
CA LYS A 748 22.17 19.74 8.72
C LYS A 748 21.40 21.02 8.39
N TRP A 749 20.79 21.11 7.20
CA TRP A 749 19.99 22.27 6.82
C TRP A 749 18.64 22.32 7.50
N VAL A 750 17.92 21.21 7.59
CA VAL A 750 16.65 21.17 8.34
C VAL A 750 16.90 21.59 9.78
N ASN A 751 18.03 21.19 10.37
CA ASN A 751 18.42 21.58 11.72
C ASN A 751 19.12 22.96 11.82
N ASN A 752 19.27 23.69 10.72
CA ASN A 752 19.86 25.03 10.73
C ASN A 752 18.94 26.00 11.47
N SER A 753 19.51 26.77 12.41
CA SER A 753 18.78 27.76 13.21
C SER A 753 17.97 28.71 12.33
N LEU A 754 18.51 29.16 11.20
CA LEU A 754 17.83 30.10 10.30
C LEU A 754 16.52 29.55 9.69
N TYR A 755 16.49 28.25 9.39
CA TYR A 755 15.32 27.56 8.83
C TYR A 755 14.29 27.25 9.93
N GLN A 756 14.76 26.79 11.09
CA GLN A 756 13.91 26.56 12.26
C GLN A 756 13.28 27.86 12.78
N ASP A 757 13.99 28.98 12.73
CA ASP A 757 13.48 30.30 13.07
C ASP A 757 12.35 30.72 12.11
N ALA A 758 12.54 30.53 10.80
CA ALA A 758 11.53 30.83 9.80
C ALA A 758 10.26 29.96 9.97
N LEU A 759 10.43 28.65 10.22
CA LEU A 759 9.32 27.75 10.54
C LEU A 759 8.58 28.16 11.81
N THR A 760 9.31 28.55 12.85
CA THR A 760 8.73 28.99 14.12
C THR A 760 7.95 30.30 13.93
N GLU A 761 8.47 31.24 13.15
CA GLU A 761 7.82 32.51 12.84
C GLU A 761 6.56 32.32 11.99
N MET A 762 6.62 31.47 10.96
CA MET A 762 5.45 31.09 10.16
C MET A 762 4.34 30.46 11.02
N ARG A 763 4.70 29.53 11.91
CA ARG A 763 3.74 28.88 12.82
C ARG A 763 3.14 29.85 13.85
N LYS A 764 3.92 30.80 14.38
CA LYS A 764 3.44 31.82 15.32
C LYS A 764 2.54 32.87 14.67
N SER A 765 2.89 33.32 13.47
CA SER A 765 2.15 34.36 12.75
C SER A 765 0.92 33.84 11.99
N GLY A 766 0.85 32.52 11.76
CA GLY A 766 -0.17 31.92 10.88
C GLY A 766 0.10 32.17 9.38
N SER A 767 1.30 32.66 9.04
CA SER A 767 1.73 32.93 7.67
C SER A 767 2.30 31.67 7.01
N TYR A 768 2.30 31.66 5.67
CA TYR A 768 2.78 30.54 4.86
C TYR A 768 3.93 30.95 3.93
N ALA A 769 4.61 29.96 3.37
CA ALA A 769 5.63 30.20 2.37
C ALA A 769 5.00 30.85 1.11
N GLU A 770 5.65 31.90 0.63
CA GLU A 770 5.29 32.57 -0.61
C GLU A 770 5.98 31.90 -1.80
N ILE A 771 5.27 31.79 -2.92
CA ILE A 771 5.88 31.37 -4.19
C ILE A 771 6.83 32.49 -4.65
N SER A 772 8.08 32.13 -4.90
CA SER A 772 9.10 33.02 -5.45
C SER A 772 9.42 32.65 -6.90
N LYS A 773 9.77 33.64 -7.73
CA LYS A 773 10.18 33.42 -9.12
C LYS A 773 11.50 34.13 -9.39
N TYR A 774 12.42 33.44 -10.07
CA TYR A 774 13.68 34.02 -10.54
C TYR A 774 14.00 33.47 -11.93
N GLY A 775 14.09 34.36 -12.93
CA GLY A 775 14.09 33.94 -14.34
C GLY A 775 12.80 33.19 -14.67
N ASP A 776 12.93 32.00 -15.26
CA ASP A 776 11.81 31.11 -15.61
C ASP A 776 11.53 30.02 -14.57
N LEU A 777 12.27 30.01 -13.46
CA LEU A 777 12.15 29.00 -12.40
C LEU A 777 11.39 29.53 -11.19
N TRP A 778 10.73 28.61 -10.49
CA TRP A 778 9.88 28.89 -9.33
C TRP A 778 10.41 28.21 -8.06
N GLY A 779 10.18 28.82 -6.91
CA GLY A 779 10.62 28.36 -5.59
C GLY A 779 9.69 28.84 -4.47
N PHE A 780 10.15 28.74 -3.23
CA PHE A 780 9.42 29.15 -2.03
C PHE A 780 10.30 30.03 -1.14
N ARG A 781 9.73 31.10 -0.58
CA ARG A 781 10.41 31.99 0.35
C ARG A 781 9.51 32.40 1.50
N PHE A 782 10.11 32.90 2.57
CA PHE A 782 9.41 33.60 3.64
C PHE A 782 10.20 34.86 4.00
N ASN A 783 9.58 36.03 3.86
CA ASN A 783 10.26 37.33 3.92
C ASN A 783 11.46 37.40 2.95
N THR A 784 12.66 37.65 3.48
CA THR A 784 13.93 37.67 2.72
C THR A 784 14.61 36.30 2.65
N LYS A 785 14.10 35.28 3.36
CA LYS A 785 14.71 33.95 3.46
C LYS A 785 14.17 33.02 2.37
N SER A 786 15.05 32.48 1.54
CA SER A 786 14.70 31.42 0.59
C SER A 786 14.53 30.08 1.33
N LEU A 787 13.36 29.45 1.20
CA LEU A 787 13.06 28.13 1.78
C LEU A 787 13.38 27.03 0.77
N ILE A 788 12.92 27.20 -0.47
CA ILE A 788 13.30 26.38 -1.62
C ILE A 788 13.71 27.36 -2.71
N ASN A 789 14.96 27.27 -3.18
CA ASN A 789 15.44 28.14 -4.24
C ASN A 789 14.60 27.95 -5.53
N PRO A 790 14.52 28.96 -6.40
CA PRO A 790 13.84 28.81 -7.67
C PRO A 790 14.47 27.71 -8.54
N ILE A 791 13.83 26.55 -8.55
CA ILE A 791 14.26 25.34 -9.28
C ILE A 791 13.14 24.74 -10.11
N PHE A 792 11.88 24.96 -9.75
CA PHE A 792 10.74 24.32 -10.40
C PHE A 792 10.50 24.90 -11.79
N THR A 793 10.31 24.02 -12.77
CA THR A 793 10.09 24.38 -14.18
C THR A 793 8.65 24.85 -14.44
N CYS A 794 7.76 24.65 -13.48
CA CYS A 794 6.36 25.08 -13.55
C CYS A 794 5.95 25.78 -12.26
N GLU A 795 4.94 26.65 -12.36
CA GLU A 795 4.37 27.33 -11.20
C GLU A 795 3.76 26.31 -10.22
N PRO A 796 4.15 26.34 -8.92
CA PRO A 796 3.59 25.46 -7.91
C PRO A 796 2.07 25.59 -7.79
N LYS A 797 1.34 24.47 -7.83
CA LYS A 797 -0.13 24.46 -7.78
C LYS A 797 -0.64 24.00 -6.42
N LEU A 798 -1.43 24.83 -5.76
CA LEU A 798 -2.03 24.50 -4.46
C LEU A 798 -3.11 23.41 -4.61
N GLN A 799 -3.00 22.36 -3.79
CA GLN A 799 -3.94 21.25 -3.60
C GLN A 799 -4.56 21.35 -2.19
N ASP A 800 -5.88 21.28 -2.12
CA ASP A 800 -6.70 21.26 -0.90
C ASP A 800 -6.35 22.33 0.16
N ASN A 801 -5.86 23.48 -0.29
CA ASN A 801 -5.40 24.59 0.56
C ASN A 801 -4.32 24.20 1.60
N LYS A 802 -3.60 23.08 1.39
CA LYS A 802 -2.60 22.56 2.34
C LYS A 802 -1.24 22.28 1.72
N PHE A 803 -1.20 21.81 0.47
CA PHE A 803 0.01 21.32 -0.18
C PHE A 803 0.18 21.93 -1.56
N TYR A 804 1.41 22.16 -1.99
CA TYR A 804 1.75 22.58 -3.34
C TYR A 804 2.29 21.39 -4.12
N LYS A 805 1.67 21.10 -5.27
CA LYS A 805 2.24 20.23 -6.29
C LYS A 805 3.29 21.02 -7.07
N VAL A 806 4.49 20.46 -7.14
CA VAL A 806 5.65 21.07 -7.82
C VAL A 806 6.15 20.18 -8.95
N THR A 807 6.89 20.76 -9.90
CA THR A 807 7.44 20.02 -11.04
C THR A 807 8.88 20.47 -11.31
N PHE A 808 9.79 19.51 -11.38
CA PHE A 808 11.21 19.71 -11.66
C PHE A 808 11.63 18.72 -12.76
N ASN A 809 12.13 19.20 -13.90
CA ASN A 809 12.58 18.35 -15.02
C ASN A 809 11.54 17.25 -15.40
N HIS A 810 10.26 17.62 -15.52
CA HIS A 810 9.12 16.71 -15.77
C HIS A 810 8.76 15.73 -14.64
N LYS A 811 9.55 15.67 -13.55
CA LYS A 811 9.23 14.87 -12.35
C LYS A 811 8.35 15.66 -11.39
N LEU A 812 7.43 14.97 -10.72
CA LEU A 812 6.44 15.57 -9.82
C LEU A 812 6.86 15.43 -8.35
N GLY A 813 6.60 16.47 -7.55
CA GLY A 813 6.82 16.46 -6.10
C GLY A 813 5.69 17.18 -5.35
N ILE A 814 5.70 17.07 -4.02
CA ILE A 814 4.73 17.72 -3.14
C ILE A 814 5.45 18.42 -1.99
N VAL A 815 5.09 19.68 -1.79
CA VAL A 815 5.62 20.57 -0.76
C VAL A 815 4.47 21.03 0.13
N ASP A 816 4.64 21.14 1.43
CA ASP A 816 3.61 21.70 2.31
C ASP A 816 3.52 23.24 2.20
N LYS A 817 2.48 23.82 2.80
CA LYS A 817 2.30 25.28 2.85
C LYS A 817 3.43 26.05 3.57
N PHE A 818 4.29 25.39 4.32
CA PHE A 818 5.46 25.98 4.99
C PHE A 818 6.75 25.83 4.16
N GLY A 819 6.66 25.30 2.94
CA GLY A 819 7.84 25.06 2.10
C GLY A 819 8.64 23.82 2.52
N MET A 820 8.05 22.89 3.27
CA MET A 820 8.66 21.60 3.61
C MET A 820 8.38 20.56 2.53
N LYS A 821 9.41 19.85 2.10
CA LYS A 821 9.32 18.73 1.15
C LYS A 821 8.57 17.55 1.79
N ILE A 822 7.45 17.11 1.19
CA ILE A 822 6.72 15.90 1.58
C ILE A 822 7.07 14.74 0.64
N VAL A 823 7.00 15.00 -0.67
CA VAL A 823 7.37 14.07 -1.73
C VAL A 823 8.45 14.76 -2.54
N ASP A 824 9.61 14.11 -2.65
CA ASP A 824 10.74 14.66 -3.39
C ASP A 824 10.41 14.79 -4.88
N TRP A 825 10.99 15.75 -5.58
CA TRP A 825 10.86 15.94 -7.03
C TRP A 825 12.06 15.34 -7.80
N ASP A 826 13.14 14.97 -7.10
CA ASP A 826 14.25 14.20 -7.68
C ASP A 826 13.94 12.68 -7.74
N ASN A 827 12.72 12.28 -7.39
CA ASN A 827 12.29 10.89 -7.40
C ASN A 827 12.36 10.24 -8.79
N ASP A 828 12.47 8.92 -8.87
CA ASP A 828 12.45 8.19 -10.15
C ASP A 828 11.03 7.76 -10.57
N PHE A 829 10.00 8.46 -10.08
CA PHE A 829 8.63 8.09 -10.37
C PHE A 829 8.20 8.63 -11.74
N ASP A 830 7.73 7.72 -12.58
CA ASP A 830 7.09 8.04 -13.85
C ASP A 830 5.56 8.00 -13.66
N TYR A 831 5.04 9.10 -13.11
CA TYR A 831 3.61 9.28 -12.85
C TYR A 831 3.05 10.45 -13.66
N ASP A 832 1.90 10.25 -14.28
CA ASP A 832 1.15 11.29 -15.01
C ASP A 832 0.69 12.40 -14.05
N ASN A 833 0.30 12.01 -12.83
CA ASN A 833 -0.17 12.94 -11.80
C ASN A 833 -0.03 12.35 -10.39
N ILE A 834 0.07 13.23 -9.39
CA ILE A 834 0.13 12.86 -7.96
C ILE A 834 -0.74 13.77 -7.10
N TYR A 835 -1.25 13.18 -6.02
CA TYR A 835 -2.03 13.84 -4.98
C TYR A 835 -1.61 13.28 -3.62
N TYR A 836 -1.43 14.14 -2.62
CA TYR A 836 -1.05 13.72 -1.27
C TYR A 836 -2.27 13.62 -0.35
N ASP A 837 -2.47 12.44 0.23
CA ASP A 837 -3.46 12.19 1.25
C ASP A 837 -2.81 12.29 2.64
N ASP A 838 -3.13 13.37 3.36
CA ASP A 838 -2.57 13.65 4.68
C ASP A 838 -3.17 12.79 5.80
N ILE A 839 -4.37 12.24 5.60
CA ILE A 839 -5.04 11.35 6.57
C ILE A 839 -4.34 9.99 6.60
N ASN A 840 -4.07 9.44 5.42
CA ASN A 840 -3.45 8.12 5.26
C ASN A 840 -1.93 8.18 5.08
N ASN A 841 -1.36 9.39 5.00
CA ASN A 841 0.07 9.65 4.88
C ASN A 841 0.70 8.97 3.63
N CYS A 842 -0.02 9.01 2.51
CA CYS A 842 0.35 8.33 1.26
C CYS A 842 0.10 9.22 0.03
N ILE A 843 0.56 8.76 -1.14
CA ILE A 843 0.38 9.43 -2.43
C ILE A 843 -0.63 8.65 -3.25
N ILE A 844 -1.68 9.31 -3.74
CA ILE A 844 -2.52 8.78 -4.81
C ILE A 844 -1.87 9.21 -6.14
N TYR A 845 -1.44 8.25 -6.94
CA TYR A 845 -0.78 8.50 -8.22
C TYR A 845 -1.63 8.03 -9.39
N ILE A 846 -1.44 8.68 -10.54
CA ILE A 846 -2.03 8.27 -11.82
C ILE A 846 -0.91 7.83 -12.74
N LYS A 847 -1.06 6.66 -13.33
CA LYS A 847 -0.18 6.10 -14.35
C LYS A 847 -1.03 5.41 -15.41
N ASP A 848 -0.79 5.70 -16.68
CA ASP A 848 -1.54 5.13 -17.82
C ASP A 848 -3.07 5.33 -17.68
N TYR A 849 -3.50 6.50 -17.21
CA TYR A 849 -4.91 6.84 -16.92
C TYR A 849 -5.59 5.97 -15.85
N LYS A 850 -4.81 5.25 -15.04
CA LYS A 850 -5.30 4.46 -13.91
C LYS A 850 -4.72 5.00 -12.61
N ALA A 851 -5.53 4.95 -11.55
CA ALA A 851 -5.17 5.44 -10.23
C ALA A 851 -4.66 4.29 -9.34
N GLY A 852 -3.60 4.57 -8.60
CA GLY A 852 -3.00 3.71 -7.57
C GLY A 852 -2.64 4.51 -6.32
N VAL A 853 -2.10 3.84 -5.30
CA VAL A 853 -1.59 4.46 -4.07
C VAL A 853 -0.16 4.01 -3.84
N ALA A 854 0.71 4.93 -3.48
CA ALA A 854 2.12 4.69 -3.17
C ALA A 854 2.49 5.35 -1.83
N ASP A 855 3.58 4.90 -1.21
CA ASP A 855 4.15 5.60 -0.07
C ASP A 855 4.88 6.90 -0.50
N LYS A 856 5.45 7.64 0.46
CA LYS A 856 6.21 8.88 0.18
C LYS A 856 7.52 8.65 -0.60
N LEU A 857 8.02 7.42 -0.56
CA LEU A 857 9.19 6.96 -1.32
C LEU A 857 8.78 6.41 -2.69
N GLY A 858 7.49 6.52 -3.04
CA GLY A 858 6.89 6.05 -4.28
C GLY A 858 6.85 4.55 -4.45
N ASN A 859 7.07 3.78 -3.38
CA ASN A 859 6.81 2.35 -3.40
C ASN A 859 5.30 2.13 -3.55
N GLU A 860 4.91 1.35 -4.55
CA GLU A 860 3.53 1.04 -4.83
C GLU A 860 2.90 0.24 -3.69
N ILE A 861 1.79 0.75 -3.14
CA ILE A 861 0.96 0.12 -2.11
C ILE A 861 -0.27 -0.52 -2.75
N ILE A 862 -0.99 0.24 -3.57
CA ILE A 862 -2.13 -0.20 -4.36
C ILE A 862 -1.80 0.04 -5.84
N PRO A 863 -1.82 -1.00 -6.69
CA PRO A 863 -1.46 -0.86 -8.09
C PRO A 863 -2.42 0.04 -8.85
N ALA A 864 -1.89 0.75 -9.85
CA ALA A 864 -2.66 1.59 -10.76
C ALA A 864 -3.51 0.77 -11.75
N ILE A 865 -4.56 0.11 -11.24
CA ILE A 865 -5.51 -0.69 -12.03
C ILE A 865 -6.94 -0.14 -11.99
N TYR A 866 -7.19 0.86 -11.15
CA TYR A 866 -8.52 1.42 -10.91
C TYR A 866 -8.75 2.65 -11.77
N ASN A 867 -10.00 2.86 -12.20
CA ASN A 867 -10.39 4.07 -12.93
C ASN A 867 -10.33 5.32 -12.04
N SER A 868 -10.61 5.16 -10.74
CA SER A 868 -10.43 6.20 -9.73
C SER A 868 -10.19 5.56 -8.36
N ILE A 869 -9.41 6.26 -7.54
CA ILE A 869 -9.18 5.94 -6.12
C ILE A 869 -9.35 7.25 -5.35
N GLU A 870 -10.11 7.21 -4.26
CA GLU A 870 -10.24 8.34 -3.34
C GLU A 870 -10.22 7.87 -1.87
N PRO A 871 -9.71 8.68 -0.94
CA PRO A 871 -9.77 8.37 0.48
C PRO A 871 -11.22 8.32 0.96
N TRP A 872 -11.62 7.24 1.64
CA TRP A 872 -12.96 7.09 2.18
C TRP A 872 -13.00 7.19 3.70
N SER A 873 -12.01 6.60 4.37
CA SER A 873 -11.73 6.78 5.80
C SER A 873 -10.26 6.50 6.09
N ASN A 874 -9.84 6.65 7.35
CA ASN A 874 -8.48 6.28 7.75
C ASN A 874 -8.20 4.78 7.43
N GLY A 875 -7.18 4.52 6.62
CA GLY A 875 -6.74 3.23 6.11
C GLY A 875 -7.60 2.62 5.00
N ILE A 876 -8.64 3.30 4.49
CA ILE A 876 -9.60 2.72 3.52
C ILE A 876 -9.83 3.67 2.35
N PHE A 877 -9.71 3.12 1.15
CA PHE A 877 -9.94 3.81 -0.11
C PHE A 877 -11.20 3.30 -0.80
N LYS A 878 -11.97 4.24 -1.35
CA LYS A 878 -13.04 3.95 -2.30
C LYS A 878 -12.43 3.87 -3.69
N VAL A 879 -12.65 2.74 -4.35
CA VAL A 879 -12.06 2.46 -5.66
C VAL A 879 -13.16 2.23 -6.69
N GLN A 880 -12.89 2.61 -7.93
CA GLN A 880 -13.78 2.40 -9.05
C GLN A 880 -13.12 1.53 -10.12
N LYS A 881 -13.81 0.47 -10.55
CA LYS A 881 -13.41 -0.38 -11.69
C LYS A 881 -14.63 -0.68 -12.53
N GLU A 882 -14.55 -0.48 -13.85
CA GLU A 882 -15.65 -0.80 -14.79
C GLU A 882 -17.01 -0.19 -14.39
N ASN A 883 -17.01 1.07 -13.93
CA ASN A 883 -18.18 1.81 -13.44
C ASN A 883 -18.83 1.24 -12.16
N ARG A 884 -18.16 0.34 -11.46
CA ARG A 884 -18.57 -0.17 -10.15
C ARG A 884 -17.60 0.29 -9.07
N PHE A 885 -18.13 0.52 -7.88
CA PHE A 885 -17.38 0.95 -6.71
C PHE A 885 -17.21 -0.18 -5.72
N GLY A 886 -16.06 -0.18 -5.04
CA GLY A 886 -15.74 -1.04 -3.91
C GLY A 886 -14.87 -0.30 -2.90
N LEU A 887 -14.48 -0.98 -1.82
CA LEU A 887 -13.57 -0.45 -0.81
C LEU A 887 -12.35 -1.37 -0.69
N VAL A 888 -11.16 -0.77 -0.59
CA VAL A 888 -9.90 -1.50 -0.36
C VAL A 888 -9.13 -0.87 0.79
N ASP A 889 -8.34 -1.68 1.50
CA ASP A 889 -7.42 -1.18 2.51
C ASP A 889 -6.03 -0.83 1.93
N LEU A 890 -5.16 -0.27 2.76
CA LEU A 890 -3.74 -0.01 2.45
C LEU A 890 -2.90 -1.27 2.20
N ASN A 891 -3.43 -2.48 2.38
CA ASN A 891 -2.76 -3.72 1.99
C ASN A 891 -3.32 -4.27 0.67
N ASN A 892 -4.13 -3.48 -0.04
CA ASN A 892 -4.84 -3.87 -1.25
C ASN A 892 -5.82 -5.06 -1.04
N ASN A 893 -6.30 -5.27 0.19
CA ASN A 893 -7.38 -6.20 0.48
C ASN A 893 -8.72 -5.55 0.13
N ILE A 894 -9.58 -6.30 -0.57
CA ILE A 894 -10.95 -5.87 -0.85
C ILE A 894 -11.76 -5.98 0.45
N ILE A 895 -12.08 -4.83 1.04
CA ILE A 895 -12.97 -4.73 2.20
C ILE A 895 -14.43 -4.91 1.74
N ALA A 896 -14.80 -4.26 0.63
CA ALA A 896 -16.12 -4.37 0.05
C ALA A 896 -16.00 -4.59 -1.46
N ASP A 897 -16.64 -5.67 -1.95
CA ASP A 897 -16.61 -6.06 -3.36
C ASP A 897 -16.92 -4.88 -4.30
N ILE A 898 -16.24 -4.86 -5.45
CA ILE A 898 -16.43 -3.84 -6.49
C ILE A 898 -17.69 -4.16 -7.32
N LYS A 899 -18.86 -4.04 -6.69
CA LYS A 899 -20.18 -4.36 -7.28
C LYS A 899 -21.20 -3.24 -7.14
N TYR A 900 -20.92 -2.24 -6.30
CA TYR A 900 -21.86 -1.16 -6.02
C TYR A 900 -21.92 -0.17 -7.19
N ASN A 901 -23.09 0.37 -7.46
CA ASN A 901 -23.25 1.50 -8.39
C ASN A 901 -22.68 2.78 -7.78
N GLU A 902 -22.81 2.94 -6.46
CA GLU A 902 -22.30 4.08 -5.70
C GLU A 902 -22.03 3.68 -4.26
N ILE A 903 -20.98 4.27 -3.68
CA ILE A 903 -20.70 4.22 -2.24
C ILE A 903 -20.61 5.67 -1.75
N GLY A 904 -21.52 6.05 -0.84
CA GLY A 904 -21.57 7.36 -0.22
C GLY A 904 -20.49 7.54 0.86
N LYS A 905 -20.46 8.72 1.48
CA LYS A 905 -19.55 9.02 2.60
C LYS A 905 -19.94 8.24 3.86
N LEU A 906 -18.97 7.99 4.72
CA LEU A 906 -19.18 7.38 6.03
C LEU A 906 -19.78 8.42 7.00
N GLU A 907 -21.06 8.27 7.34
CA GLU A 907 -21.78 9.16 8.26
C GLU A 907 -22.38 8.34 9.41
N THR A 908 -22.15 8.75 10.66
CA THR A 908 -22.69 8.04 11.86
C THR A 908 -22.32 6.54 11.92
N GLY A 909 -21.13 6.17 11.42
CA GLY A 909 -20.63 4.79 11.45
C GLY A 909 -21.15 3.86 10.34
N ARG A 910 -21.89 4.40 9.37
CA ARG A 910 -22.40 3.66 8.19
C ARG A 910 -22.34 4.51 6.94
N ALA A 911 -22.31 3.89 5.76
CA ALA A 911 -22.40 4.58 4.48
C ALA A 911 -23.50 3.97 3.63
N LYS A 912 -24.20 4.83 2.89
CA LYS A 912 -25.22 4.41 1.94
C LYS A 912 -24.54 3.79 0.71
N VAL A 913 -25.06 2.65 0.26
CA VAL A 913 -24.63 1.97 -0.96
C VAL A 913 -25.82 1.69 -1.86
N THR A 914 -25.59 1.71 -3.18
CA THR A 914 -26.61 1.40 -4.17
C THR A 914 -26.19 0.25 -5.07
N ILE A 915 -27.14 -0.59 -5.44
CA ILE A 915 -26.97 -1.62 -6.48
C ILE A 915 -28.15 -1.58 -7.45
N THR A 916 -27.91 -2.06 -8.66
CA THR A 916 -28.95 -2.28 -9.66
C THR A 916 -29.66 -3.59 -9.35
N HIS A 917 -30.99 -3.61 -9.37
CA HIS A 917 -31.76 -4.83 -9.12
C HIS A 917 -31.39 -5.93 -10.14
N PRO A 918 -31.13 -7.18 -9.70
CA PRO A 918 -30.57 -8.24 -10.54
C PRO A 918 -31.43 -8.59 -11.77
N VAL A 919 -32.75 -8.43 -11.67
CA VAL A 919 -33.72 -8.72 -12.74
C VAL A 919 -34.34 -7.46 -13.38
N GLN A 920 -34.30 -6.32 -12.67
CA GLN A 920 -35.02 -5.10 -13.06
C GLN A 920 -34.02 -3.95 -13.20
N SER A 921 -33.31 -3.88 -14.33
CA SER A 921 -32.18 -2.97 -14.53
C SER A 921 -32.49 -1.47 -14.31
N TRP A 922 -33.77 -1.06 -14.41
CA TRP A 922 -34.24 0.30 -14.14
C TRP A 922 -34.44 0.61 -12.64
N ARG A 923 -34.44 -0.41 -11.77
CA ARG A 923 -34.66 -0.28 -10.33
C ARG A 923 -33.32 -0.26 -9.60
N GLN A 924 -32.99 0.87 -8.97
CA GLN A 924 -31.88 0.97 -8.03
C GLN A 924 -32.37 0.59 -6.63
N LEU A 925 -31.55 -0.17 -5.91
CA LEU A 925 -31.80 -0.60 -4.56
C LEU A 925 -30.76 0.00 -3.63
N GLU A 926 -31.20 0.39 -2.45
CA GLU A 926 -30.36 1.08 -1.47
C GLU A 926 -30.18 0.21 -0.23
N ASN A 927 -28.98 0.26 0.35
CA ASN A 927 -28.71 -0.31 1.67
C ASN A 927 -27.58 0.48 2.34
N TYR A 928 -27.14 0.01 3.50
CA TYR A 928 -25.99 0.57 4.21
C TYR A 928 -24.88 -0.47 4.35
N ILE A 929 -23.64 -0.01 4.34
CA ILE A 929 -22.47 -0.73 4.82
C ILE A 929 -21.98 -0.08 6.12
N ASP A 930 -21.38 -0.86 7.01
CA ASP A 930 -20.72 -0.35 8.21
C ASP A 930 -19.31 0.23 7.90
N ASN A 931 -18.61 0.67 8.94
CA ASN A 931 -17.24 1.19 8.83
C ASN A 931 -16.18 0.15 8.43
N LYS A 932 -16.55 -1.14 8.37
CA LYS A 932 -15.73 -2.25 7.87
C LYS A 932 -16.20 -2.72 6.50
N GLY A 933 -17.04 -1.94 5.81
CA GLY A 933 -17.58 -2.27 4.49
C GLY A 933 -18.53 -3.47 4.46
N LYS A 934 -18.99 -3.97 5.61
CA LYS A 934 -19.93 -5.08 5.67
C LYS A 934 -21.36 -4.55 5.55
N LEU A 935 -22.19 -5.26 4.80
CA LEU A 935 -23.60 -4.90 4.60
C LEU A 935 -24.40 -4.97 5.91
N VAL A 936 -25.24 -3.97 6.15
CA VAL A 936 -26.16 -3.91 7.29
C VAL A 936 -27.45 -4.64 6.90
N SER A 937 -27.50 -5.95 7.19
CA SER A 937 -28.65 -6.80 6.88
C SER A 937 -29.66 -6.84 8.03
N LYS A 938 -30.96 -6.92 7.72
CA LYS A 938 -32.03 -7.10 8.73
C LYS A 938 -32.42 -8.57 8.83
N TYR A 939 -32.56 -9.06 10.06
CA TYR A 939 -32.91 -10.46 10.34
C TYR A 939 -34.27 -10.54 11.02
N SER A 940 -35.07 -11.53 10.66
CA SER A 940 -36.33 -11.88 11.34
C SER A 940 -36.50 -13.39 11.38
N ASN A 941 -37.12 -13.92 12.44
CA ASN A 941 -37.30 -15.37 12.58
C ASN A 941 -38.19 -15.92 11.47
N LEU A 942 -37.75 -16.98 10.78
CA LEU A 942 -38.57 -17.72 9.83
C LEU A 942 -39.13 -19.00 10.46
N ASN A 943 -38.27 -19.78 11.10
CA ASN A 943 -38.63 -20.94 11.93
C ASN A 943 -37.51 -21.21 12.97
N ASP A 944 -37.55 -22.36 13.65
CA ASP A 944 -36.57 -22.70 14.68
C ASP A 944 -35.12 -22.80 14.17
N ASP A 945 -34.90 -23.02 12.87
CA ASP A 945 -33.57 -23.27 12.29
C ASP A 945 -33.09 -22.17 11.34
N TYR A 946 -33.99 -21.36 10.80
CA TYR A 946 -33.72 -20.38 9.77
C TYR A 946 -34.24 -18.98 10.10
N PHE A 947 -33.52 -17.98 9.60
CA PHE A 947 -33.86 -16.57 9.68
C PHE A 947 -34.10 -16.02 8.28
N LEU A 948 -35.11 -15.17 8.14
CA LEU A 948 -35.33 -14.35 6.96
C LEU A 948 -34.37 -13.16 7.02
N VAL A 949 -33.54 -13.00 5.97
CA VAL A 949 -32.57 -11.91 5.84
C VAL A 949 -33.06 -10.94 4.77
N GLN A 950 -32.99 -9.64 5.05
CA GLN A 950 -33.29 -8.60 4.08
C GLN A 950 -32.06 -7.76 3.78
N GLU A 951 -31.71 -7.69 2.50
CA GLU A 951 -30.60 -6.90 1.95
C GLU A 951 -31.09 -6.16 0.71
N PHE A 952 -30.83 -4.84 0.61
CA PHE A 952 -31.27 -4.04 -0.54
C PHE A 952 -32.80 -4.11 -0.79
N GLY A 953 -33.59 -4.34 0.26
CA GLY A 953 -35.04 -4.52 0.16
C GLY A 953 -35.48 -5.89 -0.38
N LEU A 954 -34.54 -6.75 -0.76
CA LEU A 954 -34.77 -8.12 -1.22
C LEU A 954 -34.53 -9.12 -0.08
N PHE A 955 -35.19 -10.27 -0.17
CA PHE A 955 -35.22 -11.28 0.87
C PHE A 955 -34.42 -12.52 0.47
N GLY A 956 -33.75 -13.09 1.47
CA GLY A 956 -33.04 -14.36 1.47
C GLY A 956 -33.28 -15.11 2.78
N VAL A 957 -32.61 -16.25 2.95
CA VAL A 957 -32.72 -17.08 4.15
C VAL A 957 -31.33 -17.42 4.66
N SER A 958 -31.10 -17.30 5.96
CA SER A 958 -29.86 -17.72 6.62
C SER A 958 -30.10 -18.78 7.69
N ASP A 959 -29.03 -19.48 8.08
CA ASP A 959 -29.02 -20.32 9.28
C ASP A 959 -28.79 -19.50 10.56
N LYS A 960 -28.79 -20.19 11.72
CA LYS A 960 -28.48 -19.64 13.05
C LYS A 960 -27.09 -19.00 13.17
N GLN A 961 -26.15 -19.40 12.34
CA GLN A 961 -24.79 -18.86 12.30
C GLN A 961 -24.70 -17.67 11.34
N THR A 962 -25.83 -17.18 10.82
CA THR A 962 -25.95 -16.09 9.83
C THR A 962 -25.37 -16.41 8.46
N ASN A 963 -25.13 -17.69 8.14
CA ASN A 963 -24.72 -18.07 6.79
C ASN A 963 -25.94 -18.02 5.87
N ILE A 964 -25.87 -17.22 4.81
CA ILE A 964 -26.92 -17.13 3.79
C ILE A 964 -27.03 -18.48 3.06
N LYS A 965 -28.18 -19.15 3.20
CA LYS A 965 -28.54 -20.40 2.51
C LYS A 965 -29.31 -20.14 1.21
N VAL A 966 -30.20 -19.15 1.23
CA VAL A 966 -30.93 -18.67 0.05
C VAL A 966 -30.57 -17.20 -0.16
N PRO A 967 -30.03 -16.81 -1.33
CA PRO A 967 -29.53 -15.46 -1.55
C PRO A 967 -30.65 -14.41 -1.52
N CYS A 968 -30.30 -13.17 -1.14
CA CYS A 968 -31.21 -12.04 -1.04
C CYS A 968 -31.58 -11.45 -2.42
N ILE A 969 -32.28 -12.23 -3.24
CA ILE A 969 -32.66 -11.87 -4.62
C ILE A 969 -34.18 -11.90 -4.86
N TYR A 970 -34.97 -12.22 -3.85
CA TYR A 970 -36.41 -12.41 -3.96
C TYR A 970 -37.20 -11.23 -3.40
N ASP A 971 -38.31 -10.88 -4.03
CA ASP A 971 -39.19 -9.79 -3.57
C ASP A 971 -39.92 -10.18 -2.27
N GLU A 972 -40.18 -11.47 -2.06
CA GLU A 972 -40.86 -11.99 -0.88
C GLU A 972 -40.47 -13.46 -0.63
N ILE A 973 -40.32 -13.85 0.63
CA ILE A 973 -40.12 -15.25 1.04
C ILE A 973 -41.06 -15.57 2.20
N LYS A 974 -41.75 -16.71 2.12
CA LYS A 974 -42.63 -17.22 3.17
C LYS A 974 -42.34 -18.70 3.42
N LEU A 975 -42.37 -19.12 4.69
CA LEU A 975 -42.30 -20.53 5.05
C LEU A 975 -43.48 -21.29 4.40
N TRP A 976 -43.19 -22.44 3.82
CA TRP A 976 -44.21 -23.31 3.22
C TRP A 976 -44.42 -24.56 4.07
N VAL A 977 -43.38 -25.39 4.23
CA VAL A 977 -43.35 -26.58 5.09
C VAL A 977 -41.91 -26.91 5.43
N ASP A 978 -41.59 -27.19 6.69
CA ASP A 978 -40.25 -27.64 7.14
C ASP A 978 -39.10 -26.79 6.57
N ASP A 979 -38.32 -27.35 5.63
CA ASP A 979 -37.17 -26.72 4.96
C ASP A 979 -37.50 -26.14 3.58
N LEU A 980 -38.77 -26.09 3.20
CA LEU A 980 -39.28 -25.52 1.95
C LEU A 980 -39.88 -24.13 2.18
N VAL A 981 -39.41 -23.18 1.39
CA VAL A 981 -39.90 -21.80 1.37
C VAL A 981 -40.50 -21.47 0.02
N ARG A 982 -41.63 -20.78 0.00
CA ARG A 982 -42.17 -20.20 -1.24
C ARG A 982 -41.58 -18.81 -1.43
N VAL A 983 -41.08 -18.56 -2.63
CA VAL A 983 -40.39 -17.32 -2.98
C VAL A 983 -41.12 -16.62 -4.11
N LYS A 984 -41.12 -15.29 -4.08
CA LYS A 984 -41.69 -14.43 -5.11
C LYS A 984 -40.58 -13.68 -5.83
N SER A 985 -40.59 -13.71 -7.16
CA SER A 985 -39.73 -12.88 -8.01
C SER A 985 -40.51 -12.44 -9.23
N ASN A 986 -40.50 -11.14 -9.54
CA ASN A 986 -41.18 -10.57 -10.72
C ASN A 986 -42.66 -10.98 -10.82
N ASP A 987 -43.39 -10.86 -9.71
CA ASP A 987 -44.80 -11.23 -9.58
C ASP A 987 -45.17 -12.70 -9.83
N LYS A 988 -44.17 -13.58 -9.88
CA LYS A 988 -44.37 -15.03 -9.95
C LYS A 988 -43.82 -15.72 -8.70
N TRP A 989 -44.44 -16.84 -8.34
CA TRP A 989 -44.13 -17.67 -7.19
C TRP A 989 -43.50 -18.99 -7.61
N GLY A 990 -42.56 -19.46 -6.79
CA GLY A 990 -41.96 -20.79 -6.82
C GLY A 990 -41.65 -21.29 -5.41
N VAL A 991 -41.02 -22.46 -5.29
CA VAL A 991 -40.62 -23.05 -4.00
C VAL A 991 -39.17 -23.51 -4.06
N ILE A 992 -38.41 -23.15 -3.03
CA ILE A 992 -36.99 -23.46 -2.87
C ILE A 992 -36.81 -24.27 -1.59
N LYS A 993 -35.94 -25.27 -1.67
CA LYS A 993 -35.46 -26.00 -0.50
C LYS A 993 -34.25 -25.26 0.09
N VAL A 994 -34.35 -24.85 1.35
CA VAL A 994 -33.35 -24.00 2.01
C VAL A 994 -32.03 -24.73 2.23
N SER A 995 -32.07 -26.02 2.54
CA SER A 995 -30.87 -26.81 2.90
C SER A 995 -29.84 -26.91 1.78
N ASP A 996 -30.27 -26.96 0.51
CA ASP A 996 -29.42 -27.09 -0.68
C ASP A 996 -29.60 -25.97 -1.71
N ASN A 997 -30.42 -24.95 -1.41
CA ASN A 997 -30.82 -23.86 -2.31
C ASN A 997 -31.39 -24.36 -3.67
N SER A 998 -31.99 -25.56 -3.70
CA SER A 998 -32.56 -26.13 -4.93
C SER A 998 -33.98 -25.61 -5.18
N ILE A 999 -34.23 -25.17 -6.42
CA ILE A 999 -35.59 -24.85 -6.87
C ILE A 999 -36.38 -26.15 -7.00
N ARG A 1000 -37.35 -26.37 -6.11
CA ARG A 1000 -38.25 -27.53 -6.14
C ARG A 1000 -39.44 -27.29 -7.05
N ILE A 1001 -39.98 -26.07 -7.01
CA ILE A 1001 -41.07 -25.66 -7.87
C ILE A 1001 -40.62 -24.39 -8.60
N PRO A 1002 -40.57 -24.40 -9.95
CA PRO A 1002 -40.14 -23.26 -10.74
C PRO A 1002 -40.95 -21.99 -10.43
N ILE A 1003 -40.28 -20.83 -10.48
CA ILE A 1003 -40.88 -19.51 -10.24
C ILE A 1003 -41.69 -19.08 -11.47
N LYS A 1004 -42.86 -19.68 -11.66
CA LYS A 1004 -43.73 -19.46 -12.83
C LYS A 1004 -45.21 -19.27 -12.49
N TYR A 1005 -45.59 -19.54 -11.25
CA TYR A 1005 -47.00 -19.53 -10.82
C TYR A 1005 -47.43 -18.12 -10.42
N GLU A 1006 -48.67 -17.75 -10.71
CA GLU A 1006 -49.25 -16.48 -10.25
C GLU A 1006 -49.55 -16.51 -8.75
N SER A 1007 -49.88 -17.68 -8.22
CA SER A 1007 -50.01 -17.92 -6.78
C SER A 1007 -49.71 -19.37 -6.44
N ILE A 1008 -49.10 -19.58 -5.26
CA ILE A 1008 -48.93 -20.88 -4.61
C ILE A 1008 -49.51 -20.79 -3.20
N GLY A 1009 -50.60 -21.53 -2.96
CA GLY A 1009 -51.28 -21.61 -1.68
C GLY A 1009 -50.46 -22.33 -0.60
N ASN A 1010 -51.03 -22.45 0.60
CA ASN A 1010 -50.42 -23.25 1.67
C ASN A 1010 -50.48 -24.74 1.31
N TYR A 1011 -49.50 -25.51 1.77
CA TYR A 1011 -49.48 -26.95 1.61
C TYR A 1011 -50.25 -27.60 2.77
N ILE A 1012 -51.40 -28.21 2.48
CA ILE A 1012 -52.31 -28.78 3.47
C ILE A 1012 -52.74 -30.16 3.00
N HIS A 1013 -52.67 -31.18 3.87
CA HIS A 1013 -53.05 -32.58 3.56
C HIS A 1013 -52.35 -33.18 2.32
N GLY A 1014 -51.10 -32.81 2.05
CA GLY A 1014 -50.32 -33.37 0.94
C GLY A 1014 -50.47 -32.65 -0.40
N ILE A 1015 -51.25 -31.57 -0.46
CA ILE A 1015 -51.51 -30.80 -1.68
C ILE A 1015 -51.38 -29.29 -1.45
N ALA A 1016 -51.05 -28.56 -2.52
CA ALA A 1016 -51.12 -27.11 -2.56
C ALA A 1016 -51.82 -26.62 -3.82
N ASN A 1017 -52.70 -25.63 -3.66
CA ASN A 1017 -53.40 -25.00 -4.77
C ASN A 1017 -52.46 -24.03 -5.49
N VAL A 1018 -52.40 -24.11 -6.81
CA VAL A 1018 -51.60 -23.22 -7.64
C VAL A 1018 -52.44 -22.58 -8.74
N THR A 1019 -52.06 -21.36 -9.14
CA THR A 1019 -52.61 -20.70 -10.33
C THR A 1019 -51.52 -20.50 -11.36
N TYR A 1020 -51.70 -21.07 -12.55
CA TYR A 1020 -50.79 -20.90 -13.68
C TYR A 1020 -51.60 -20.41 -14.89
N VAL A 1021 -51.31 -19.20 -15.38
CA VAL A 1021 -52.01 -18.59 -16.52
C VAL A 1021 -53.54 -18.59 -16.30
N GLY A 1022 -53.99 -18.19 -15.11
CA GLY A 1022 -55.40 -18.18 -14.72
C GLY A 1022 -56.06 -19.54 -14.46
N ILE A 1023 -55.40 -20.67 -14.73
CA ILE A 1023 -55.93 -22.01 -14.44
C ILE A 1023 -55.55 -22.42 -13.02
N LYS A 1024 -56.53 -22.89 -12.24
CA LYS A 1024 -56.34 -23.42 -10.89
C LYS A 1024 -56.13 -24.93 -10.95
N SER A 1025 -55.04 -25.43 -10.36
CA SER A 1025 -54.78 -26.86 -10.17
C SER A 1025 -54.17 -27.14 -8.79
N CYS A 1026 -54.02 -28.42 -8.45
CA CYS A 1026 -53.44 -28.88 -7.19
C CYS A 1026 -52.14 -29.62 -7.48
N ILE A 1027 -51.08 -29.29 -6.75
CA ILE A 1027 -49.78 -29.95 -6.87
C ILE A 1027 -49.35 -30.62 -5.55
N ASN A 1028 -48.54 -31.67 -5.64
CA ASN A 1028 -47.87 -32.26 -4.48
C ASN A 1028 -46.57 -31.51 -4.13
N ILE A 1029 -45.84 -32.00 -3.11
CA ILE A 1029 -44.56 -31.43 -2.66
C ILE A 1029 -43.46 -31.44 -3.74
N LYS A 1030 -43.58 -32.29 -4.77
CA LYS A 1030 -42.66 -32.36 -5.92
C LYS A 1030 -43.08 -31.43 -7.07
N GLY A 1031 -44.23 -30.78 -6.97
CA GLY A 1031 -44.78 -29.94 -8.04
C GLY A 1031 -45.55 -30.70 -9.12
N GLU A 1032 -45.89 -31.98 -8.89
CA GLU A 1032 -46.68 -32.81 -9.83
C GLU A 1032 -48.18 -32.60 -9.56
N GLU A 1033 -49.00 -32.57 -10.62
CA GLU A 1033 -50.46 -32.39 -10.49
C GLU A 1033 -51.15 -33.61 -9.84
N VAL A 1034 -52.12 -33.36 -8.96
CA VAL A 1034 -52.80 -34.40 -8.15
C VAL A 1034 -54.33 -34.38 -8.37
N VAL A 1035 -54.95 -35.56 -8.35
CA VAL A 1035 -56.40 -35.76 -8.43
C VAL A 1035 -57.08 -35.39 -7.10
N GLU A 1036 -58.13 -34.57 -7.15
CA GLU A 1036 -58.77 -33.97 -5.97
C GLU A 1036 -59.77 -34.92 -5.27
N LYS A 1037 -60.53 -35.72 -6.03
CA LYS A 1037 -61.54 -36.66 -5.47
C LYS A 1037 -61.83 -37.84 -6.40
N ARG A 1038 -62.17 -39.01 -5.84
CA ARG A 1038 -62.47 -40.27 -6.55
C ARG A 1038 -63.75 -40.93 -6.04
N ILE A 1039 -64.65 -41.36 -6.94
CA ILE A 1039 -65.89 -42.10 -6.64
C ILE A 1039 -65.94 -43.37 -7.49
N GLN A 1040 -65.99 -44.55 -6.85
CA GLN A 1040 -66.07 -45.83 -7.55
C GLN A 1040 -67.48 -46.05 -8.15
N LEU A 1041 -67.54 -46.43 -9.43
CA LEU A 1041 -68.77 -46.77 -10.13
C LEU A 1041 -68.81 -48.28 -10.46
N GLN A 1042 -69.96 -48.75 -10.97
CA GLN A 1042 -70.14 -50.13 -11.47
C GLN A 1042 -69.34 -50.33 -12.77
N ASN A 1043 -69.19 -51.59 -13.20
CA ASN A 1043 -68.46 -51.97 -14.41
C ASN A 1043 -67.01 -51.44 -14.44
N THR A 1044 -66.36 -51.32 -13.28
CA THR A 1044 -64.98 -50.86 -13.10
C THR A 1044 -64.70 -49.41 -13.52
N LEU A 1045 -65.74 -48.62 -13.78
CA LEU A 1045 -65.59 -47.18 -14.04
C LEU A 1045 -65.36 -46.40 -12.75
N VAL A 1046 -64.73 -45.24 -12.86
CA VAL A 1046 -64.44 -44.36 -11.74
C VAL A 1046 -64.73 -42.92 -12.13
N LYS A 1047 -65.47 -42.20 -11.30
CA LYS A 1047 -65.71 -40.75 -11.46
C LYS A 1047 -64.65 -39.98 -10.67
N THR A 1048 -63.89 -39.14 -11.36
CA THR A 1048 -62.70 -38.44 -10.82
C THR A 1048 -62.83 -36.93 -10.97
N LEU A 1049 -62.31 -36.18 -9.98
CA LEU A 1049 -62.29 -34.72 -9.96
C LEU A 1049 -60.83 -34.25 -10.17
N LYS A 1050 -60.57 -33.55 -11.26
CA LYS A 1050 -59.26 -32.96 -11.60
C LYS A 1050 -59.45 -31.48 -11.94
N ALA A 1051 -58.63 -30.60 -11.36
CA ALA A 1051 -58.72 -29.15 -11.56
C ALA A 1051 -60.13 -28.58 -11.35
N GLY A 1052 -60.84 -29.06 -10.31
CA GLY A 1052 -62.23 -28.69 -10.01
C GLY A 1052 -63.28 -29.15 -11.03
N LYS A 1053 -62.94 -30.01 -12.00
CA LYS A 1053 -63.85 -30.57 -13.01
C LYS A 1053 -63.95 -32.09 -12.93
N TRP A 1054 -65.17 -32.60 -13.00
CA TRP A 1054 -65.48 -34.02 -13.01
C TRP A 1054 -65.27 -34.63 -14.40
N GLY A 1055 -64.73 -35.85 -14.40
CA GLY A 1055 -64.62 -36.78 -15.53
C GLY A 1055 -64.94 -38.21 -15.10
N ILE A 1056 -64.97 -39.13 -16.06
CA ILE A 1056 -65.12 -40.57 -15.80
C ILE A 1056 -64.00 -41.31 -16.52
N GLU A 1057 -63.33 -42.19 -15.80
CA GLU A 1057 -62.22 -43.01 -16.26
C GLU A 1057 -62.56 -44.51 -16.17
N ASP A 1058 -61.92 -45.32 -16.99
CA ASP A 1058 -61.94 -46.78 -16.85
C ASP A 1058 -60.91 -47.27 -15.80
N LYS A 1059 -60.86 -48.59 -15.57
CA LYS A 1059 -59.92 -49.22 -14.63
C LYS A 1059 -58.43 -49.00 -14.95
N ASN A 1060 -58.11 -48.63 -16.20
CA ASN A 1060 -56.76 -48.38 -16.67
C ASN A 1060 -56.43 -46.87 -16.67
N GLY A 1061 -57.37 -46.01 -16.27
CA GLY A 1061 -57.21 -44.56 -16.27
C GLY A 1061 -57.48 -43.89 -17.62
N ASN A 1062 -58.06 -44.60 -18.59
CA ASN A 1062 -58.47 -43.98 -19.86
C ASN A 1062 -59.73 -43.14 -19.64
N GLU A 1063 -59.73 -41.90 -20.14
CA GLU A 1063 -60.88 -41.00 -20.03
C GLU A 1063 -62.04 -41.48 -20.92
N ILE A 1064 -63.14 -41.87 -20.29
CA ILE A 1064 -64.43 -42.14 -20.93
C ILE A 1064 -65.26 -40.86 -21.06
N VAL A 1065 -65.10 -39.95 -20.09
CA VAL A 1065 -65.65 -38.59 -20.10
C VAL A 1065 -64.56 -37.64 -19.62
N THR A 1066 -64.22 -36.64 -20.43
CA THR A 1066 -63.16 -35.65 -20.16
C THR A 1066 -63.49 -34.78 -18.94
N HIS A 1067 -62.46 -34.38 -18.19
CA HIS A 1067 -62.57 -33.54 -16.98
C HIS A 1067 -62.89 -32.07 -17.28
N ILE A 1068 -64.08 -31.79 -17.81
CA ILE A 1068 -64.55 -30.43 -18.13
C ILE A 1068 -65.87 -30.05 -17.45
N TYR A 1069 -66.52 -30.99 -16.76
CA TYR A 1069 -67.85 -30.83 -16.20
C TYR A 1069 -67.81 -30.36 -14.74
N ASP A 1070 -68.66 -29.42 -14.36
CA ASP A 1070 -68.84 -29.02 -12.96
C ASP A 1070 -69.52 -30.13 -12.13
N GLU A 1071 -70.30 -31.01 -12.79
CA GLU A 1071 -70.86 -32.23 -12.21
C GLU A 1071 -71.27 -33.22 -13.33
N ILE A 1072 -71.26 -34.53 -13.04
CA ILE A 1072 -71.73 -35.59 -13.95
C ILE A 1072 -72.74 -36.50 -13.23
N GLY A 1073 -73.90 -36.69 -13.85
CA GLY A 1073 -74.96 -37.62 -13.43
C GLY A 1073 -75.40 -38.56 -14.54
N SER A 1074 -76.44 -39.36 -14.28
CA SER A 1074 -77.06 -40.21 -15.30
C SER A 1074 -78.60 -40.15 -15.25
N PHE A 1075 -79.24 -40.18 -16.42
CA PHE A 1075 -80.69 -40.17 -16.59
C PHE A 1075 -81.09 -41.12 -17.73
N ARG A 1076 -82.01 -42.06 -17.49
CA ARG A 1076 -82.43 -43.10 -18.47
C ARG A 1076 -81.27 -43.77 -19.21
N ARG A 1077 -80.24 -44.16 -18.44
CA ARG A 1077 -78.99 -44.74 -18.92
C ARG A 1077 -78.10 -43.80 -19.75
N ARG A 1078 -78.48 -42.56 -20.02
CA ARG A 1078 -77.64 -41.55 -20.69
C ARG A 1078 -76.83 -40.77 -19.66
N LEU A 1079 -75.57 -40.48 -19.96
CA LEU A 1079 -74.74 -39.61 -19.11
C LEU A 1079 -75.11 -38.15 -19.33
N ILE A 1080 -75.15 -37.40 -18.23
CA ILE A 1080 -75.56 -36.00 -18.18
C ILE A 1080 -74.44 -35.20 -17.52
N GLY A 1081 -73.81 -34.30 -18.28
CA GLY A 1081 -72.83 -33.36 -17.75
C GLY A 1081 -73.48 -32.01 -17.40
N ILE A 1082 -72.98 -31.34 -16.37
CA ILE A 1082 -73.33 -29.96 -16.03
C ILE A 1082 -72.09 -29.09 -16.24
N ILE A 1083 -72.19 -28.04 -17.07
CA ILE A 1083 -71.12 -27.05 -17.29
C ILE A 1083 -71.75 -25.66 -17.23
N ASN A 1084 -71.19 -24.76 -16.44
CA ASN A 1084 -71.61 -23.37 -16.32
C ASN A 1084 -73.13 -23.25 -16.06
N ASN A 1085 -73.64 -24.04 -15.11
CA ASN A 1085 -75.07 -24.14 -14.73
C ASN A 1085 -76.01 -24.61 -15.86
N ARG A 1086 -75.49 -25.23 -16.93
CA ARG A 1086 -76.26 -25.77 -18.06
C ARG A 1086 -76.07 -27.27 -18.19
N ILE A 1087 -77.12 -27.95 -18.66
CA ILE A 1087 -77.08 -29.39 -18.90
C ILE A 1087 -76.57 -29.70 -20.31
N VAL A 1088 -75.64 -30.65 -20.39
CA VAL A 1088 -75.11 -31.24 -21.62
C VAL A 1088 -75.48 -32.72 -21.65
N LYS A 1089 -76.14 -33.16 -22.72
CA LYS A 1089 -76.41 -34.59 -22.96
C LYS A 1089 -75.17 -35.19 -23.61
N LEU A 1090 -74.67 -36.28 -23.04
CA LEU A 1090 -73.52 -36.99 -23.59
C LEU A 1090 -74.02 -38.15 -24.46
N ASP A 1091 -73.30 -38.44 -25.55
CA ASP A 1091 -73.59 -39.60 -26.40
C ASP A 1091 -73.19 -40.93 -25.75
N THR A 1092 -72.52 -40.86 -24.60
CA THR A 1092 -72.12 -41.99 -23.77
C THR A 1092 -73.25 -42.43 -22.84
N TYR A 1093 -73.41 -43.74 -22.69
CA TYR A 1093 -74.45 -44.36 -21.87
C TYR A 1093 -73.85 -45.18 -20.72
N TYR A 1094 -74.52 -45.17 -19.58
CA TYR A 1094 -74.16 -45.89 -18.37
C TYR A 1094 -75.41 -46.35 -17.62
N ASP A 1095 -75.46 -47.64 -17.26
CA ASP A 1095 -76.69 -48.33 -16.89
C ASP A 1095 -77.20 -48.05 -15.48
N TYR A 1096 -76.36 -47.48 -14.63
CA TYR A 1096 -76.65 -47.26 -13.21
C TYR A 1096 -76.75 -45.77 -12.87
N PRO A 1097 -77.42 -45.41 -11.76
CA PRO A 1097 -77.39 -44.03 -11.26
C PRO A 1097 -75.96 -43.60 -10.91
N ILE A 1098 -75.56 -42.40 -11.35
CA ILE A 1098 -74.31 -41.77 -10.91
C ILE A 1098 -74.63 -40.80 -9.78
N PRO A 1099 -74.01 -40.95 -8.60
CA PRO A 1099 -74.18 -40.02 -7.49
C PRO A 1099 -73.59 -38.64 -7.82
N MET A 1100 -74.37 -37.62 -7.53
CA MET A 1100 -74.03 -36.21 -7.68
C MET A 1100 -74.07 -35.50 -6.34
N MET A 1101 -73.28 -34.44 -6.22
CA MET A 1101 -73.24 -33.56 -5.08
C MET A 1101 -74.10 -32.32 -5.30
N GLY A 1102 -74.90 -31.97 -4.31
CA GLY A 1102 -75.73 -30.78 -4.34
C GLY A 1102 -75.87 -30.12 -2.98
N LYS A 1103 -76.10 -28.81 -3.00
CA LYS A 1103 -76.34 -27.98 -1.82
C LYS A 1103 -77.81 -27.61 -1.73
N LEU A 1104 -78.43 -27.80 -0.57
CA LEU A 1104 -79.78 -27.30 -0.31
C LEU A 1104 -79.76 -25.75 -0.30
N GLU A 1105 -80.54 -25.12 -1.19
CA GLU A 1105 -80.66 -23.66 -1.28
C GLU A 1105 -81.94 -23.15 -0.60
N ASN A 1106 -83.07 -23.82 -0.81
CA ASN A 1106 -84.36 -23.37 -0.33
C ASN A 1106 -85.35 -24.53 -0.09
N GLU A 1107 -86.38 -24.28 0.71
CA GLU A 1107 -87.46 -25.21 1.02
C GLU A 1107 -88.81 -24.56 0.71
N GLU A 1108 -89.58 -25.17 -0.18
CA GLU A 1108 -90.92 -24.72 -0.57
C GLU A 1108 -91.94 -25.80 -0.20
N ASN A 1109 -93.23 -25.46 -0.07
CA ASN A 1109 -94.28 -26.40 0.36
C ASN A 1109 -94.21 -27.75 -0.41
N ASN A 1110 -93.79 -28.82 0.29
CA ASN A 1110 -93.56 -30.19 -0.18
C ASN A 1110 -92.40 -30.42 -1.19
N LYS A 1111 -91.43 -29.49 -1.32
CA LYS A 1111 -90.24 -29.64 -2.19
C LYS A 1111 -88.97 -29.02 -1.59
N TYR A 1112 -87.83 -29.66 -1.84
CA TYR A 1112 -86.49 -29.12 -1.60
C TYR A 1112 -85.87 -28.60 -2.89
N ILE A 1113 -85.34 -27.38 -2.88
CA ILE A 1113 -84.59 -26.78 -3.99
C ILE A 1113 -83.10 -26.95 -3.72
N ILE A 1114 -82.43 -27.67 -4.60
CA ILE A 1114 -81.04 -28.11 -4.42
C ILE A 1114 -80.23 -27.66 -5.64
N ALA A 1115 -79.15 -26.93 -5.40
CA ALA A 1115 -78.19 -26.56 -6.43
C ALA A 1115 -77.17 -27.67 -6.63
N VAL A 1116 -77.17 -28.25 -7.82
CA VAL A 1116 -76.18 -29.25 -8.27
C VAL A 1116 -75.31 -28.55 -9.31
N ALA A 1117 -74.05 -28.23 -8.98
CA ALA A 1117 -73.18 -27.41 -9.85
C ALA A 1117 -73.87 -26.14 -10.38
N GLY A 1118 -74.55 -25.41 -9.48
CA GLY A 1118 -75.31 -24.19 -9.78
C GLY A 1118 -76.61 -24.38 -10.57
N LEU A 1119 -76.96 -25.63 -10.94
CA LEU A 1119 -78.24 -25.98 -11.55
C LEU A 1119 -79.31 -26.20 -10.47
N LYS A 1120 -80.40 -25.43 -10.51
CA LYS A 1120 -81.53 -25.58 -9.59
C LYS A 1120 -82.35 -26.84 -9.92
N CYS A 1121 -82.27 -27.82 -9.03
CA CYS A 1121 -83.03 -29.06 -9.09
C CYS A 1121 -84.05 -29.11 -7.95
N TYR A 1122 -85.12 -29.89 -8.11
CA TYR A 1122 -86.11 -30.09 -7.04
C TYR A 1122 -86.24 -31.55 -6.63
N MET A 1123 -86.48 -31.78 -5.33
CA MET A 1123 -86.78 -33.09 -4.76
C MET A 1123 -88.08 -33.02 -3.97
N SER A 1124 -88.93 -34.04 -4.05
CA SER A 1124 -90.21 -34.05 -3.30
C SER A 1124 -90.00 -34.49 -1.85
N VAL A 1125 -90.59 -33.78 -0.90
CA VAL A 1125 -90.54 -34.14 0.54
C VAL A 1125 -91.28 -35.45 0.81
N ASN A 1126 -92.44 -35.66 0.16
CA ASN A 1126 -93.22 -36.90 0.26
C ASN A 1126 -92.45 -38.14 -0.19
N GLN A 1127 -91.53 -37.97 -1.14
CA GLN A 1127 -90.66 -39.05 -1.59
C GLN A 1127 -89.75 -39.53 -0.44
N LEU A 1128 -89.18 -38.62 0.34
CA LEU A 1128 -88.29 -38.98 1.45
C LEU A 1128 -89.03 -39.64 2.61
N HIS A 1129 -90.21 -39.12 2.96
CA HIS A 1129 -91.07 -39.75 3.98
C HIS A 1129 -91.46 -41.18 3.61
N SER A 1130 -91.68 -41.47 2.32
CA SER A 1130 -91.98 -42.83 1.87
C SER A 1130 -90.83 -43.82 2.03
N PHE A 1131 -89.59 -43.32 2.19
CA PHE A 1131 -88.39 -44.11 2.46
C PHE A 1131 -87.92 -44.05 3.93
N GLY A 1132 -88.63 -43.30 4.79
CA GLY A 1132 -88.30 -43.17 6.21
C GLY A 1132 -87.12 -42.23 6.52
N TYR A 1133 -86.69 -41.39 5.57
CA TYR A 1133 -85.61 -40.42 5.78
C TYR A 1133 -86.13 -39.03 6.13
N SER A 1134 -85.42 -38.33 7.00
CA SER A 1134 -85.61 -36.91 7.32
C SER A 1134 -84.58 -36.02 6.63
N LYS A 1135 -84.76 -34.70 6.72
CA LYS A 1135 -83.81 -33.70 6.20
C LYS A 1135 -82.40 -33.87 6.76
N ASN A 1136 -82.28 -34.13 8.07
CA ASN A 1136 -81.00 -34.23 8.77
C ASN A 1136 -80.24 -35.52 8.42
N ASP A 1137 -80.91 -36.53 7.87
CA ASP A 1137 -80.28 -37.75 7.38
C ASP A 1137 -79.63 -37.56 6.00
N LEU A 1138 -80.04 -36.51 5.28
CA LEU A 1138 -79.66 -36.28 3.89
C LEU A 1138 -78.56 -35.23 3.72
N PHE A 1139 -78.61 -34.17 4.53
CA PHE A 1139 -77.73 -33.02 4.41
C PHE A 1139 -76.81 -32.89 5.61
N ASP A 1140 -75.52 -32.65 5.35
CA ASP A 1140 -74.54 -32.39 6.40
C ASP A 1140 -74.68 -30.99 7.02
N LYS A 1141 -73.80 -30.64 7.97
CA LYS A 1141 -73.80 -29.32 8.64
C LYS A 1141 -73.64 -28.13 7.67
N ASN A 1142 -73.15 -28.37 6.46
CA ASN A 1142 -72.97 -27.36 5.40
C ASN A 1142 -74.12 -27.38 4.37
N ASN A 1143 -75.20 -28.10 4.65
CA ASN A 1143 -76.34 -28.31 3.75
C ASN A 1143 -75.98 -29.06 2.45
N MET A 1144 -74.93 -29.90 2.47
CA MET A 1144 -74.46 -30.67 1.31
C MET A 1144 -74.98 -32.12 1.35
N CYS A 1145 -75.33 -32.65 0.18
CA CYS A 1145 -75.68 -34.06 -0.02
C CYS A 1145 -74.93 -34.61 -1.24
N ASP A 1146 -74.24 -35.76 -1.11
CA ASP A 1146 -73.43 -36.38 -2.17
C ASP A 1146 -74.07 -37.62 -2.81
N LYS A 1147 -75.31 -37.95 -2.40
CA LYS A 1147 -76.06 -39.13 -2.85
C LYS A 1147 -77.30 -38.74 -3.66
N LEU A 1148 -77.16 -37.77 -4.56
CA LEU A 1148 -78.27 -37.31 -5.41
C LEU A 1148 -78.20 -37.95 -6.80
N GLY A 1149 -79.35 -38.20 -7.41
CA GLY A 1149 -79.45 -38.71 -8.78
C GLY A 1149 -80.64 -38.12 -9.53
N PHE A 1150 -80.52 -37.99 -10.85
CA PHE A 1150 -81.66 -37.56 -11.67
C PHE A 1150 -82.79 -38.59 -11.66
N MET A 1151 -84.01 -38.11 -11.45
CA MET A 1151 -85.22 -38.92 -11.44
C MET A 1151 -86.11 -38.64 -12.64
N ASN A 1152 -86.34 -37.36 -12.95
CA ASN A 1152 -87.14 -36.95 -14.09
C ASN A 1152 -86.61 -35.63 -14.63
N MET A 1153 -86.41 -35.55 -15.95
CA MET A 1153 -85.86 -34.36 -16.58
C MET A 1153 -86.78 -33.93 -17.72
N ASN A 1154 -87.15 -32.65 -17.72
CA ASN A 1154 -87.75 -32.00 -18.88
C ASN A 1154 -86.78 -30.94 -19.38
N PHE A 1155 -86.11 -31.24 -20.50
CA PHE A 1155 -85.09 -30.37 -21.07
C PHE A 1155 -85.68 -29.10 -21.71
N HIS A 1156 -86.97 -29.09 -22.04
CA HIS A 1156 -87.64 -27.92 -22.62
C HIS A 1156 -88.06 -26.91 -21.55
N THR A 1157 -88.63 -27.38 -20.43
CA THR A 1157 -89.10 -26.49 -19.35
C THR A 1157 -88.04 -26.18 -18.29
N GLY A 1158 -86.85 -26.78 -18.38
CA GLY A 1158 -85.79 -26.63 -17.38
C GLY A 1158 -86.13 -27.25 -16.01
N SER A 1159 -87.10 -28.17 -15.98
CA SER A 1159 -87.59 -28.78 -14.74
C SER A 1159 -86.84 -30.09 -14.46
N TYR A 1160 -85.94 -30.07 -13.48
CA TYR A 1160 -85.08 -31.20 -13.12
C TYR A 1160 -85.44 -31.76 -11.75
N ALA A 1161 -86.11 -32.91 -11.74
CA ALA A 1161 -86.43 -33.64 -10.53
C ALA A 1161 -85.27 -34.58 -10.18
N ILE A 1162 -84.80 -34.49 -8.95
CA ILE A 1162 -83.78 -35.39 -8.39
C ILE A 1162 -84.36 -36.23 -7.26
N ARG A 1163 -83.65 -37.31 -6.94
CA ARG A 1163 -83.96 -38.23 -5.85
C ARG A 1163 -82.71 -38.54 -5.05
N TYR A 1164 -82.91 -38.95 -3.81
CA TYR A 1164 -81.86 -39.58 -3.01
C TYR A 1164 -81.55 -40.98 -3.53
N LEU A 1165 -80.26 -41.34 -3.53
CA LEU A 1165 -79.75 -42.64 -3.93
C LEU A 1165 -79.20 -43.38 -2.69
N ASP A 1166 -79.97 -44.34 -2.17
CA ASP A 1166 -79.45 -45.30 -1.19
C ASP A 1166 -78.56 -46.37 -1.87
N GLU A 1167 -77.90 -47.22 -1.08
CA GLU A 1167 -77.01 -48.27 -1.58
C GLU A 1167 -77.71 -49.29 -2.49
N LYS A 1168 -79.00 -49.56 -2.25
CA LYS A 1168 -79.83 -50.45 -3.07
C LYS A 1168 -80.15 -49.83 -4.43
N ASN A 1169 -80.28 -48.50 -4.51
CA ASN A 1169 -80.57 -47.78 -5.74
C ASN A 1169 -79.33 -47.64 -6.63
N LEU A 1170 -78.13 -47.52 -6.04
CA LEU A 1170 -76.87 -47.40 -6.80
C LEU A 1170 -76.56 -48.67 -7.63
N THR A 1171 -76.98 -49.83 -7.17
CA THR A 1171 -76.81 -51.13 -7.87
C THR A 1171 -77.99 -51.50 -8.76
N ARG A 1172 -79.11 -50.77 -8.66
CA ARG A 1172 -80.30 -51.02 -9.48
C ARG A 1172 -80.17 -50.33 -10.83
N MET A 1173 -80.24 -51.12 -11.91
CA MET A 1173 -80.25 -50.57 -13.27
C MET A 1173 -81.36 -49.53 -13.44
N LEU A 1174 -81.02 -48.41 -14.08
CA LEU A 1174 -82.00 -47.41 -14.48
C LEU A 1174 -83.00 -48.03 -15.45
N SER A 1175 -84.30 -47.82 -15.21
CA SER A 1175 -85.36 -48.28 -16.12
C SER A 1175 -85.20 -47.64 -17.50
N PHE A 1176 -85.51 -48.39 -18.57
CA PHE A 1176 -85.55 -48.05 -20.01
C PHE A 1176 -84.74 -46.81 -20.47
N GLY A 1177 -83.86 -47.01 -21.45
CA GLY A 1177 -83.14 -45.94 -22.13
C GLY A 1177 -83.33 -46.11 -23.63
N ASP A 1178 -84.15 -45.25 -24.22
CA ASP A 1178 -84.24 -45.18 -25.68
C ASP A 1178 -83.00 -44.45 -26.20
N ARG A 1179 -82.21 -45.11 -27.05
CA ARG A 1179 -81.20 -44.45 -27.87
C ARG A 1179 -81.84 -44.15 -29.21
N ASN A 1180 -81.52 -43.01 -29.81
CA ASN A 1180 -81.96 -42.76 -31.18
C ASN A 1180 -81.48 -43.89 -32.11
N SER A 1181 -80.29 -44.47 -31.86
CA SER A 1181 -79.77 -45.61 -32.63
C SER A 1181 -80.38 -46.98 -32.29
N ASN A 1182 -81.20 -47.12 -31.25
CA ASN A 1182 -81.74 -48.44 -30.86
C ASN A 1182 -82.64 -49.05 -31.95
N PHE A 1183 -83.27 -48.20 -32.76
CA PHE A 1183 -84.18 -48.61 -33.84
C PHE A 1183 -83.95 -47.71 -35.05
N ALA A 1184 -84.00 -48.27 -36.26
CA ALA A 1184 -83.94 -47.51 -37.49
C ALA A 1184 -85.22 -46.70 -37.72
N LEU A 1185 -85.12 -45.56 -38.42
CA LEU A 1185 -86.30 -44.77 -38.77
C LEU A 1185 -87.21 -45.61 -39.69
N ASN A 1186 -88.51 -45.60 -39.42
CA ASN A 1186 -89.54 -46.44 -40.06
C ASN A 1186 -89.42 -47.96 -39.80
N GLU A 1187 -88.50 -48.41 -38.95
CA GLU A 1187 -88.43 -49.81 -38.54
C GLU A 1187 -89.71 -50.22 -37.81
N VAL A 1188 -90.29 -51.35 -38.20
CA VAL A 1188 -91.43 -51.98 -37.54
C VAL A 1188 -90.91 -53.10 -36.66
N VAL A 1189 -91.11 -52.96 -35.35
CA VAL A 1189 -90.72 -53.94 -34.34
C VAL A 1189 -91.94 -54.46 -33.60
N GLU A 1190 -91.96 -55.76 -33.35
CA GLU A 1190 -93.02 -56.41 -32.57
C GLU A 1190 -92.50 -56.75 -31.18
N GLY A 1191 -93.23 -56.32 -30.16
CA GLY A 1191 -92.92 -56.60 -28.77
C GLY A 1191 -94.19 -56.87 -27.97
N TYR A 1192 -94.04 -57.16 -26.68
CA TYR A 1192 -95.17 -57.40 -25.80
C TYR A 1192 -95.22 -56.37 -24.67
N ILE A 1193 -96.42 -56.05 -24.21
CA ILE A 1193 -96.62 -55.08 -23.14
C ILE A 1193 -96.20 -55.69 -21.80
N ALA A 1194 -94.99 -55.33 -21.34
CA ALA A 1194 -94.41 -55.84 -20.10
C ALA A 1194 -94.93 -55.10 -18.86
N ARG A 1195 -95.33 -53.83 -19.00
CA ARG A 1195 -95.83 -53.03 -17.87
C ARG A 1195 -96.80 -51.96 -18.33
N ILE A 1196 -97.88 -51.75 -17.57
CA ILE A 1196 -98.82 -50.64 -17.78
C ILE A 1196 -98.67 -49.66 -16.63
N LYS A 1197 -98.32 -48.40 -16.93
CA LYS A 1197 -98.21 -47.35 -15.92
C LYS A 1197 -99.50 -46.55 -15.85
N ARG A 1198 -100.10 -46.55 -14.66
CA ARG A 1198 -101.31 -45.76 -14.34
C ARG A 1198 -100.93 -44.56 -13.47
N LYS A 1199 -101.54 -43.42 -13.73
CA LYS A 1199 -101.46 -42.22 -12.89
C LYS A 1199 -102.85 -41.94 -12.32
N ILE A 1200 -102.90 -41.60 -11.04
CA ILE A 1200 -104.13 -41.22 -10.36
C ILE A 1200 -104.35 -39.73 -10.58
N ASN A 1201 -105.50 -39.36 -11.13
CA ASN A 1201 -105.91 -37.96 -11.26
C ASN A 1201 -106.43 -37.44 -9.91
N LYS A 1202 -106.62 -36.11 -9.78
CA LYS A 1202 -107.11 -35.49 -8.54
C LYS A 1202 -108.48 -36.03 -8.07
N SER A 1203 -109.26 -36.65 -8.97
CA SER A 1203 -110.54 -37.32 -8.71
C SER A 1203 -110.42 -38.78 -8.21
N GLY A 1204 -109.21 -39.34 -8.09
CA GLY A 1204 -108.99 -40.74 -7.68
C GLY A 1204 -108.99 -41.77 -8.82
N GLU A 1205 -109.37 -41.36 -10.04
CA GLU A 1205 -109.40 -42.25 -11.21
C GLU A 1205 -108.00 -42.58 -11.74
N LYS A 1206 -107.77 -43.86 -12.07
CA LYS A 1206 -106.51 -44.40 -12.59
C LYS A 1206 -106.49 -44.34 -14.12
N ARG A 1207 -105.83 -43.32 -14.70
CA ARG A 1207 -105.62 -43.22 -16.16
C ARG A 1207 -104.32 -43.88 -16.58
N ILE A 1208 -104.32 -44.66 -17.67
CA ILE A 1208 -103.09 -45.21 -18.25
C ILE A 1208 -102.31 -44.08 -18.93
N VAL A 1209 -101.04 -43.90 -18.60
CA VAL A 1209 -100.20 -42.80 -19.11
C VAL A 1209 -99.15 -43.31 -20.10
N ASN A 1210 -98.65 -44.52 -19.89
CA ASN A 1210 -97.75 -45.18 -20.82
C ASN A 1210 -97.74 -46.69 -20.57
N VAL A 1211 -97.31 -47.41 -21.59
CA VAL A 1211 -96.97 -48.83 -21.50
C VAL A 1211 -95.48 -49.01 -21.78
N THR A 1212 -94.88 -49.96 -21.10
CA THR A 1212 -93.51 -50.40 -21.38
C THR A 1212 -93.59 -51.64 -22.24
N VAL A 1213 -93.05 -51.56 -23.44
CA VAL A 1213 -93.01 -52.66 -24.40
C VAL A 1213 -91.63 -53.29 -24.33
N LYS A 1214 -91.59 -54.62 -24.20
CA LYS A 1214 -90.35 -55.40 -24.19
C LYS A 1214 -90.25 -56.19 -25.49
N PHE A 1215 -89.07 -56.14 -26.09
CA PHE A 1215 -88.75 -56.81 -27.35
C PHE A 1215 -87.95 -58.10 -27.09
N PRO A 1216 -87.90 -59.04 -28.06
CA PRO A 1216 -87.16 -60.30 -27.93
C PRO A 1216 -85.66 -60.12 -27.62
N ASN A 1217 -85.05 -59.07 -28.15
CA ASN A 1217 -83.66 -58.68 -27.88
C ASN A 1217 -83.46 -58.04 -26.48
N HIS A 1218 -84.43 -58.17 -25.58
CA HIS A 1218 -84.44 -57.62 -24.22
C HIS A 1218 -84.48 -56.09 -24.13
N HIS A 1219 -84.52 -55.37 -25.26
CA HIS A 1219 -84.75 -53.94 -25.25
C HIS A 1219 -86.15 -53.65 -24.71
N MET A 1220 -86.26 -52.55 -23.97
CA MET A 1220 -87.53 -52.06 -23.44
C MET A 1220 -87.67 -50.60 -23.85
N THR A 1221 -88.82 -50.25 -24.40
CA THR A 1221 -89.16 -48.86 -24.73
C THR A 1221 -90.44 -48.45 -24.01
N LEU A 1222 -90.63 -47.15 -23.83
CA LEU A 1222 -91.84 -46.61 -23.24
C LEU A 1222 -92.68 -45.95 -24.33
N VAL A 1223 -93.84 -46.54 -24.59
CA VAL A 1223 -94.84 -46.00 -25.52
C VAL A 1223 -95.85 -45.20 -24.72
N SER A 1224 -95.93 -43.91 -24.99
CA SER A 1224 -96.80 -43.00 -24.25
C SER A 1224 -98.22 -43.00 -24.77
N VAL A 1225 -99.18 -42.61 -23.94
CA VAL A 1225 -100.59 -42.46 -24.36
C VAL A 1225 -100.74 -41.59 -25.61
N TYR A 1226 -99.86 -40.60 -25.82
CA TYR A 1226 -99.86 -39.76 -27.01
C TYR A 1226 -99.49 -40.53 -28.28
N ASP A 1227 -98.58 -41.50 -28.20
CA ASP A 1227 -98.22 -42.34 -29.35
C ASP A 1227 -99.45 -43.17 -29.79
N PHE A 1228 -100.23 -43.69 -28.82
CA PHE A 1228 -101.53 -44.35 -29.08
C PHE A 1228 -102.56 -43.42 -29.70
N THR A 1229 -102.74 -42.24 -29.10
CA THR A 1229 -103.71 -41.24 -29.61
C THR A 1229 -103.35 -40.78 -31.02
N ASN A 1230 -102.08 -40.51 -31.30
CA ASN A 1230 -101.59 -40.11 -32.63
C ASN A 1230 -101.73 -41.22 -33.67
N SER A 1231 -101.77 -42.48 -33.23
CA SER A 1231 -102.00 -43.64 -34.09
C SER A 1231 -103.49 -44.01 -34.22
N ASN A 1232 -104.40 -43.18 -33.70
CA ASN A 1232 -105.85 -43.45 -33.61
C ASN A 1232 -106.19 -44.79 -32.91
N LYS A 1233 -105.36 -45.23 -31.94
CA LYS A 1233 -105.60 -46.41 -31.11
C LYS A 1233 -105.95 -45.99 -29.68
N ASP A 1234 -106.86 -46.71 -29.02
CA ASP A 1234 -107.12 -46.51 -27.60
C ASP A 1234 -106.19 -47.39 -26.75
N ILE A 1235 -105.36 -46.76 -25.90
CA ILE A 1235 -104.44 -47.44 -24.98
C ILE A 1235 -105.17 -48.39 -24.01
N HIS A 1236 -106.46 -48.15 -23.72
CA HIS A 1236 -107.26 -48.99 -22.83
C HIS A 1236 -107.62 -50.36 -23.42
N ASN A 1237 -107.50 -50.53 -24.74
CA ASN A 1237 -107.74 -51.81 -25.41
C ASN A 1237 -106.59 -52.81 -25.21
N TYR A 1238 -105.46 -52.38 -24.66
CA TYR A 1238 -104.26 -53.19 -24.51
C TYR A 1238 -104.06 -53.64 -23.06
N LYS A 1239 -103.78 -54.92 -22.86
CA LYS A 1239 -103.52 -55.58 -21.58
C LYS A 1239 -102.07 -56.01 -21.45
N LEU A 1240 -101.70 -56.44 -20.24
CA LEU A 1240 -100.37 -56.97 -19.98
C LEU A 1240 -100.14 -58.24 -20.82
N ASN A 1241 -98.95 -58.38 -21.40
CA ASN A 1241 -98.54 -59.45 -22.32
C ASN A 1241 -99.17 -59.43 -23.73
N ASP A 1242 -100.02 -58.45 -24.06
CA ASP A 1242 -100.49 -58.29 -25.43
C ASP A 1242 -99.32 -57.98 -26.38
N SER A 1243 -99.33 -58.59 -27.58
CA SER A 1243 -98.40 -58.23 -28.65
C SER A 1243 -98.79 -56.89 -29.26
N ILE A 1244 -97.79 -56.07 -29.57
CA ILE A 1244 -97.95 -54.75 -30.17
C ILE A 1244 -96.86 -54.52 -31.21
N LYS A 1245 -97.27 -54.11 -32.42
CA LYS A 1245 -96.37 -53.69 -33.49
C LYS A 1245 -96.19 -52.18 -33.44
N LEU A 1246 -94.94 -51.76 -33.35
CA LEU A 1246 -94.55 -50.37 -33.23
C LEU A 1246 -93.62 -50.01 -34.39
N LYS A 1247 -93.92 -48.91 -35.06
CA LYS A 1247 -93.07 -48.32 -36.08
C LYS A 1247 -92.39 -47.07 -35.53
N LYS A 1248 -91.06 -46.99 -35.60
CA LYS A 1248 -90.36 -45.77 -35.17
C LYS A 1248 -90.59 -44.65 -36.18
N ILE A 1249 -91.17 -43.54 -35.74
CA ILE A 1249 -91.39 -42.35 -36.59
C ILE A 1249 -90.45 -41.19 -36.27
N GLY A 1250 -89.73 -41.26 -35.16
CA GLY A 1250 -88.74 -40.25 -34.80
C GLY A 1250 -88.16 -40.47 -33.40
N PHE A 1251 -87.36 -39.51 -32.94
CA PHE A 1251 -86.84 -39.45 -31.57
C PHE A 1251 -87.07 -38.06 -31.01
N ASN A 1252 -87.70 -37.96 -29.85
CA ASN A 1252 -87.96 -36.68 -29.19
C ASN A 1252 -86.80 -36.35 -28.27
N ASP A 1253 -85.89 -35.49 -28.74
CA ASP A 1253 -84.73 -35.06 -27.96
C ASP A 1253 -85.12 -34.35 -26.67
N SER A 1254 -86.21 -33.57 -26.64
CA SER A 1254 -86.65 -32.84 -25.44
C SER A 1254 -87.14 -33.76 -24.31
N LEU A 1255 -87.61 -34.96 -24.65
CA LEU A 1255 -88.11 -35.97 -23.69
C LEU A 1255 -87.21 -37.19 -23.56
N ASP A 1256 -86.15 -37.25 -24.37
CA ASP A 1256 -85.17 -38.35 -24.42
C ASP A 1256 -85.86 -39.71 -24.57
N ARG A 1257 -86.66 -39.84 -25.64
CA ARG A 1257 -87.48 -41.04 -25.93
C ARG A 1257 -87.75 -41.21 -27.42
N THR A 1258 -87.96 -42.46 -27.85
CA THR A 1258 -88.43 -42.76 -29.21
C THR A 1258 -89.90 -42.37 -29.36
N VAL A 1259 -90.28 -41.87 -30.55
CA VAL A 1259 -91.67 -41.59 -30.91
C VAL A 1259 -92.17 -42.73 -31.79
N TRP A 1260 -93.32 -43.29 -31.43
CA TRP A 1260 -93.84 -44.52 -32.01
C TRP A 1260 -95.17 -44.28 -32.73
N GLU A 1261 -95.34 -44.94 -33.87
CA GLU A 1261 -96.63 -45.19 -34.53
C GLU A 1261 -97.05 -46.64 -34.23
N ILE A 1262 -98.28 -46.86 -33.80
CA ILE A 1262 -98.81 -48.19 -33.45
C ILE A 1262 -99.66 -48.70 -34.60
N LEU A 1263 -99.28 -49.87 -35.14
CA LEU A 1263 -99.90 -50.47 -36.32
C LEU A 1263 -101.15 -51.29 -35.94
#